data_AF-A0A2X3UTU4-F1
#
_entry.id   AF-A0A2X3UTU4-F1
#
_cell.length_a   1.000
_cell.length_b   1.000
_cell.length_c   1.000
_cell.angle_alpha   90.00
_cell.angle_beta   90.00
_cell.angle_gamma   90.00
#
_symmetry.space_group_name_H-M   'P 1'
#
loop_
_entity.id
_entity.type
_entity.pdbx_description
1 polymer ?
#
loop_
_entity_poly.entity_id
_entity_poly.type
_entity_poly.pdbx_seq_one_letter_code
_entity_poly.pdbx_strand_id
1 'polypeptide(L)'
;MAEEHTQQPSPRGKSRRERVEHARSRDILDVANELSMELVQSGRDYRWKEHDSMVISPEKNMWNWFSRHQGGDVIALVQTMREVNFNQAIDFLNDGTFKEFTHVERVQDPFSYYLQPYEQPFEAARNYLKEQRGLSDETIDFFLEKGVLAQANAKVNGSIEPVVVFKSFDFSGEIVGATLQGIEENWEKWPERGYAKNIVRNSDGITGMHVDIGQPNRLIFAESAIDLMSYYELNREKLQDVRLISMDGLKESVVGRHLAQLQADISGRPLRWTHDQLAEGLQTAIDNNFFTDGKHANWITLAVDNDEGGRNFISSLHEKGAVVIEDLPPERIPGEKADWNDTLKRLKAWVEEVKNSETISERPMVDYREQVNDLILDITKDDTGFYLWHDEELKSLEVDDAVLEEFHHNLGEEQYQIAGAKLYVEESINDGATGYLSLEGHALDENGIRDYLSNQEFSEVEQVEFLKKLQAELPGIWDKVLANYDKELETIIGKHGLSVNQKDARMNQSPGLDIVFETSNNPTISEKYSSGDIVPYVSFVKDLYAANNEDYKRKPEDGLYPRMHFDHSKGTWFAIRDEQGNTLVKECIYDVGYEFAPLSERLNRVIPEEYLEYAKQIDSDISFSTVSVESNQDSGIEVKLYNNQEQIDTLDFNDLFNHTDLEMMANELGHTDFNEIPGTYSVSIAGIQLSQEQVDGLIDRMINEEVDSSQLKQLLSSDKFDLISYIDHQDADSLSSVDLEQKEKSLDNVQETDSIFGQQKNAEGTIGDFPENQEAAPLPEANVSQPLNDLSPSQTQPQPLLHFSINEDGQSINKRHYHAISSKDLVKLNRYAPTLQQAANWYLNELADSKIYYFYQQNDSIQTLQVLFDKDKFQHLTGVFPYKEGQSAEQTLEDFANGNGAFDTILLANKGAAFDKLKVLPELPAIVESDSFYFGDLSEVPKLHSLDLDKAIKSGDEDIILALRTVDNTTFPASLMKLRTGLKNQLAQSADENIILGVYRERDGQIDQLSINEEFIKDGGQEMLSILENKQYEEALEQSQEIVQSDTISAELFTQVLDAAYNVGDPRQLGTELPEESKAAWEHYYELSDGHDGNFTAVIAAADQQELVDKSSHFYQEWHQDRIYNETYHVRLQWSEIWPDGPQIPFKETELVEYQTFAEELYKQNRALYDSHQESLATGNQADYVPFTKVKFDVYAPGGILIKDNIRYDIGDETEPISRLLGLGYRRLEGQPELAAIDEKILSQLEKQEVNQEIATEANEQNLKMSDILLDETNNPR
;
A
#
# COMPACT_ATOMS: atom_id res chain seq x y z
N MET A 1 43.19 -58.61 -14.64
CA MET A 1 43.14 -58.00 -13.29
C MET A 1 41.76 -57.39 -13.14
N ALA A 2 41.27 -57.25 -11.89
CA ALA A 2 39.86 -56.97 -11.64
C ALA A 2 39.41 -55.58 -12.13
N GLU A 3 38.13 -55.47 -12.44
CA GLU A 3 37.41 -54.22 -12.60
C GLU A 3 37.30 -53.51 -11.24
N GLU A 4 37.35 -52.18 -11.23
CA GLU A 4 36.85 -51.42 -10.08
C GLU A 4 36.18 -50.13 -10.60
N HIS A 5 34.85 -50.18 -10.67
CA HIS A 5 34.02 -49.01 -10.95
C HIS A 5 34.03 -48.09 -9.73
N THR A 6 34.57 -46.88 -9.85
CA THR A 6 34.21 -45.78 -8.93
C THR A 6 32.83 -45.24 -9.31
N GLN A 7 31.79 -45.90 -8.80
CA GLN A 7 30.45 -45.32 -8.73
C GLN A 7 30.51 -44.06 -7.84
N GLN A 8 29.90 -42.96 -8.28
CA GLN A 8 29.53 -41.90 -7.34
C GLN A 8 28.53 -42.47 -6.32
N PRO A 9 28.59 -42.05 -5.04
CA PRO A 9 27.75 -42.62 -4.00
C PRO A 9 26.27 -42.33 -4.27
N SER A 10 25.43 -43.36 -4.11
CA SER A 10 23.96 -43.23 -4.08
C SER A 10 23.52 -42.16 -3.07
N PRO A 11 22.40 -41.44 -3.31
CA PRO A 11 21.85 -40.45 -2.36
C PRO A 11 21.62 -40.99 -0.94
N ARG A 12 21.53 -42.32 -0.78
CA ARG A 12 21.33 -43.06 0.49
C ARG A 12 22.52 -43.02 1.46
N GLY A 13 23.55 -42.19 1.22
CA GLY A 13 24.75 -42.08 2.06
C GLY A 13 24.94 -40.75 2.81
N LYS A 14 24.18 -39.68 2.49
CA LYS A 14 24.26 -38.37 3.18
C LYS A 14 23.55 -38.40 4.53
N SER A 15 24.00 -37.60 5.50
CA SER A 15 23.26 -37.42 6.77
C SER A 15 21.95 -36.64 6.55
N ARG A 16 20.94 -36.83 7.43
CA ARG A 16 19.63 -36.15 7.29
C ARG A 16 19.78 -34.63 7.15
N ARG A 17 20.70 -34.02 7.91
CA ARG A 17 20.98 -32.58 7.86
C ARG A 17 21.50 -32.16 6.48
N GLU A 18 22.47 -32.86 5.92
CA GLU A 18 23.02 -32.56 4.59
C GLU A 18 21.98 -32.73 3.46
N ARG A 19 20.94 -33.57 3.65
CA ARG A 19 19.81 -33.67 2.72
C ARG A 19 18.83 -32.49 2.82
N VAL A 20 18.58 -32.00 4.05
CA VAL A 20 17.74 -30.80 4.29
C VAL A 20 18.42 -29.56 3.71
N GLU A 21 19.69 -29.31 4.03
CA GLU A 21 20.42 -28.13 3.53
C GLU A 21 20.52 -28.15 1.99
N HIS A 22 20.74 -29.32 1.39
CA HIS A 22 20.74 -29.50 -0.07
C HIS A 22 19.35 -29.29 -0.71
N ALA A 23 18.28 -29.62 0.00
CA ALA A 23 16.92 -29.32 -0.44
C ALA A 23 16.63 -27.82 -0.35
N ARG A 24 17.01 -27.14 0.74
CA ARG A 24 16.86 -25.69 0.91
C ARG A 24 17.67 -24.87 -0.09
N SER A 25 18.80 -25.38 -0.55
CA SER A 25 19.61 -24.71 -1.56
C SER A 25 19.06 -24.83 -2.99
N ARG A 26 17.93 -25.52 -3.24
CA ARG A 26 17.31 -25.49 -4.57
C ARG A 26 16.69 -24.12 -4.87
N ASP A 27 16.70 -23.74 -6.14
CA ASP A 27 16.09 -22.51 -6.65
C ASP A 27 14.55 -22.61 -6.67
N ILE A 28 13.87 -21.61 -6.10
CA ILE A 28 12.41 -21.64 -5.92
C ILE A 28 11.61 -21.53 -7.22
N LEU A 29 12.14 -20.88 -8.26
CA LEU A 29 11.47 -20.78 -9.56
C LEU A 29 11.61 -22.10 -10.33
N ASP A 30 12.78 -22.72 -10.27
CA ASP A 30 13.04 -24.04 -10.88
C ASP A 30 12.17 -25.13 -10.25
N VAL A 31 11.97 -25.06 -8.92
CA VAL A 31 11.05 -25.93 -8.17
C VAL A 31 9.59 -25.64 -8.51
N ALA A 32 9.15 -24.37 -8.54
CA ALA A 32 7.77 -23.99 -8.93
C ALA A 32 7.40 -24.46 -10.35
N ASN A 33 8.36 -24.42 -11.29
CA ASN A 33 8.16 -24.88 -12.66
C ASN A 33 7.92 -26.41 -12.75
N GLU A 34 8.69 -27.23 -12.03
CA GLU A 34 8.46 -28.69 -11.92
C GLU A 34 7.19 -29.04 -11.10
N LEU A 35 6.64 -28.06 -10.37
CA LEU A 35 5.32 -28.15 -9.75
C LEU A 35 4.17 -27.77 -10.71
N SER A 36 4.47 -27.45 -11.98
CA SER A 36 3.52 -27.00 -13.00
C SER A 36 2.78 -25.70 -12.65
N MET A 37 3.41 -24.81 -11.87
CA MET A 37 2.84 -23.51 -11.53
C MET A 37 3.04 -22.51 -12.68
N GLU A 38 1.95 -22.00 -13.27
CA GLU A 38 2.03 -20.92 -14.26
C GLU A 38 2.33 -19.57 -13.58
N LEU A 39 3.59 -19.13 -13.57
CA LEU A 39 4.00 -17.88 -12.92
C LEU A 39 3.98 -16.68 -13.89
N VAL A 40 3.52 -15.52 -13.42
CA VAL A 40 3.52 -14.22 -14.12
C VAL A 40 4.38 -13.24 -13.33
N GLN A 41 5.36 -12.61 -13.97
CA GLN A 41 6.27 -11.68 -13.30
C GLN A 41 5.54 -10.39 -12.86
N SER A 42 5.85 -9.89 -11.67
CA SER A 42 5.24 -8.70 -11.07
C SER A 42 6.30 -7.89 -10.32
N GLY A 43 7.02 -7.04 -11.04
CA GLY A 43 8.15 -6.27 -10.49
C GLY A 43 9.36 -7.17 -10.23
N ARG A 44 9.80 -7.25 -8.97
CA ARG A 44 10.93 -8.12 -8.55
C ARG A 44 10.52 -9.54 -8.17
N ASP A 45 9.22 -9.78 -8.03
CA ASP A 45 8.63 -11.05 -7.59
C ASP A 45 7.79 -11.68 -8.72
N TYR A 46 7.32 -12.91 -8.52
CA TYR A 46 6.49 -13.67 -9.44
C TYR A 46 5.15 -14.03 -8.80
N ARG A 47 4.04 -13.80 -9.49
CA ARG A 47 2.69 -14.18 -9.04
C ARG A 47 2.24 -15.48 -9.67
N TRP A 48 1.51 -16.33 -8.95
CA TRP A 48 0.86 -17.48 -9.57
C TRP A 48 -0.37 -17.02 -10.36
N LYS A 49 -0.48 -17.36 -11.64
CA LYS A 49 -1.55 -16.93 -12.54
C LYS A 49 -2.95 -17.38 -12.12
N GLU A 50 -3.05 -18.53 -11.47
CA GLU A 50 -4.32 -19.07 -10.95
C GLU A 50 -4.68 -18.46 -9.58
N HIS A 51 -3.70 -17.87 -8.90
CA HIS A 51 -3.79 -17.32 -7.55
C HIS A 51 -2.87 -16.10 -7.41
N ASP A 52 -3.33 -14.96 -7.91
CA ASP A 52 -2.60 -13.68 -8.00
C ASP A 52 -2.03 -13.15 -6.67
N SER A 53 -2.66 -13.55 -5.57
CA SER A 53 -2.28 -13.31 -4.18
C SER A 53 -1.16 -14.24 -3.67
N MET A 54 -0.71 -15.22 -4.46
CA MET A 54 0.51 -15.98 -4.22
C MET A 54 1.69 -15.35 -4.97
N VAL A 55 2.71 -14.94 -4.20
CA VAL A 55 3.90 -14.22 -4.63
C VAL A 55 5.15 -15.01 -4.24
N ILE A 56 5.97 -15.38 -5.22
CA ILE A 56 7.30 -15.98 -5.05
C ILE A 56 8.35 -14.87 -5.20
N SER A 57 9.20 -14.71 -4.20
CA SER A 57 10.32 -13.75 -4.16
C SER A 57 11.65 -14.45 -4.45
N PRO A 58 12.20 -14.36 -5.68
CA PRO A 58 13.42 -15.06 -6.05
C PRO A 58 14.63 -14.51 -5.31
N GLU A 59 14.73 -13.19 -5.10
CA GLU A 59 15.84 -12.55 -4.35
C GLU A 59 16.00 -13.14 -2.94
N LYS A 60 14.89 -13.60 -2.33
CA LYS A 60 14.86 -14.21 -0.98
C LYS A 60 14.82 -15.73 -0.99
N ASN A 61 14.63 -16.37 -2.14
CA ASN A 61 14.30 -17.80 -2.31
C ASN A 61 13.08 -18.27 -1.48
N MET A 62 12.05 -17.42 -1.38
CA MET A 62 10.88 -17.59 -0.50
C MET A 62 9.57 -17.35 -1.27
N TRP A 63 8.45 -17.84 -0.76
CA TRP A 63 7.11 -17.52 -1.25
C TRP A 63 6.17 -17.10 -0.13
N ASN A 64 5.13 -16.35 -0.48
CA ASN A 64 4.03 -15.93 0.39
C ASN A 64 2.71 -16.00 -0.39
N TRP A 65 1.61 -16.35 0.27
CA TRP A 65 0.28 -16.40 -0.30
C TRP A 65 -0.66 -15.64 0.61
N PHE A 66 -0.81 -14.36 0.29
CA PHE A 66 -1.43 -13.36 1.17
C PHE A 66 -2.87 -13.72 1.51
N SER A 67 -3.68 -14.16 0.52
CA SER A 67 -5.07 -14.62 0.74
C SER A 67 -5.21 -15.94 1.52
N ARG A 68 -4.11 -16.61 1.88
CA ARG A 68 -4.12 -17.86 2.67
C ARG A 68 -3.23 -17.81 3.91
N HIS A 69 -2.55 -16.68 4.14
CA HIS A 69 -1.59 -16.50 5.23
C HIS A 69 -0.51 -17.60 5.31
N GLN A 70 -0.12 -18.16 4.16
CA GLN A 70 0.88 -19.22 4.03
C GLN A 70 2.14 -18.71 3.33
N GLY A 71 3.28 -19.31 3.59
CA GLY A 71 4.55 -18.97 2.95
C GLY A 71 5.68 -19.86 3.42
N GLY A 72 6.88 -19.67 2.87
CA GLY A 72 8.06 -20.37 3.34
C GLY A 72 9.17 -20.55 2.30
N ASP A 73 10.10 -21.44 2.62
CA ASP A 73 11.21 -21.84 1.76
C ASP A 73 10.76 -22.80 0.64
N VAL A 74 11.74 -23.20 -0.19
CA VAL A 74 11.54 -24.15 -1.30
C VAL A 74 10.90 -25.48 -0.88
N ILE A 75 11.12 -25.95 0.35
CA ILE A 75 10.60 -27.23 0.82
C ILE A 75 9.13 -27.06 1.22
N ALA A 76 8.80 -25.94 1.88
CA ALA A 76 7.42 -25.55 2.16
C ALA A 76 6.60 -25.41 0.86
N LEU A 77 7.20 -24.89 -0.22
CA LEU A 77 6.53 -24.81 -1.53
C LEU A 77 6.13 -26.19 -2.06
N VAL A 78 7.05 -27.17 -2.04
CA VAL A 78 6.76 -28.54 -2.48
C VAL A 78 5.71 -29.22 -1.60
N GLN A 79 5.77 -29.00 -0.29
CA GLN A 79 4.78 -29.53 0.66
C GLN A 79 3.37 -29.07 0.32
N THR A 80 3.20 -27.76 0.08
CA THR A 80 1.90 -27.17 -0.26
C THR A 80 1.42 -27.58 -1.65
N MET A 81 2.30 -27.62 -2.65
CA MET A 81 1.90 -27.84 -4.06
C MET A 81 1.72 -29.31 -4.46
N ARG A 82 2.44 -30.25 -3.84
CA ARG A 82 2.24 -31.70 -4.10
C ARG A 82 1.40 -32.41 -3.05
N GLU A 83 1.01 -31.73 -1.96
CA GLU A 83 0.37 -32.36 -0.80
C GLU A 83 1.20 -33.52 -0.21
N VAL A 84 2.54 -33.34 -0.15
CA VAL A 84 3.52 -34.34 0.31
C VAL A 84 4.32 -33.86 1.53
N ASN A 85 4.90 -34.77 2.30
CA ASN A 85 5.67 -34.41 3.50
C ASN A 85 7.03 -33.79 3.19
N PHE A 86 7.52 -32.88 4.04
CA PHE A 86 8.92 -32.43 4.12
C PHE A 86 9.92 -33.59 3.90
N ASN A 87 9.73 -34.83 4.39
CA ASN A 87 10.59 -35.98 4.01
C ASN A 87 10.43 -36.41 2.53
N GLN A 88 9.22 -36.57 2.01
CA GLN A 88 8.94 -36.82 0.59
C GLN A 88 9.33 -35.63 -0.32
N ALA A 89 9.32 -34.41 0.19
CA ALA A 89 9.70 -33.17 -0.46
C ALA A 89 11.21 -33.01 -0.48
N ILE A 90 11.90 -33.37 0.62
CA ILE A 90 13.35 -33.52 0.67
C ILE A 90 13.79 -34.66 -0.25
N ASP A 91 13.10 -35.79 -0.26
CA ASP A 91 13.35 -36.89 -1.20
C ASP A 91 13.17 -36.39 -2.64
N PHE A 92 12.05 -35.73 -2.95
CA PHE A 92 11.81 -35.10 -4.25
C PHE A 92 12.89 -34.06 -4.63
N LEU A 93 13.28 -33.16 -3.74
CA LEU A 93 14.29 -32.12 -3.95
C LEU A 93 15.75 -32.64 -3.96
N ASN A 94 16.00 -33.85 -3.46
CA ASN A 94 17.32 -34.52 -3.50
C ASN A 94 17.44 -35.54 -4.64
N ASP A 95 16.35 -36.21 -5.02
CA ASP A 95 16.31 -37.21 -6.08
C ASP A 95 15.94 -36.57 -7.44
N GLY A 96 15.28 -35.41 -7.44
CA GLY A 96 15.06 -34.55 -8.59
C GLY A 96 16.24 -33.62 -8.89
N THR A 97 16.26 -33.08 -10.11
CA THR A 97 17.38 -32.29 -10.65
C THR A 97 17.02 -30.82 -10.74
N PHE A 98 17.21 -30.08 -9.65
CA PHE A 98 16.97 -28.63 -9.59
C PHE A 98 18.27 -27.84 -9.45
N LYS A 99 18.27 -26.63 -10.02
CA LYS A 99 19.32 -25.61 -9.90
C LYS A 99 19.53 -25.21 -8.44
N GLU A 100 20.72 -24.69 -8.14
CA GLU A 100 21.11 -24.24 -6.81
C GLU A 100 20.99 -22.71 -6.72
N PHE A 101 20.27 -22.23 -5.70
CA PHE A 101 20.00 -20.81 -5.50
C PHE A 101 21.28 -20.00 -5.33
N THR A 102 21.36 -18.86 -6.01
CA THR A 102 22.50 -17.93 -5.93
C THR A 102 22.01 -16.54 -5.53
N HIS A 103 22.32 -16.10 -4.31
CA HIS A 103 21.92 -14.79 -3.81
C HIS A 103 22.65 -13.66 -4.56
N VAL A 104 21.90 -12.78 -5.22
CA VAL A 104 22.41 -11.59 -5.92
C VAL A 104 22.13 -10.36 -5.06
N GLU A 105 23.17 -9.84 -4.41
CA GLU A 105 23.10 -8.62 -3.61
C GLU A 105 22.98 -7.40 -4.54
N ARG A 106 21.85 -6.70 -4.51
CA ARG A 106 21.60 -5.49 -5.31
C ARG A 106 21.73 -4.24 -4.45
N VAL A 107 22.48 -3.25 -4.95
CA VAL A 107 22.55 -1.92 -4.33
C VAL A 107 21.18 -1.26 -4.49
N GLN A 108 20.63 -0.74 -3.39
CA GLN A 108 19.34 -0.05 -3.39
C GLN A 108 19.54 1.40 -3.89
N ASP A 109 18.73 1.83 -4.86
CA ASP A 109 18.81 3.21 -5.37
C ASP A 109 18.53 4.23 -4.25
N PRO A 110 19.33 5.30 -4.13
CA PRO A 110 19.17 6.28 -3.06
C PRO A 110 17.80 6.96 -3.11
N PHE A 111 17.28 7.36 -1.95
CA PHE A 111 16.08 8.17 -1.87
C PHE A 111 16.31 9.53 -2.54
N SER A 112 15.47 9.85 -3.52
CA SER A 112 15.36 11.20 -4.08
C SER A 112 13.98 11.72 -3.77
N TYR A 113 13.89 12.82 -3.03
CA TYR A 113 12.63 13.48 -2.71
C TYR A 113 12.09 14.24 -3.95
N TYR A 114 11.66 13.49 -4.96
CA TYR A 114 11.18 13.97 -6.27
C TYR A 114 9.88 14.79 -6.21
N LEU A 115 9.37 15.09 -5.00
CA LEU A 115 8.25 16.00 -4.77
C LEU A 115 8.62 17.39 -4.24
N GLN A 116 9.83 17.61 -3.74
CA GLN A 116 10.39 18.97 -3.66
C GLN A 116 10.19 19.71 -5.01
N PRO A 117 10.39 19.06 -6.19
CA PRO A 117 9.95 19.52 -7.51
C PRO A 117 8.53 19.92 -7.79
N TYR A 118 7.61 19.59 -6.92
CA TYR A 118 6.19 19.77 -7.11
C TYR A 118 5.57 20.56 -5.95
N GLU A 119 6.39 21.12 -5.05
CA GLU A 119 5.93 21.91 -3.90
C GLU A 119 5.21 23.22 -4.30
N GLN A 120 4.32 23.68 -3.42
CA GLN A 120 3.38 24.79 -3.58
C GLN A 120 3.50 25.75 -2.39
N PRO A 121 3.10 27.02 -2.52
CA PRO A 121 2.77 27.86 -1.37
C PRO A 121 1.76 27.15 -0.46
N PHE A 122 1.98 27.18 0.85
CA PHE A 122 1.21 26.42 1.84
C PHE A 122 -0.17 27.07 2.16
N GLU A 123 -0.87 27.55 1.13
CA GLU A 123 -2.16 28.23 1.29
C GLU A 123 -3.32 27.23 1.25
N ALA A 124 -3.38 26.37 0.23
CA ALA A 124 -4.45 25.38 0.14
C ALA A 124 -4.29 24.27 1.20
N ALA A 125 -3.06 23.90 1.56
CA ALA A 125 -2.78 23.00 2.67
C ALA A 125 -3.06 23.65 4.02
N ARG A 126 -2.80 24.96 4.23
CA ARG A 126 -3.25 25.66 5.44
C ARG A 126 -4.77 25.67 5.52
N ASN A 127 -5.46 26.07 4.47
CA ASN A 127 -6.93 26.11 4.44
C ASN A 127 -7.53 24.71 4.63
N TYR A 128 -6.92 23.66 4.06
CA TYR A 128 -7.30 22.28 4.33
C TYR A 128 -7.12 21.91 5.81
N LEU A 129 -5.92 22.15 6.36
CA LEU A 129 -5.60 21.82 7.75
C LEU A 129 -6.45 22.63 8.76
N LYS A 130 -6.79 23.87 8.42
CA LYS A 130 -7.57 24.78 9.23
C LYS A 130 -9.07 24.54 9.10
N GLU A 131 -9.62 24.75 7.92
CA GLU A 131 -11.07 24.78 7.68
C GLU A 131 -11.66 23.35 7.63
N GLN A 132 -10.96 22.37 7.06
CA GLN A 132 -11.46 20.98 6.95
C GLN A 132 -10.99 20.06 8.08
N ARG A 133 -9.77 20.28 8.58
CA ARG A 133 -9.15 19.49 9.66
C ARG A 133 -9.17 20.21 11.02
N GLY A 134 -9.71 21.42 11.11
CA GLY A 134 -9.97 22.09 12.39
C GLY A 134 -8.73 22.50 13.19
N LEU A 135 -7.54 22.61 12.60
CA LEU A 135 -6.31 23.02 13.30
C LEU A 135 -6.19 24.55 13.36
N SER A 136 -5.70 25.09 14.48
CA SER A 136 -5.49 26.55 14.62
C SER A 136 -4.29 27.02 13.79
N ASP A 137 -4.30 28.29 13.38
CA ASP A 137 -3.17 28.91 12.70
C ASP A 137 -1.88 28.79 13.54
N GLU A 138 -1.94 28.89 14.88
CA GLU A 138 -0.77 28.69 15.75
C GLU A 138 -0.25 27.24 15.77
N THR A 139 -1.11 26.24 15.57
CA THR A 139 -0.66 24.84 15.41
C THR A 139 0.02 24.66 14.07
N ILE A 140 -0.61 25.16 12.99
CA ILE A 140 -0.09 25.05 11.64
C ILE A 140 1.26 25.77 11.54
N ASP A 141 1.35 26.99 12.09
CA ASP A 141 2.59 27.78 12.16
C ASP A 141 3.70 27.03 12.91
N PHE A 142 3.40 26.42 14.07
CA PHE A 142 4.40 25.65 14.83
C PHE A 142 5.01 24.51 14.00
N PHE A 143 4.22 23.71 13.30
CA PHE A 143 4.75 22.62 12.45
C PHE A 143 5.40 23.13 11.15
N LEU A 144 4.95 24.28 10.62
CA LEU A 144 5.57 24.93 9.46
C LEU A 144 6.95 25.51 9.81
N GLU A 145 7.08 26.17 10.98
CA GLU A 145 8.36 26.67 11.53
C GLU A 145 9.36 25.56 11.81
N LYS A 146 8.88 24.34 12.11
CA LYS A 146 9.71 23.12 12.23
C LYS A 146 10.18 22.56 10.89
N GLY A 147 9.65 23.06 9.76
CA GLY A 147 10.06 22.66 8.40
C GLY A 147 9.51 21.31 7.93
N VAL A 148 8.62 20.68 8.69
CA VAL A 148 8.12 19.32 8.40
C VAL A 148 6.90 19.28 7.48
N LEU A 149 6.25 20.43 7.24
CA LEU A 149 5.10 20.56 6.36
C LEU A 149 5.50 21.18 5.02
N ALA A 150 4.95 20.65 3.93
CA ALA A 150 4.84 21.32 2.64
C ALA A 150 3.54 20.92 1.95
N GLN A 151 3.26 21.51 0.79
CA GLN A 151 2.14 21.14 -0.08
C GLN A 151 2.74 20.80 -1.45
N ALA A 152 2.30 19.76 -2.16
CA ALA A 152 2.81 19.37 -3.48
C ALA A 152 1.72 18.79 -4.39
N ASN A 153 2.04 18.50 -5.67
CA ASN A 153 1.16 17.71 -6.56
C ASN A 153 1.91 16.45 -7.06
N ALA A 154 1.35 15.24 -6.90
CA ALA A 154 2.12 13.99 -7.03
C ALA A 154 1.41 12.86 -7.80
N LYS A 155 2.10 12.13 -8.69
CA LYS A 155 1.54 10.96 -9.41
C LYS A 155 1.38 9.75 -8.48
N VAL A 156 0.15 9.45 -8.07
CA VAL A 156 -0.24 8.29 -7.24
C VAL A 156 -1.18 7.39 -8.05
N ASN A 157 -0.89 6.10 -8.23
CA ASN A 157 -1.69 5.15 -9.04
C ASN A 157 -2.06 5.65 -10.45
N GLY A 158 -1.05 5.95 -11.29
CA GLY A 158 -1.27 6.23 -12.70
C GLY A 158 -1.86 7.60 -13.02
N SER A 159 -1.73 8.61 -12.14
CA SER A 159 -2.06 10.05 -12.38
C SER A 159 -1.92 10.94 -11.10
N ILE A 160 -2.08 12.28 -11.14
CA ILE A 160 -1.49 13.32 -10.23
C ILE A 160 -2.41 14.04 -9.17
N GLU A 161 -2.19 13.96 -7.86
CA GLU A 161 -3.07 14.61 -6.85
C GLU A 161 -2.42 15.78 -6.09
N PRO A 162 -3.17 16.83 -5.70
CA PRO A 162 -2.69 17.86 -4.77
C PRO A 162 -2.71 17.33 -3.33
N VAL A 163 -1.60 17.49 -2.62
CA VAL A 163 -1.33 16.83 -1.34
C VAL A 163 -0.67 17.77 -0.32
N VAL A 164 -0.97 17.60 0.97
CA VAL A 164 -0.03 17.95 2.05
C VAL A 164 1.11 16.92 2.01
N VAL A 165 2.33 17.39 2.16
CA VAL A 165 3.53 16.55 2.29
C VAL A 165 4.05 16.67 3.71
N PHE A 166 4.15 15.52 4.36
CA PHE A 166 4.73 15.34 5.68
C PHE A 166 6.15 14.80 5.51
N LYS A 167 7.15 15.65 5.82
CA LYS A 167 8.57 15.37 5.55
C LYS A 167 9.21 14.61 6.71
N SER A 168 9.94 13.54 6.38
CA SER A 168 10.74 12.75 7.32
C SER A 168 12.21 13.14 7.18
N PHE A 169 12.82 13.59 8.28
CA PHE A 169 14.23 14.00 8.32
C PHE A 169 15.08 12.98 9.09
N ASP A 170 16.37 12.85 8.77
CA ASP A 170 17.29 12.07 9.61
C ASP A 170 17.96 12.95 10.69
N PHE A 171 18.79 12.32 11.52
CA PHE A 171 19.53 13.00 12.60
C PHE A 171 20.57 14.03 12.10
N SER A 172 20.89 14.05 10.80
CA SER A 172 21.76 15.04 10.18
C SER A 172 20.99 16.26 9.65
N GLY A 173 19.67 16.13 9.50
CA GLY A 173 18.78 17.17 8.97
C GLY A 173 18.46 17.01 7.49
N GLU A 174 18.79 15.88 6.88
CA GLU A 174 18.49 15.57 5.47
C GLU A 174 17.12 14.90 5.33
N ILE A 175 16.41 15.14 4.21
CA ILE A 175 15.10 14.53 3.96
C ILE A 175 15.30 13.10 3.44
N VAL A 176 14.79 12.12 4.19
CA VAL A 176 14.97 10.66 3.95
C VAL A 176 13.67 9.91 3.66
N GLY A 177 12.53 10.59 3.79
CA GLY A 177 11.22 10.07 3.39
C GLY A 177 10.17 11.16 3.33
N ALA A 178 9.05 10.88 2.69
CA ALA A 178 7.88 11.75 2.74
C ALA A 178 6.57 10.97 2.52
N THR A 179 5.54 11.41 3.22
CA THR A 179 4.17 10.86 3.10
C THR A 179 3.22 11.94 2.61
N LEU A 180 2.28 11.54 1.76
CA LEU A 180 1.40 12.41 1.00
C LEU A 180 -0.05 12.19 1.42
N GLN A 181 -0.76 13.27 1.68
CA GLN A 181 -2.17 13.27 2.01
C GLN A 181 -2.93 14.24 1.11
N GLY A 182 -3.86 13.75 0.31
CA GLY A 182 -4.69 14.53 -0.59
C GLY A 182 -5.44 15.63 0.15
N ILE A 183 -5.52 16.82 -0.46
CA ILE A 183 -6.31 17.97 0.03
C ILE A 183 -7.61 18.19 -0.75
N GLU A 184 -7.77 17.53 -1.90
CA GLU A 184 -9.04 17.47 -2.64
C GLU A 184 -9.69 16.09 -2.41
N GLU A 185 -10.93 16.08 -1.94
CA GLU A 185 -11.73 14.87 -1.71
C GLU A 185 -12.32 14.34 -3.04
N ASN A 186 -12.16 13.04 -3.29
CA ASN A 186 -12.60 12.35 -4.49
C ASN A 186 -12.79 10.83 -4.25
N TRP A 187 -13.96 10.45 -3.73
CA TRP A 187 -14.35 9.06 -3.43
C TRP A 187 -14.48 8.15 -4.67
N GLU A 188 -14.79 8.67 -5.87
CA GLU A 188 -14.89 7.88 -7.12
C GLU A 188 -13.55 7.21 -7.54
N LYS A 189 -12.46 7.64 -6.91
CA LYS A 189 -11.08 7.51 -7.37
C LYS A 189 -10.13 7.10 -6.26
N TRP A 190 -10.52 7.40 -5.02
CA TRP A 190 -9.98 6.88 -3.77
C TRP A 190 -11.11 6.27 -2.93
N PRO A 191 -11.81 5.22 -3.44
CA PRO A 191 -13.03 4.69 -2.83
C PRO A 191 -12.85 4.26 -1.37
N GLU A 192 -11.68 3.78 -1.01
CA GLU A 192 -11.36 3.34 0.36
C GLU A 192 -11.36 4.47 1.41
N ARG A 193 -11.09 5.74 1.03
CA ARG A 193 -10.68 6.78 2.00
C ARG A 193 -10.89 8.24 1.59
N GLY A 194 -11.54 8.50 0.45
CA GLY A 194 -11.86 9.84 -0.06
C GLY A 194 -10.67 10.68 -0.56
N TYR A 195 -9.46 10.46 -0.07
CA TYR A 195 -8.28 11.26 -0.41
C TYR A 195 -7.11 10.39 -0.88
N ALA A 196 -6.27 10.95 -1.73
CA ALA A 196 -5.02 10.32 -2.13
C ALA A 196 -4.09 10.11 -0.93
N LYS A 197 -3.62 8.88 -0.67
CA LYS A 197 -2.59 8.61 0.35
C LYS A 197 -1.47 7.79 -0.26
N ASN A 198 -0.22 8.22 -0.09
CA ASN A 198 0.94 7.57 -0.70
C ASN A 198 2.23 7.85 0.06
N ILE A 199 3.17 6.90 0.06
CA ILE A 199 4.54 7.07 0.54
C ILE A 199 5.43 7.22 -0.70
N VAL A 200 6.27 8.26 -0.72
CA VAL A 200 7.12 8.61 -1.86
C VAL A 200 8.08 7.45 -2.19
N ARG A 201 8.22 7.10 -3.48
CA ARG A 201 9.06 5.97 -3.93
C ARG A 201 10.50 6.11 -3.38
N ASN A 202 11.05 4.98 -2.93
CA ASN A 202 12.36 4.83 -2.27
C ASN A 202 12.50 5.58 -0.92
N SER A 203 11.42 6.09 -0.29
CA SER A 203 11.49 6.59 1.10
C SER A 203 12.02 5.51 2.03
N ASP A 204 12.73 5.91 3.09
CA ASP A 204 13.33 4.97 4.04
C ASP A 204 12.31 4.04 4.75
N GLY A 205 11.04 4.42 4.83
CA GLY A 205 9.97 3.60 5.41
C GLY A 205 10.01 3.44 6.94
N ILE A 206 11.02 3.98 7.64
CA ILE A 206 11.24 3.78 9.09
C ILE A 206 11.46 5.07 9.87
N THR A 207 11.45 6.26 9.24
CA THR A 207 11.66 7.54 9.94
C THR A 207 10.38 8.23 10.35
N GLY A 208 9.46 8.46 9.42
CA GLY A 208 8.24 9.24 9.66
C GLY A 208 8.46 10.73 9.97
N MET A 209 7.40 11.53 9.83
CA MET A 209 7.42 12.95 10.21
C MET A 209 7.58 13.10 11.72
N HIS A 210 8.47 13.96 12.22
CA HIS A 210 8.60 14.18 13.67
C HIS A 210 9.07 15.61 14.03
N VAL A 211 8.74 16.07 15.24
CA VAL A 211 9.14 17.39 15.77
C VAL A 211 9.49 17.35 17.25
N ASP A 212 10.48 18.16 17.65
CA ASP A 212 10.96 18.26 19.04
C ASP A 212 10.39 19.48 19.77
N ILE A 213 9.88 19.29 20.99
CA ILE A 213 9.47 20.33 21.94
C ILE A 213 10.42 20.32 23.13
N GLY A 214 11.15 21.41 23.34
CA GLY A 214 12.11 21.53 24.45
C GLY A 214 13.38 20.70 24.23
N GLN A 215 13.71 19.83 25.18
CA GLN A 215 14.77 18.83 25.05
C GLN A 215 14.16 17.44 25.26
N PRO A 216 13.88 16.66 24.19
CA PRO A 216 13.18 15.38 24.31
C PRO A 216 13.79 14.44 25.34
N ASN A 217 12.95 13.96 26.26
CA ASN A 217 13.26 12.86 27.18
C ASN A 217 12.26 11.69 27.10
N ARG A 218 11.21 11.85 26.29
CA ARG A 218 10.21 10.83 25.94
C ARG A 218 9.67 11.07 24.52
N LEU A 219 9.06 10.03 23.96
CA LEU A 219 8.49 9.95 22.62
C LEU A 219 6.97 9.86 22.72
N ILE A 220 6.26 10.50 21.78
CA ILE A 220 4.83 10.34 21.57
C ILE A 220 4.61 10.02 20.09
N PHE A 221 4.02 8.87 19.79
CA PHE A 221 3.73 8.42 18.43
C PHE A 221 2.25 8.54 18.14
N ALA A 222 1.89 9.17 17.02
CA ALA A 222 0.56 9.08 16.42
C ALA A 222 0.63 8.26 15.12
N GLU A 223 -0.53 7.74 14.69
CA GLU A 223 -0.58 6.91 13.48
C GLU A 223 -0.31 7.73 12.21
N SER A 224 -0.87 8.94 12.14
CA SER A 224 -0.69 9.86 11.02
C SER A 224 -0.24 11.26 11.47
N ALA A 225 0.26 12.02 10.50
CA ALA A 225 0.77 13.37 10.73
C ALA A 225 -0.32 14.39 11.09
N ILE A 226 -1.58 14.19 10.65
CA ILE A 226 -2.69 15.08 11.02
C ILE A 226 -3.12 14.81 12.47
N ASP A 227 -3.13 13.55 12.89
CA ASP A 227 -3.47 13.13 14.25
C ASP A 227 -2.41 13.61 15.24
N LEU A 228 -1.13 13.55 14.85
CA LEU A 228 -0.03 14.16 15.61
C LEU A 228 -0.21 15.67 15.81
N MET A 229 -0.65 16.40 14.78
CA MET A 229 -0.92 17.83 14.88
C MET A 229 -2.14 18.13 15.75
N SER A 230 -3.17 17.29 15.68
CA SER A 230 -4.42 17.47 16.44
C SER A 230 -4.23 17.13 17.92
N TYR A 231 -3.49 16.06 18.22
CA TYR A 231 -3.03 15.73 19.58
C TYR A 231 -2.18 16.86 20.18
N TYR A 232 -1.27 17.45 19.40
CA TYR A 232 -0.48 18.61 19.83
C TYR A 232 -1.35 19.80 20.23
N GLU A 233 -2.41 20.11 19.47
CA GLU A 233 -3.30 21.22 19.78
C GLU A 233 -4.09 20.98 21.07
N LEU A 234 -4.69 19.79 21.21
CA LEU A 234 -5.50 19.41 22.37
C LEU A 234 -4.69 19.32 23.67
N ASN A 235 -3.42 18.92 23.60
CA ASN A 235 -2.57 18.73 24.77
C ASN A 235 -1.47 19.80 24.95
N ARG A 236 -1.47 20.89 24.16
CA ARG A 236 -0.38 21.88 24.08
C ARG A 236 0.19 22.34 25.44
N GLU A 237 -0.67 22.57 26.44
CA GLU A 237 -0.26 23.02 27.78
C GLU A 237 0.46 21.95 28.63
N LYS A 238 0.33 20.67 28.27
CA LYS A 238 0.94 19.51 28.95
C LYS A 238 2.22 19.01 28.24
N LEU A 239 2.51 19.48 27.03
CA LEU A 239 3.62 19.00 26.21
C LEU A 239 4.90 19.79 26.49
N GLN A 240 5.86 19.15 27.16
CA GLN A 240 7.18 19.68 27.48
C GLN A 240 8.21 18.55 27.39
N ASP A 241 9.36 18.83 26.77
CA ASP A 241 10.51 17.91 26.67
C ASP A 241 10.17 16.57 25.99
N VAL A 242 9.51 16.65 24.83
CA VAL A 242 9.01 15.50 24.04
C VAL A 242 9.45 15.57 22.58
N ARG A 243 9.58 14.40 21.94
CA ARG A 243 9.56 14.25 20.48
C ARG A 243 8.19 13.70 20.07
N LEU A 244 7.53 14.36 19.13
CA LEU A 244 6.25 13.97 18.52
C LEU A 244 6.56 13.29 17.17
N ILE A 245 6.01 12.10 16.89
CA ILE A 245 6.30 11.29 15.68
C ILE A 245 5.01 10.79 15.01
N SER A 246 4.91 10.92 13.68
CA SER A 246 3.96 10.20 12.83
C SER A 246 4.61 8.90 12.35
N MET A 247 3.92 7.77 12.47
CA MET A 247 4.41 6.50 11.92
C MET A 247 4.07 6.32 10.43
N ASP A 248 3.17 7.17 9.90
CA ASP A 248 2.61 7.11 8.55
C ASP A 248 1.95 5.75 8.27
N GLY A 249 1.12 5.32 9.23
CA GLY A 249 0.61 3.96 9.40
C GLY A 249 1.38 3.19 10.50
N LEU A 250 0.72 2.26 11.18
CA LEU A 250 1.22 1.53 12.35
C LEU A 250 2.48 0.70 12.00
N LYS A 251 3.66 1.12 12.48
CA LYS A 251 4.96 0.53 12.13
C LYS A 251 5.91 0.47 13.32
N GLU A 252 6.22 -0.75 13.77
CA GLU A 252 7.17 -1.00 14.86
C GLU A 252 8.58 -0.47 14.57
N SER A 253 9.03 -0.54 13.31
CA SER A 253 10.35 -0.07 12.88
C SER A 253 10.57 1.43 13.09
N VAL A 254 9.49 2.23 13.02
CA VAL A 254 9.54 3.67 13.35
C VAL A 254 9.72 3.87 14.86
N VAL A 255 9.02 3.10 15.67
CA VAL A 255 9.17 3.11 17.14
C VAL A 255 10.60 2.73 17.54
N GLY A 256 11.13 1.66 16.94
CA GLY A 256 12.49 1.17 17.18
C GLY A 256 13.58 2.19 16.82
N ARG A 257 13.48 2.82 15.65
CA ARG A 257 14.42 3.86 15.22
C ARG A 257 14.47 5.03 16.20
N HIS A 258 13.30 5.59 16.55
CA HIS A 258 13.24 6.78 17.42
C HIS A 258 13.63 6.47 18.86
N LEU A 259 13.36 5.26 19.36
CA LEU A 259 13.84 4.81 20.67
C LEU A 259 15.38 4.76 20.74
N ALA A 260 16.02 4.16 19.73
CA ALA A 260 17.48 4.12 19.62
C ALA A 260 18.09 5.54 19.50
N GLN A 261 17.43 6.43 18.75
CA GLN A 261 17.85 7.83 18.63
C GLN A 261 17.73 8.60 19.96
N LEU A 262 16.61 8.49 20.67
CA LEU A 262 16.44 9.18 21.97
C LEU A 262 17.46 8.71 23.01
N GLN A 263 17.78 7.41 23.04
CA GLN A 263 18.83 6.88 23.91
C GLN A 263 20.22 7.45 23.58
N ALA A 264 20.52 7.64 22.29
CA ALA A 264 21.74 8.29 21.82
C ALA A 264 21.80 9.78 22.23
N ASP A 265 20.70 10.51 22.00
CA ASP A 265 20.52 11.93 22.33
C ASP A 265 20.74 12.18 23.84
N ILE A 266 20.02 11.46 24.71
CA ILE A 266 20.10 11.59 26.18
C ILE A 266 21.49 11.19 26.71
N SER A 267 22.13 10.18 26.11
CA SER A 267 23.46 9.73 26.55
C SER A 267 24.61 10.58 26.00
N GLY A 268 24.35 11.49 25.07
CA GLY A 268 25.35 12.31 24.39
C GLY A 268 26.32 11.50 23.53
N ARG A 269 25.88 10.35 22.99
CA ARG A 269 26.71 9.44 22.19
C ARG A 269 26.23 9.41 20.74
N PRO A 270 27.13 9.37 19.74
CA PRO A 270 26.71 9.26 18.35
C PRO A 270 26.11 7.88 18.07
N LEU A 271 24.91 7.84 17.49
CA LEU A 271 24.30 6.63 16.96
C LEU A 271 25.09 6.15 15.73
N ARG A 272 25.30 4.84 15.60
CA ARG A 272 26.14 4.22 14.56
C ARG A 272 25.58 2.87 14.12
N TRP A 273 24.30 2.84 13.81
CA TRP A 273 23.56 1.64 13.43
C TRP A 273 23.27 1.67 11.92
N THR A 274 23.17 0.51 11.30
CA THR A 274 22.72 0.38 9.89
C THR A 274 21.21 0.61 9.79
N HIS A 275 20.69 0.73 8.56
CA HIS A 275 19.25 0.87 8.32
C HIS A 275 18.44 -0.27 8.98
N ASP A 276 18.84 -1.53 8.76
CA ASP A 276 18.17 -2.71 9.32
C ASP A 276 18.23 -2.73 10.86
N GLN A 277 19.38 -2.39 11.44
CA GLN A 277 19.54 -2.30 12.89
C GLN A 277 18.63 -1.24 13.52
N LEU A 278 18.39 -0.12 12.82
CA LEU A 278 17.45 0.91 13.27
C LEU A 278 16.00 0.42 13.21
N ALA A 279 15.64 -0.35 12.18
CA ALA A 279 14.32 -0.97 12.08
C ALA A 279 14.09 -2.01 13.20
N GLU A 280 15.12 -2.77 13.58
CA GLU A 280 15.08 -3.73 14.70
C GLU A 280 15.27 -3.09 16.09
N GLY A 281 15.22 -1.74 16.19
CA GLY A 281 15.62 -1.03 17.40
C GLY A 281 14.72 -1.27 18.62
N LEU A 282 13.44 -1.58 18.43
CA LEU A 282 12.53 -1.88 19.54
C LEU A 282 12.79 -3.29 20.08
N GLN A 283 12.83 -4.31 19.21
CA GLN A 283 13.22 -5.67 19.58
C GLN A 283 14.60 -5.70 20.26
N THR A 284 15.56 -4.94 19.73
CA THR A 284 16.89 -4.83 20.36
C THR A 284 16.82 -4.22 21.77
N ALA A 285 15.92 -3.25 22.02
CA ALA A 285 15.71 -2.71 23.36
C ALA A 285 15.06 -3.74 24.30
N ILE A 286 14.05 -4.46 23.82
CA ILE A 286 13.36 -5.55 24.53
C ILE A 286 14.34 -6.65 24.94
N ASP A 287 15.12 -7.19 24.00
CA ASP A 287 16.11 -8.25 24.24
C ASP A 287 17.17 -7.83 25.27
N ASN A 288 17.56 -6.54 25.25
CA ASN A 288 18.48 -5.96 26.22
C ASN A 288 17.79 -5.56 27.55
N ASN A 289 16.54 -5.99 27.78
CA ASN A 289 15.74 -5.78 28.98
C ASN A 289 15.50 -4.30 29.32
N PHE A 290 15.47 -3.43 28.31
CA PHE A 290 15.48 -1.97 28.47
C PHE A 290 14.34 -1.42 29.35
N PHE A 291 13.14 -1.99 29.28
CA PHE A 291 11.96 -1.53 30.02
C PHE A 291 11.88 -2.10 31.45
N THR A 292 12.66 -3.15 31.77
CA THR A 292 12.50 -3.95 33.01
C THR A 292 12.86 -3.23 34.31
N ASP A 293 13.61 -2.13 34.24
CA ASP A 293 14.05 -1.39 35.44
C ASP A 293 13.10 -0.26 35.88
N GLY A 294 11.97 -0.10 35.17
CA GLY A 294 10.93 0.89 35.42
C GLY A 294 11.33 2.34 35.13
N LYS A 295 12.59 2.66 34.83
CA LYS A 295 13.01 4.05 34.54
C LYS A 295 12.57 4.52 33.17
N HIS A 296 12.43 3.58 32.23
CA HIS A 296 12.05 3.86 30.85
C HIS A 296 10.56 3.60 30.57
N ALA A 297 9.76 3.27 31.58
CA ALA A 297 8.33 2.98 31.43
C ALA A 297 7.51 4.14 30.82
N ASN A 298 7.99 5.39 30.99
CA ASN A 298 7.34 6.59 30.47
C ASN A 298 8.03 7.15 29.20
N TRP A 299 8.90 6.38 28.54
CA TRP A 299 9.66 6.85 27.36
C TRP A 299 8.86 6.80 26.07
N ILE A 300 7.83 5.96 25.99
CA ILE A 300 6.98 5.80 24.80
C ILE A 300 5.54 6.05 25.22
N THR A 301 4.89 7.02 24.59
CA THR A 301 3.45 7.21 24.60
C THR A 301 2.92 6.89 23.21
N LEU A 302 1.86 6.10 23.11
CA LEU A 302 1.15 5.80 21.88
C LEU A 302 -0.18 6.57 21.90
N ALA A 303 -0.22 7.62 21.09
CA ALA A 303 -1.39 8.43 20.75
C ALA A 303 -1.88 8.07 19.35
N VAL A 304 -2.02 6.77 19.10
CA VAL A 304 -2.61 6.20 17.88
C VAL A 304 -4.13 6.36 17.91
N ASP A 305 -4.78 6.06 16.80
CA ASP A 305 -6.22 6.15 16.68
C ASP A 305 -6.87 5.08 17.59
N ASN A 306 -7.98 5.43 18.24
CA ASN A 306 -8.72 4.52 19.11
C ASN A 306 -9.64 3.65 18.26
N ASP A 307 -9.02 2.77 17.49
CA ASP A 307 -9.69 1.78 16.67
C ASP A 307 -9.03 0.40 16.84
N GLU A 308 -9.56 -0.58 16.14
CA GLU A 308 -9.08 -1.96 16.18
C GLU A 308 -7.61 -2.11 15.72
N GLY A 309 -7.18 -1.35 14.71
CA GLY A 309 -5.79 -1.34 14.26
C GLY A 309 -4.87 -0.77 15.32
N GLY A 310 -5.19 0.42 15.86
CA GLY A 310 -4.42 1.06 16.93
C GLY A 310 -4.31 0.19 18.18
N ARG A 311 -5.41 -0.42 18.62
CA ARG A 311 -5.47 -1.32 19.78
C ARG A 311 -4.71 -2.63 19.55
N ASN A 312 -4.81 -3.24 18.37
CA ASN A 312 -4.03 -4.43 18.03
C ASN A 312 -2.53 -4.14 17.97
N PHE A 313 -2.14 -2.97 17.45
CA PHE A 313 -0.74 -2.52 17.45
C PHE A 313 -0.19 -2.36 18.87
N ILE A 314 -0.92 -1.66 19.77
CA ILE A 314 -0.56 -1.54 21.19
C ILE A 314 -0.37 -2.92 21.83
N SER A 315 -1.35 -3.82 21.68
CA SER A 315 -1.32 -5.17 22.22
C SER A 315 -0.09 -5.95 21.74
N SER A 316 0.22 -5.91 20.44
CA SER A 316 1.39 -6.59 19.86
C SER A 316 2.72 -6.09 20.44
N LEU A 317 2.82 -4.81 20.81
CA LEU A 317 4.03 -4.27 21.45
C LEU A 317 4.13 -4.69 22.92
N HIS A 318 3.01 -4.76 23.64
CA HIS A 318 2.96 -5.32 24.99
C HIS A 318 3.31 -6.81 25.03
N GLU A 319 2.80 -7.61 24.10
CA GLU A 319 3.12 -9.04 23.99
C GLU A 319 4.60 -9.29 23.70
N LYS A 320 5.22 -8.45 22.88
CA LYS A 320 6.67 -8.47 22.65
C LYS A 320 7.49 -8.04 23.88
N GLY A 321 6.88 -7.40 24.87
CA GLY A 321 7.55 -6.94 26.09
C GLY A 321 8.06 -5.49 26.05
N ALA A 322 7.56 -4.67 25.13
CA ALA A 322 7.69 -3.22 25.24
C ALA A 322 6.83 -2.69 26.40
N VAL A 323 7.23 -1.56 27.01
CA VAL A 323 6.38 -0.82 27.94
C VAL A 323 6.06 0.53 27.31
N VAL A 324 4.77 0.79 27.11
CA VAL A 324 4.24 1.99 26.48
C VAL A 324 3.12 2.59 27.33
N ILE A 325 2.88 3.89 27.19
CA ILE A 325 1.74 4.58 27.78
C ILE A 325 0.69 4.77 26.69
N GLU A 326 -0.51 4.27 26.92
CA GLU A 326 -1.67 4.51 26.06
C GLU A 326 -2.25 5.91 26.36
N ASP A 327 -2.40 6.74 25.34
CA ASP A 327 -3.06 8.05 25.40
C ASP A 327 -3.94 8.16 24.16
N LEU A 328 -5.07 7.46 24.17
CA LEU A 328 -5.97 7.30 23.03
C LEU A 328 -7.03 8.41 22.98
N PRO A 329 -7.51 8.81 21.79
CA PRO A 329 -8.59 9.78 21.68
C PRO A 329 -9.88 9.21 22.32
N PRO A 330 -10.66 10.04 23.02
CA PRO A 330 -11.89 9.59 23.67
C PRO A 330 -12.92 9.15 22.61
N GLU A 331 -13.41 7.92 22.77
CA GLU A 331 -14.60 7.44 22.05
C GLU A 331 -15.80 8.28 22.47
N ARG A 332 -16.70 8.61 21.53
CA ARG A 332 -17.93 9.36 21.84
C ARG A 332 -19.05 8.38 22.22
N ILE A 333 -19.09 7.19 21.62
CA ILE A 333 -19.82 6.01 22.08
C ILE A 333 -18.82 4.85 22.25
N PRO A 334 -18.89 4.02 23.31
CA PRO A 334 -17.98 2.88 23.49
C PRO A 334 -17.92 1.96 22.26
N GLY A 335 -16.73 1.77 21.70
CA GLY A 335 -16.46 1.00 20.48
C GLY A 335 -16.53 1.78 19.16
N GLU A 336 -16.93 3.05 19.17
CA GLU A 336 -16.83 3.96 18.00
C GLU A 336 -15.35 4.25 17.70
N LYS A 337 -14.96 4.19 16.42
CA LYS A 337 -13.62 4.62 16.01
C LYS A 337 -13.43 6.11 16.32
N ALA A 338 -12.40 6.45 17.09
CA ALA A 338 -12.02 7.85 17.30
C ALA A 338 -10.59 8.10 16.80
N ASP A 339 -10.41 9.13 15.98
CA ASP A 339 -9.10 9.72 15.70
C ASP A 339 -8.92 11.06 16.44
N TRP A 340 -7.70 11.58 16.43
CA TRP A 340 -7.38 12.84 17.11
C TRP A 340 -7.90 14.07 16.37
N ASN A 341 -8.07 13.99 15.05
CA ASN A 341 -8.55 15.10 14.23
C ASN A 341 -10.05 15.37 14.42
N ASP A 342 -10.87 14.33 14.40
CA ASP A 342 -12.30 14.44 14.65
C ASP A 342 -12.59 14.81 16.11
N THR A 343 -11.78 14.34 17.07
CA THR A 343 -11.84 14.82 18.46
C THR A 343 -11.59 16.33 18.56
N LEU A 344 -10.61 16.88 17.84
CA LEU A 344 -10.35 18.32 17.81
C LEU A 344 -11.52 19.10 17.17
N LYS A 345 -12.07 18.61 16.06
CA LYS A 345 -13.19 19.24 15.36
C LYS A 345 -14.46 19.25 16.20
N ARG A 346 -14.79 18.13 16.86
CA ARG A 346 -15.93 18.01 17.80
C ARG A 346 -15.84 19.05 18.92
N LEU A 347 -14.67 19.19 19.55
CA LEU A 347 -14.46 20.16 20.63
C LEU A 347 -14.63 21.62 20.16
N LYS A 348 -14.13 21.96 18.97
CA LYS A 348 -14.27 23.31 18.40
C LYS A 348 -15.72 23.63 18.05
N ALA A 349 -16.43 22.74 17.37
CA ALA A 349 -17.84 22.92 17.03
C ALA A 349 -18.70 23.18 18.28
N TRP A 350 -18.49 22.40 19.35
CA TRP A 350 -19.18 22.59 20.63
C TRP A 350 -18.88 23.96 21.27
N VAL A 351 -17.60 24.38 21.33
CA VAL A 351 -17.20 25.71 21.84
C VAL A 351 -17.84 26.85 21.03
N GLU A 352 -18.10 26.62 19.75
CA GLU A 352 -18.69 27.57 18.83
C GLU A 352 -20.22 27.64 18.95
N GLU A 353 -20.93 26.52 18.98
CA GLU A 353 -22.38 26.51 19.24
C GLU A 353 -22.74 27.21 20.56
N VAL A 354 -21.94 26.96 21.61
CA VAL A 354 -22.08 27.66 22.91
C VAL A 354 -21.95 29.18 22.77
N LYS A 355 -20.96 29.69 22.01
CA LYS A 355 -20.78 31.15 21.78
C LYS A 355 -21.93 31.79 20.98
N ASN A 356 -22.49 31.07 20.01
CA ASN A 356 -23.58 31.60 19.17
C ASN A 356 -24.94 31.61 19.88
N SER A 357 -25.11 30.80 20.94
CA SER A 357 -26.36 30.68 21.71
C SER A 357 -26.67 31.88 22.63
N GLU A 358 -25.71 32.77 22.93
CA GLU A 358 -25.87 33.80 23.98
C GLU A 358 -26.70 35.06 23.60
N THR A 359 -27.40 35.12 22.46
CA THR A 359 -27.93 36.41 21.91
C THR A 359 -29.46 36.53 21.74
N ILE A 360 -30.25 35.50 22.00
CA ILE A 360 -31.72 35.62 22.14
C ILE A 360 -32.13 35.03 23.49
N SER A 361 -32.94 35.79 24.22
CA SER A 361 -33.25 35.52 25.62
C SER A 361 -34.57 34.75 25.78
N GLU A 362 -34.51 33.42 25.72
CA GLU A 362 -35.31 32.49 26.54
C GLU A 362 -34.70 31.06 26.39
N ARG A 363 -34.19 30.48 27.48
CA ARG A 363 -33.57 29.12 27.54
C ARG A 363 -34.65 28.04 27.35
N PRO A 364 -34.38 26.88 26.71
CA PRO A 364 -33.47 25.82 27.21
C PRO A 364 -32.66 25.14 26.06
N MET A 365 -31.93 24.02 26.19
CA MET A 365 -31.71 23.04 27.28
C MET A 365 -30.27 22.49 27.14
N VAL A 366 -29.48 22.47 28.22
CA VAL A 366 -28.45 21.41 28.35
C VAL A 366 -29.24 20.16 28.68
N ASP A 367 -28.90 18.98 28.16
CA ASP A 367 -29.55 17.76 28.64
C ASP A 367 -29.09 17.42 30.06
N TYR A 368 -29.72 18.10 31.01
CA TYR A 368 -29.55 17.88 32.43
C TYR A 368 -30.13 16.50 32.83
N ARG A 369 -30.97 15.86 32.01
CA ARG A 369 -31.48 14.50 32.28
C ARG A 369 -30.42 13.47 31.94
N GLU A 370 -29.72 13.64 30.83
CA GLU A 370 -28.53 12.85 30.49
C GLU A 370 -27.46 13.00 31.57
N GLN A 371 -27.11 14.24 31.98
CA GLN A 371 -26.18 14.45 33.10
C GLN A 371 -26.70 13.91 34.44
N VAL A 372 -28.00 13.94 34.71
CA VAL A 372 -28.60 13.30 35.90
C VAL A 372 -28.49 11.78 35.82
N ASN A 373 -28.74 11.19 34.64
CA ASN A 373 -28.59 9.75 34.42
C ASN A 373 -27.14 9.30 34.63
N ASP A 374 -26.18 9.96 33.99
CA ASP A 374 -24.75 9.63 34.09
C ASP A 374 -24.25 9.72 35.54
N LEU A 375 -24.65 10.77 36.26
CA LEU A 375 -24.26 10.94 37.67
C LEU A 375 -24.93 9.92 38.58
N ILE A 376 -26.17 9.50 38.31
CA ILE A 376 -26.81 8.42 39.06
C ILE A 376 -26.09 7.11 38.78
N LEU A 377 -25.85 6.77 37.52
CA LEU A 377 -25.14 5.57 37.09
C LEU A 377 -23.72 5.49 37.67
N ASP A 378 -22.98 6.60 37.72
CA ASP A 378 -21.64 6.62 38.34
C ASP A 378 -21.69 6.47 39.87
N ILE A 379 -22.71 7.03 40.54
CA ILE A 379 -22.94 6.83 41.98
C ILE A 379 -23.33 5.38 42.32
N THR A 380 -23.96 4.65 41.39
CA THR A 380 -24.42 3.27 41.59
C THR A 380 -23.60 2.20 40.85
N LYS A 381 -22.49 2.59 40.23
CA LYS A 381 -21.78 1.82 39.18
C LYS A 381 -21.27 0.45 39.59
N ASP A 382 -20.90 0.28 40.87
CA ASP A 382 -20.23 -0.92 41.36
C ASP A 382 -21.19 -2.09 41.71
N ASP A 383 -22.52 -1.87 41.61
CA ASP A 383 -23.66 -2.80 41.77
C ASP A 383 -23.68 -3.76 42.99
N THR A 384 -22.66 -3.72 43.85
CA THR A 384 -22.82 -3.94 45.28
C THR A 384 -23.47 -2.68 45.85
N GLY A 385 -24.79 -2.54 45.67
CA GLY A 385 -25.55 -1.45 46.27
C GLY A 385 -25.23 -1.30 47.76
N PHE A 386 -25.45 -0.12 48.34
CA PHE A 386 -25.00 0.27 49.69
C PHE A 386 -25.71 -0.48 50.84
N TYR A 387 -25.63 -1.80 50.83
CA TYR A 387 -26.21 -2.78 51.74
C TYR A 387 -25.11 -3.35 52.65
N LEU A 388 -25.45 -3.54 53.92
CA LEU A 388 -24.57 -4.10 54.94
C LEU A 388 -25.03 -5.54 55.24
N TRP A 389 -24.13 -6.52 55.17
CA TRP A 389 -24.49 -7.96 55.21
C TRP A 389 -24.04 -8.69 56.48
N HIS A 390 -23.74 -7.94 57.56
CA HIS A 390 -23.28 -8.49 58.83
C HIS A 390 -24.31 -9.41 59.52
N ASP A 391 -25.59 -9.28 59.16
CA ASP A 391 -26.67 -10.17 59.59
C ASP A 391 -26.48 -11.59 59.07
N GLU A 392 -26.11 -11.74 57.80
CA GLU A 392 -25.77 -13.01 57.20
C GLU A 392 -24.43 -13.54 57.76
N GLU A 393 -23.44 -12.66 57.96
CA GLU A 393 -22.17 -13.03 58.60
C GLU A 393 -22.38 -13.57 60.03
N LEU A 394 -23.20 -12.91 60.85
CA LEU A 394 -23.58 -13.38 62.18
C LEU A 394 -24.38 -14.69 62.11
N LYS A 395 -25.37 -14.82 61.21
CA LYS A 395 -26.12 -16.07 61.00
C LYS A 395 -25.19 -17.23 60.58
N SER A 396 -24.15 -16.95 59.79
CA SER A 396 -23.12 -17.94 59.39
C SER A 396 -22.25 -18.42 60.56
N LEU A 397 -22.18 -17.65 61.65
CA LEU A 397 -21.50 -18.00 62.90
C LEU A 397 -22.42 -18.74 63.90
N GLU A 398 -23.60 -19.20 63.46
CA GLU A 398 -24.60 -19.94 64.26
C GLU A 398 -25.09 -19.18 65.52
N VAL A 399 -25.08 -17.84 65.53
CA VAL A 399 -25.63 -17.07 66.65
C VAL A 399 -27.16 -17.14 66.71
N ASP A 400 -27.71 -17.03 67.92
CA ASP A 400 -29.16 -16.98 68.11
C ASP A 400 -29.76 -15.59 67.85
N ASP A 401 -31.08 -15.54 67.63
CA ASP A 401 -31.82 -14.32 67.32
C ASP A 401 -31.61 -13.21 68.36
N ALA A 402 -31.28 -13.54 69.62
CA ALA A 402 -31.06 -12.55 70.68
C ALA A 402 -29.71 -11.84 70.55
N VAL A 403 -28.72 -12.46 69.90
CA VAL A 403 -27.44 -11.80 69.55
C VAL A 403 -27.61 -10.87 68.35
N LEU A 404 -28.45 -11.24 67.38
CA LEU A 404 -28.85 -10.37 66.27
C LEU A 404 -29.64 -9.15 66.79
N GLU A 405 -30.65 -9.35 67.65
CA GLU A 405 -31.36 -8.25 68.32
C GLU A 405 -30.42 -7.34 69.13
N GLU A 406 -29.36 -7.88 69.74
CA GLU A 406 -28.36 -7.08 70.48
C GLU A 406 -27.40 -6.30 69.57
N PHE A 407 -27.06 -6.84 68.40
CA PHE A 407 -26.29 -6.13 67.37
C PHE A 407 -27.08 -4.92 66.87
N HIS A 408 -28.31 -5.15 66.39
CA HIS A 408 -29.24 -4.09 65.96
C HIS A 408 -29.50 -3.04 67.04
N HIS A 409 -29.63 -3.44 68.31
CA HIS A 409 -29.86 -2.47 69.40
C HIS A 409 -28.65 -1.56 69.72
N ASN A 410 -27.43 -1.98 69.37
CA ASN A 410 -26.21 -1.19 69.60
C ASN A 410 -25.85 -0.31 68.40
N LEU A 411 -26.33 -0.65 67.20
CA LEU A 411 -26.23 0.19 66.01
C LEU A 411 -27.04 1.48 66.25
N GLY A 412 -26.34 2.62 66.34
CA GLY A 412 -26.97 3.91 66.57
C GLY A 412 -27.59 4.49 65.30
N GLU A 413 -28.66 5.28 65.45
CA GLU A 413 -29.25 6.11 64.39
C GLU A 413 -28.29 7.26 63.97
N GLU A 414 -27.15 6.94 63.36
CA GLU A 414 -26.22 7.94 62.84
C GLU A 414 -26.78 8.56 61.56
N GLN A 415 -27.13 9.85 61.64
CA GLN A 415 -27.59 10.65 60.51
C GLN A 415 -26.47 11.55 60.01
N TYR A 416 -26.11 11.36 58.76
CA TYR A 416 -25.16 12.18 58.02
C TYR A 416 -25.91 13.28 57.26
N GLN A 417 -25.23 14.39 56.97
CA GLN A 417 -25.77 15.51 56.19
C GLN A 417 -24.96 15.62 54.92
N ILE A 418 -25.61 15.49 53.77
CA ILE A 418 -24.98 15.55 52.45
C ILE A 418 -25.83 16.40 51.52
N ALA A 419 -25.24 17.43 50.91
CA ALA A 419 -25.92 18.36 50.00
C ALA A 419 -27.25 19.01 50.51
N GLY A 420 -27.53 18.95 51.82
CA GLY A 420 -28.79 19.43 52.44
C GLY A 420 -29.80 18.33 52.81
N ALA A 421 -29.56 17.10 52.37
CA ALA A 421 -30.35 15.90 52.66
C ALA A 421 -29.80 15.13 53.88
N LYS A 422 -30.67 14.33 54.52
CA LYS A 422 -30.25 13.30 55.48
C LYS A 422 -29.88 11.99 54.79
N LEU A 423 -28.70 11.48 55.10
CA LEU A 423 -28.27 10.13 54.72
C LEU A 423 -28.10 9.28 55.99
N TYR A 424 -28.71 8.11 56.05
CA TYR A 424 -28.65 7.20 57.20
C TYR A 424 -28.86 5.75 56.74
N VAL A 425 -28.48 4.77 57.56
CA VAL A 425 -28.78 3.36 57.26
C VAL A 425 -30.20 3.06 57.73
N GLU A 426 -31.00 2.47 56.85
CA GLU A 426 -32.37 2.01 57.10
C GLU A 426 -32.38 0.49 57.25
N GLU A 427 -33.12 -0.03 58.24
CA GLU A 427 -33.17 -1.46 58.56
C GLU A 427 -33.79 -2.26 57.41
N SER A 428 -33.11 -3.31 56.93
CA SER A 428 -33.71 -4.23 55.97
C SER A 428 -34.53 -5.30 56.69
N ILE A 429 -35.73 -5.56 56.18
CA ILE A 429 -36.71 -6.44 56.83
C ILE A 429 -36.88 -7.78 56.10
N ASN A 430 -36.30 -7.96 54.89
CA ASN A 430 -36.76 -9.00 53.96
C ASN A 430 -35.70 -9.79 53.15
N ASP A 431 -34.41 -9.47 53.21
CA ASP A 431 -33.39 -10.06 52.31
C ASP A 431 -32.20 -10.74 53.00
N GLY A 432 -31.95 -10.44 54.29
CA GLY A 432 -30.79 -10.96 55.04
C GLY A 432 -29.68 -9.93 55.22
N ALA A 433 -29.78 -8.76 54.60
CA ALA A 433 -28.97 -7.60 54.94
C ALA A 433 -29.35 -7.06 56.33
N THR A 434 -28.38 -6.44 56.99
CA THR A 434 -28.53 -5.66 58.24
C THR A 434 -29.24 -4.33 57.97
N GLY A 435 -29.01 -3.75 56.80
CA GLY A 435 -29.64 -2.49 56.38
C GLY A 435 -28.99 -1.93 55.13
N TYR A 436 -29.57 -0.85 54.59
CA TYR A 436 -29.09 -0.17 53.40
C TYR A 436 -28.99 1.33 53.61
N LEU A 437 -28.07 1.99 52.91
CA LEU A 437 -27.91 3.43 52.97
C LEU A 437 -29.09 4.11 52.24
N SER A 438 -29.71 5.07 52.92
CA SER A 438 -30.99 5.67 52.55
C SER A 438 -30.92 7.20 52.61
N LEU A 439 -31.37 7.85 51.55
CA LEU A 439 -31.43 9.28 51.34
C LEU A 439 -32.85 9.78 51.66
N GLU A 440 -33.04 10.27 52.88
CA GLU A 440 -34.33 10.70 53.45
C GLU A 440 -35.47 9.65 53.39
N GLY A 441 -35.15 8.35 53.33
CA GLY A 441 -36.12 7.26 53.19
C GLY A 441 -36.21 6.66 51.78
N HIS A 442 -35.26 6.99 50.90
CA HIS A 442 -35.09 6.39 49.58
C HIS A 442 -33.76 5.63 49.52
N ALA A 443 -33.77 4.35 49.13
CA ALA A 443 -32.54 3.56 48.99
C ALA A 443 -31.53 4.23 48.05
N LEU A 444 -30.24 4.09 48.33
CA LEU A 444 -29.18 4.69 47.51
C LEU A 444 -28.84 3.83 46.27
N ASP A 445 -29.88 3.43 45.55
CA ASP A 445 -29.85 2.76 44.24
C ASP A 445 -30.40 3.70 43.15
N GLU A 446 -30.38 3.27 41.88
CA GLU A 446 -30.84 4.12 40.77
C GLU A 446 -32.29 4.59 40.98
N ASN A 447 -33.18 3.70 41.41
CA ASN A 447 -34.61 4.02 41.55
C ASN A 447 -34.86 4.95 42.74
N GLY A 448 -34.22 4.68 43.88
CA GLY A 448 -34.37 5.52 45.08
C GLY A 448 -33.78 6.91 44.91
N ILE A 449 -32.63 7.06 44.22
CA ILE A 449 -32.10 8.39 43.90
C ILE A 449 -33.04 9.15 42.94
N ARG A 450 -33.59 8.48 41.92
CA ARG A 450 -34.60 9.08 41.02
C ARG A 450 -35.87 9.51 41.76
N ASP A 451 -36.39 8.68 42.66
CA ASP A 451 -37.55 8.99 43.50
C ASP A 451 -37.29 10.17 44.44
N TYR A 452 -36.11 10.23 45.06
CA TYR A 452 -35.71 11.35 45.92
C TYR A 452 -35.69 12.67 45.14
N LEU A 453 -34.99 12.72 44.00
CA LEU A 453 -34.92 13.92 43.15
C LEU A 453 -36.32 14.36 42.67
N SER A 454 -37.19 13.40 42.35
CA SER A 454 -38.57 13.66 41.94
C SER A 454 -39.43 14.24 43.08
N ASN A 455 -39.18 13.87 44.34
CA ASN A 455 -39.94 14.32 45.50
C ASN A 455 -39.53 15.71 46.04
N GLN A 456 -38.33 16.21 45.71
CA GLN A 456 -37.80 17.47 46.25
C GLN A 456 -38.11 18.72 45.41
N GLU A 457 -38.87 18.58 44.31
CA GLU A 457 -39.20 19.66 43.35
C GLU A 457 -37.97 20.40 42.78
N PHE A 458 -36.78 19.78 42.75
CA PHE A 458 -35.56 20.39 42.21
C PHE A 458 -35.68 20.67 40.71
N SER A 459 -35.22 21.85 40.28
CA SER A 459 -34.95 22.10 38.85
C SER A 459 -33.80 21.23 38.36
N GLU A 460 -33.76 20.92 37.06
CA GLU A 460 -32.79 19.97 36.50
C GLU A 460 -31.31 20.41 36.74
N VAL A 461 -31.05 21.72 36.88
CA VAL A 461 -29.75 22.29 37.32
C VAL A 461 -29.44 21.95 38.78
N GLU A 462 -30.43 22.08 39.67
CA GLU A 462 -30.29 21.77 41.10
C GLU A 462 -30.11 20.27 41.33
N GLN A 463 -30.72 19.42 40.49
CA GLN A 463 -30.49 17.97 40.48
C GLN A 463 -29.03 17.63 40.15
N VAL A 464 -28.46 18.21 39.08
CA VAL A 464 -27.03 18.03 38.73
C VAL A 464 -26.10 18.59 39.82
N GLU A 465 -26.41 19.74 40.40
CA GLU A 465 -25.65 20.32 41.51
C GLU A 465 -25.73 19.51 42.81
N PHE A 466 -26.85 18.82 43.05
CA PHE A 466 -27.04 17.93 44.19
C PHE A 466 -26.25 16.64 43.98
N LEU A 467 -26.40 16.00 42.82
CA LEU A 467 -25.73 14.74 42.49
C LEU A 467 -24.21 14.87 42.48
N LYS A 468 -23.64 15.96 41.92
CA LYS A 468 -22.18 16.21 41.96
C LYS A 468 -21.63 16.36 43.39
N LYS A 469 -22.44 16.87 44.34
CA LYS A 469 -22.06 16.94 45.76
C LYS A 469 -22.23 15.59 46.44
N LEU A 470 -23.28 14.83 46.10
CA LEU A 470 -23.50 13.46 46.56
C LEU A 470 -22.32 12.56 46.17
N GLN A 471 -21.99 12.49 44.87
CA GLN A 471 -20.84 11.76 44.31
C GLN A 471 -19.52 12.08 45.03
N ALA A 472 -19.24 13.37 45.30
CA ALA A 472 -17.98 13.80 45.90
C ALA A 472 -17.86 13.53 47.42
N GLU A 473 -18.96 13.56 48.16
CA GLU A 473 -18.96 13.41 49.63
C GLU A 473 -19.30 11.98 50.09
N LEU A 474 -20.02 11.20 49.27
CA LEU A 474 -20.56 9.88 49.61
C LEU A 474 -19.48 8.83 49.98
N PRO A 475 -18.38 8.62 49.23
CA PRO A 475 -17.39 7.59 49.57
C PRO A 475 -16.83 7.78 50.99
N GLY A 476 -16.48 9.03 51.32
CA GLY A 476 -15.97 9.38 52.65
C GLY A 476 -17.03 9.37 53.77
N ILE A 477 -18.32 9.19 53.45
CA ILE A 477 -19.37 8.86 54.43
C ILE A 477 -19.53 7.34 54.54
N TRP A 478 -19.52 6.62 53.42
CA TRP A 478 -19.61 5.17 53.39
C TRP A 478 -18.49 4.49 54.20
N ASP A 479 -17.25 4.96 54.06
CA ASP A 479 -16.11 4.53 54.90
C ASP A 479 -16.40 4.64 56.41
N LYS A 480 -17.16 5.66 56.83
CA LYS A 480 -17.52 5.87 58.25
C LYS A 480 -18.65 4.95 58.69
N VAL A 481 -19.61 4.69 57.80
CA VAL A 481 -20.70 3.74 58.03
C VAL A 481 -20.13 2.34 58.20
N LEU A 482 -19.33 1.86 57.24
CA LEU A 482 -18.61 0.58 57.33
C LEU A 482 -17.81 0.48 58.62
N ALA A 483 -16.92 1.43 58.89
CA ALA A 483 -16.07 1.41 60.09
C ALA A 483 -16.85 1.49 61.43
N ASN A 484 -18.10 1.97 61.43
CA ASN A 484 -18.95 1.93 62.62
C ASN A 484 -19.64 0.56 62.79
N TYR A 485 -20.16 -0.01 61.70
CA TYR A 485 -20.83 -1.31 61.70
C TYR A 485 -19.86 -2.47 61.93
N ASP A 486 -18.71 -2.49 61.25
CA ASP A 486 -17.61 -3.44 61.46
C ASP A 486 -17.16 -3.46 62.93
N LYS A 487 -17.04 -2.28 63.54
CA LYS A 487 -16.60 -2.13 64.93
C LYS A 487 -17.64 -2.64 65.93
N GLU A 488 -18.93 -2.50 65.66
CA GLU A 488 -19.96 -3.08 66.51
C GLU A 488 -20.06 -4.60 66.28
N LEU A 489 -19.84 -5.08 65.04
CA LEU A 489 -19.72 -6.51 64.74
C LEU A 489 -18.53 -7.13 65.50
N GLU A 490 -17.34 -6.53 65.45
CA GLU A 490 -16.17 -6.93 66.25
C GLU A 490 -16.49 -6.95 67.76
N THR A 491 -17.28 -5.97 68.22
CA THR A 491 -17.71 -5.87 69.62
C THR A 491 -18.65 -7.02 70.00
N ILE A 492 -19.61 -7.38 69.15
CA ILE A 492 -20.53 -8.52 69.34
C ILE A 492 -19.76 -9.85 69.29
N ILE A 493 -18.90 -10.05 68.28
CA ILE A 493 -18.02 -11.23 68.13
C ILE A 493 -17.16 -11.41 69.39
N GLY A 494 -16.48 -10.35 69.84
CA GLY A 494 -15.61 -10.39 71.02
C GLY A 494 -16.37 -10.58 72.35
N LYS A 495 -17.59 -10.04 72.46
CA LYS A 495 -18.44 -10.11 73.66
C LYS A 495 -19.08 -11.48 73.86
N HIS A 496 -19.52 -12.13 72.78
CA HIS A 496 -20.11 -13.48 72.83
C HIS A 496 -19.06 -14.60 72.68
N GLY A 497 -17.79 -14.24 72.46
CA GLY A 497 -16.68 -15.19 72.36
C GLY A 497 -16.73 -16.04 71.09
N LEU A 498 -17.28 -15.47 70.01
CA LEU A 498 -17.41 -16.12 68.71
C LEU A 498 -16.00 -16.28 68.14
N SER A 499 -15.57 -17.53 68.01
CA SER A 499 -14.20 -17.86 67.62
C SER A 499 -14.08 -17.90 66.09
N VAL A 500 -13.46 -16.87 65.51
CA VAL A 500 -13.02 -16.82 64.11
C VAL A 500 -11.92 -17.88 63.85
N ASN A 501 -12.30 -19.16 63.80
CA ASN A 501 -11.42 -20.32 63.56
C ASN A 501 -12.12 -21.38 62.69
N GLN A 502 -12.83 -20.95 61.64
CA GLN A 502 -13.27 -21.83 60.54
C GLN A 502 -12.90 -21.32 59.13
N LYS A 503 -12.59 -20.02 58.93
CA LYS A 503 -11.99 -19.52 57.67
C LYS A 503 -10.59 -20.13 57.42
N ASP A 504 -9.73 -20.19 58.44
CA ASP A 504 -8.35 -20.74 58.35
C ASP A 504 -8.25 -22.26 58.08
N ALA A 505 -9.36 -23.00 58.18
CA ALA A 505 -9.39 -24.43 57.92
C ALA A 505 -9.74 -24.81 56.47
N ARG A 506 -10.39 -23.91 55.71
CA ARG A 506 -10.67 -24.14 54.28
C ARG A 506 -9.49 -23.75 53.38
N MET A 507 -8.77 -22.66 53.69
CA MET A 507 -7.58 -22.22 52.93
C MET A 507 -6.29 -23.05 53.17
N ASN A 508 -6.39 -24.25 53.77
CA ASN A 508 -5.23 -25.09 54.12
C ASN A 508 -5.29 -26.52 53.56
N GLN A 509 -6.18 -26.80 52.62
CA GLN A 509 -5.96 -27.86 51.63
C GLN A 509 -5.50 -27.17 50.35
N SER A 510 -4.33 -27.55 49.84
CA SER A 510 -3.92 -27.12 48.49
C SER A 510 -4.93 -27.71 47.50
N PRO A 511 -5.51 -26.90 46.59
CA PRO A 511 -6.47 -27.39 45.61
C PRO A 511 -5.86 -28.55 44.81
N GLY A 512 -6.67 -29.56 44.49
CA GLY A 512 -6.21 -30.80 43.88
C GLY A 512 -7.11 -31.23 42.73
N LEU A 513 -6.61 -31.08 41.51
CA LEU A 513 -7.33 -31.52 40.31
C LEU A 513 -7.07 -33.00 39.98
N ASP A 514 -8.15 -33.72 39.72
CA ASP A 514 -8.15 -35.09 39.19
C ASP A 514 -8.81 -35.13 37.80
N ILE A 515 -8.24 -35.94 36.91
CA ILE A 515 -8.73 -36.24 35.56
C ILE A 515 -9.47 -37.57 35.61
N VAL A 516 -10.64 -37.67 34.98
CA VAL A 516 -11.30 -38.96 34.72
C VAL A 516 -11.19 -39.30 33.25
N PHE A 517 -10.29 -40.22 32.91
CA PHE A 517 -10.02 -40.59 31.54
C PHE A 517 -11.18 -41.38 30.93
N GLU A 518 -11.57 -41.06 29.70
CA GLU A 518 -12.70 -41.72 29.03
C GLU A 518 -12.25 -42.58 27.84
N THR A 519 -11.49 -42.01 26.90
CA THR A 519 -11.02 -42.71 25.71
C THR A 519 -9.87 -41.95 25.04
N SER A 520 -9.03 -42.63 24.27
CA SER A 520 -8.04 -41.97 23.41
C SER A 520 -7.80 -42.80 22.16
N ASN A 521 -7.72 -42.14 21.01
CA ASN A 521 -7.21 -42.73 19.78
C ASN A 521 -5.67 -42.79 19.73
N ASN A 522 -4.97 -42.13 20.66
CA ASN A 522 -3.52 -42.15 20.74
C ASN A 522 -3.03 -43.46 21.39
N PRO A 523 -2.19 -44.28 20.74
CA PRO A 523 -1.72 -45.55 21.31
C PRO A 523 -0.97 -45.37 22.63
N THR A 524 -0.18 -44.30 22.77
CA THR A 524 0.67 -44.04 23.94
C THR A 524 -0.17 -43.72 25.19
N ILE A 525 -1.29 -43.03 25.02
CA ILE A 525 -2.22 -42.68 26.10
C ILE A 525 -3.19 -43.84 26.39
N SER A 526 -3.77 -44.46 25.35
CA SER A 526 -4.73 -45.56 25.50
C SER A 526 -4.12 -46.89 25.98
N GLU A 527 -2.81 -47.12 25.80
CA GLU A 527 -2.12 -48.24 26.47
C GLU A 527 -1.88 -47.97 27.97
N LYS A 528 -1.95 -46.72 28.42
CA LYS A 528 -1.61 -46.29 29.79
C LYS A 528 -2.83 -46.09 30.69
N TYR A 529 -3.95 -45.65 30.12
CA TYR A 529 -5.19 -45.33 30.84
C TYR A 529 -6.41 -46.05 30.26
N SER A 530 -7.32 -46.47 31.13
CA SER A 530 -8.57 -47.15 30.80
C SER A 530 -9.78 -46.28 31.12
N SER A 531 -10.84 -46.43 30.32
CA SER A 531 -12.10 -45.67 30.50
C SER A 531 -12.64 -45.78 31.93
N GLY A 532 -12.80 -44.62 32.60
CA GLY A 532 -13.20 -44.49 33.99
C GLY A 532 -12.05 -44.36 35.01
N ASP A 533 -10.79 -44.41 34.60
CA ASP A 533 -9.64 -44.22 35.50
C ASP A 533 -9.58 -42.77 36.02
N ILE A 534 -9.42 -42.61 37.34
CA ILE A 534 -9.21 -41.31 37.99
C ILE A 534 -7.70 -41.11 38.22
N VAL A 535 -7.14 -40.03 37.68
CA VAL A 535 -5.71 -39.78 37.54
C VAL A 535 -5.39 -38.34 37.98
N PRO A 536 -4.44 -38.09 38.90
CA PRO A 536 -4.07 -36.72 39.28
C PRO A 536 -3.62 -35.89 38.08
N TYR A 537 -4.11 -34.64 37.98
CA TYR A 537 -3.88 -33.74 36.85
C TYR A 537 -2.41 -33.70 36.42
N VAL A 538 -1.49 -33.42 37.35
CA VAL A 538 -0.02 -33.43 37.19
C VAL A 538 0.56 -34.72 36.59
N SER A 539 -0.08 -35.88 36.82
CA SER A 539 0.36 -37.15 36.24
C SER A 539 -0.17 -37.30 34.82
N PHE A 540 -1.43 -36.94 34.59
CA PHE A 540 -2.07 -37.03 33.28
C PHE A 540 -1.47 -36.05 32.27
N VAL A 541 -1.40 -34.75 32.58
CA VAL A 541 -0.88 -33.73 31.65
C VAL A 541 0.59 -33.97 31.28
N LYS A 542 1.38 -34.54 32.20
CA LYS A 542 2.77 -34.91 31.94
C LYS A 542 2.90 -35.98 30.85
N ASP A 543 2.01 -36.96 30.85
CA ASP A 543 1.97 -38.01 29.83
C ASP A 543 1.32 -37.51 28.54
N LEU A 544 0.27 -36.69 28.66
CA LEU A 544 -0.45 -36.04 27.55
C LEU A 544 0.49 -35.15 26.72
N TYR A 545 1.25 -34.26 27.37
CA TYR A 545 2.21 -33.38 26.70
C TYR A 545 3.44 -34.14 26.19
N ALA A 546 3.88 -35.19 26.89
CA ALA A 546 4.95 -36.06 26.38
C ALA A 546 4.53 -36.75 25.08
N ALA A 547 3.29 -37.28 25.01
CA ALA A 547 2.73 -37.84 23.78
C ALA A 547 2.49 -36.76 22.71
N ASN A 548 1.99 -35.58 23.09
CA ASN A 548 1.77 -34.45 22.16
C ASN A 548 3.09 -34.06 21.49
N ASN A 549 4.15 -33.87 22.29
CA ASN A 549 5.49 -33.52 21.83
C ASN A 549 6.16 -34.65 21.04
N GLU A 550 5.94 -35.93 21.37
CA GLU A 550 6.47 -37.04 20.59
C GLU A 550 5.77 -37.17 19.23
N ASP A 551 4.44 -37.11 19.19
CA ASP A 551 3.70 -37.31 17.94
C ASP A 551 3.75 -36.07 17.04
N TYR A 552 3.86 -34.87 17.60
CA TYR A 552 4.27 -33.67 16.87
C TYR A 552 5.65 -33.86 16.20
N LYS A 553 6.65 -34.41 16.91
CA LYS A 553 7.98 -34.72 16.37
C LYS A 553 8.00 -35.92 15.40
N ARG A 554 6.97 -36.76 15.41
CA ARG A 554 6.78 -37.88 14.47
C ARG A 554 5.96 -37.52 13.25
N LYS A 555 5.31 -36.35 13.21
CA LYS A 555 4.54 -35.93 12.03
C LYS A 555 5.43 -36.12 10.80
N PRO A 556 5.02 -36.92 9.80
CA PRO A 556 5.35 -36.56 8.47
C PRO A 556 4.58 -35.24 8.27
N GLU A 557 5.17 -34.11 8.66
CA GLU A 557 5.78 -33.19 7.71
C GLU A 557 4.96 -32.80 6.45
N ASP A 558 3.79 -33.38 6.18
CA ASP A 558 2.79 -33.02 5.17
C ASP A 558 2.12 -31.72 5.60
N GLY A 559 1.94 -30.76 4.69
CA GLY A 559 1.25 -29.50 4.99
C GLY A 559 -0.27 -29.62 5.19
N LEU A 560 -0.82 -30.84 5.17
CA LEU A 560 -2.25 -31.10 5.30
C LEU A 560 -2.65 -31.33 6.76
N TYR A 561 -3.15 -30.26 7.39
CA TYR A 561 -3.96 -30.38 8.59
C TYR A 561 -5.23 -31.19 8.27
N PRO A 562 -5.48 -32.34 8.93
CA PRO A 562 -6.73 -33.07 8.72
C PRO A 562 -7.90 -32.26 9.31
N ARG A 563 -9.04 -32.24 8.61
CA ARG A 563 -10.28 -31.65 9.13
C ARG A 563 -10.61 -32.24 10.52
N MET A 564 -11.05 -31.38 11.45
CA MET A 564 -11.61 -31.84 12.72
C MET A 564 -12.80 -32.78 12.48
N HIS A 565 -12.96 -33.76 13.38
CA HIS A 565 -13.95 -34.82 13.24
C HIS A 565 -14.84 -34.88 14.49
N PHE A 566 -16.10 -34.48 14.34
CA PHE A 566 -17.12 -34.48 15.41
C PHE A 566 -17.69 -35.88 15.69
N ASP A 567 -16.82 -36.83 15.98
CA ASP A 567 -17.13 -38.24 16.29
C ASP A 567 -16.23 -38.70 17.44
N HIS A 568 -16.83 -39.19 18.54
CA HIS A 568 -16.12 -39.74 19.71
C HIS A 568 -15.15 -40.90 19.39
N SER A 569 -15.07 -41.36 18.13
CA SER A 569 -14.03 -42.28 17.64
C SER A 569 -12.64 -41.65 17.49
N LYS A 570 -12.49 -40.32 17.63
CA LYS A 570 -11.19 -39.61 17.52
C LYS A 570 -10.98 -38.61 18.67
N GLY A 571 -9.71 -38.31 18.93
CA GLY A 571 -9.24 -37.44 20.03
C GLY A 571 -8.96 -38.18 21.34
N THR A 572 -8.50 -37.45 22.36
CA THR A 572 -8.35 -37.91 23.74
C THR A 572 -9.39 -37.25 24.64
N TRP A 573 -10.33 -38.03 25.16
CA TRP A 573 -11.47 -37.59 25.94
C TRP A 573 -11.30 -37.88 27.43
N PHE A 574 -11.66 -36.91 28.27
CA PHE A 574 -11.59 -37.01 29.73
C PHE A 574 -12.45 -35.94 30.43
N ALA A 575 -12.77 -36.14 31.70
CA ALA A 575 -13.41 -35.15 32.58
C ALA A 575 -12.41 -34.58 33.61
N ILE A 576 -12.74 -33.46 34.27
CA ILE A 576 -11.96 -32.82 35.34
C ILE A 576 -12.79 -32.69 36.62
N ARG A 577 -12.19 -32.99 37.77
CA ARG A 577 -12.82 -32.95 39.10
C ARG A 577 -11.94 -32.27 40.15
N ASP A 578 -12.58 -31.70 41.18
CA ASP A 578 -11.92 -31.22 42.40
C ASP A 578 -11.55 -32.37 43.35
N GLU A 579 -10.82 -32.08 44.43
CA GLU A 579 -10.40 -33.10 45.41
C GLU A 579 -11.54 -33.66 46.27
N GLN A 580 -12.74 -33.05 46.23
CA GLN A 580 -13.96 -33.61 46.82
C GLN A 580 -14.70 -34.55 45.85
N GLY A 581 -14.28 -34.62 44.59
CA GLY A 581 -14.82 -35.47 43.53
C GLY A 581 -16.01 -34.86 42.78
N ASN A 582 -16.30 -33.57 42.95
CA ASN A 582 -17.28 -32.88 42.12
C ASN A 582 -16.69 -32.67 40.73
N THR A 583 -17.50 -32.89 39.69
CA THR A 583 -17.04 -32.70 38.31
C THR A 583 -17.10 -31.22 37.95
N LEU A 584 -15.92 -30.62 37.77
CA LEU A 584 -15.76 -29.23 37.33
C LEU A 584 -15.99 -29.13 35.81
N VAL A 585 -15.46 -30.07 35.03
CA VAL A 585 -15.66 -30.15 33.57
C VAL A 585 -16.00 -31.58 33.19
N LYS A 586 -17.07 -31.80 32.42
CA LYS A 586 -17.56 -33.17 32.13
C LYS A 586 -16.91 -33.83 30.92
N GLU A 587 -16.70 -33.10 29.83
CA GLU A 587 -16.26 -33.66 28.55
C GLU A 587 -15.20 -32.74 27.91
N CYS A 588 -13.92 -33.00 28.21
CA CYS A 588 -12.77 -32.36 27.58
C CYS A 588 -12.22 -33.26 26.46
N ILE A 589 -11.96 -32.69 25.28
CA ILE A 589 -11.22 -33.33 24.19
C ILE A 589 -9.86 -32.65 23.99
N TYR A 590 -8.79 -33.45 23.84
CA TYR A 590 -7.44 -32.99 23.54
C TYR A 590 -6.83 -33.79 22.38
N ASP A 591 -6.44 -33.11 21.30
CA ASP A 591 -5.94 -33.74 20.07
C ASP A 591 -4.41 -33.87 20.07
N VAL A 592 -3.95 -34.94 20.71
CA VAL A 592 -2.53 -35.30 20.89
C VAL A 592 -1.77 -35.30 19.54
N GLY A 593 -0.85 -34.36 19.42
CA GLY A 593 -0.02 -34.07 18.24
C GLY A 593 -0.37 -32.75 17.53
N TYR A 594 -1.46 -32.08 17.91
CA TYR A 594 -2.00 -30.87 17.26
C TYR A 594 -2.24 -29.69 18.21
N GLU A 595 -2.13 -29.89 19.51
CA GLU A 595 -2.40 -28.84 20.51
C GLU A 595 -1.13 -28.02 20.73
N PHE A 596 -1.24 -26.69 20.60
CA PHE A 596 -0.12 -25.73 20.67
C PHE A 596 0.00 -24.99 22.00
N ALA A 597 -0.93 -25.25 22.92
CA ALA A 597 -1.01 -24.63 24.25
C ALA A 597 -1.14 -25.70 25.36
N PRO A 598 -0.73 -25.39 26.61
CA PRO A 598 -1.04 -26.22 27.77
C PRO A 598 -2.55 -26.24 28.06
N LEU A 599 -3.01 -27.32 28.68
CA LEU A 599 -4.42 -27.54 29.00
C LEU A 599 -4.98 -26.44 29.93
N SER A 600 -4.18 -25.87 30.83
CA SER A 600 -4.60 -24.77 31.71
C SER A 600 -5.13 -23.54 30.96
N GLU A 601 -4.63 -23.22 29.77
CA GLU A 601 -5.11 -22.07 28.97
C GLU A 601 -6.54 -22.30 28.46
N ARG A 602 -6.90 -23.54 28.10
CA ARG A 602 -8.27 -23.92 27.73
C ARG A 602 -9.22 -23.98 28.94
N LEU A 603 -8.70 -24.03 30.17
CA LEU A 603 -9.48 -24.05 31.41
C LEU A 603 -9.70 -22.65 31.99
N ASN A 604 -9.11 -21.61 31.40
CA ASN A 604 -9.02 -20.22 31.89
C ASN A 604 -10.37 -19.49 32.06
N ARG A 605 -11.50 -20.14 31.74
CA ARG A 605 -12.89 -19.67 31.97
C ARG A 605 -13.88 -20.77 32.41
N VAL A 606 -13.41 -22.00 32.63
CA VAL A 606 -14.29 -23.18 32.83
C VAL A 606 -14.21 -23.74 34.26
N ILE A 607 -13.14 -23.44 34.99
CA ILE A 607 -12.95 -23.87 36.39
C ILE A 607 -12.65 -22.64 37.28
N PRO A 608 -12.93 -22.69 38.61
CA PRO A 608 -12.70 -21.55 39.49
C PRO A 608 -11.21 -21.16 39.58
N GLU A 609 -10.94 -19.87 39.79
CA GLU A 609 -9.60 -19.26 39.79
C GLU A 609 -8.56 -20.01 40.64
N GLU A 610 -8.97 -20.53 41.80
CA GLU A 610 -8.11 -21.28 42.73
C GLU A 610 -7.60 -22.62 42.15
N TYR A 611 -8.40 -23.29 41.31
CA TYR A 611 -8.02 -24.51 40.61
C TYR A 611 -7.28 -24.21 39.30
N LEU A 612 -7.62 -23.08 38.67
CA LEU A 612 -6.99 -22.59 37.46
C LEU A 612 -5.52 -22.19 37.71
N GLU A 613 -5.24 -21.45 38.77
CA GLU A 613 -3.86 -21.13 39.18
C GLU A 613 -3.06 -22.39 39.55
N TYR A 614 -3.70 -23.39 40.17
CA TYR A 614 -3.08 -24.69 40.43
C TYR A 614 -2.75 -25.45 39.14
N ALA A 615 -3.64 -25.43 38.14
CA ALA A 615 -3.40 -26.02 36.81
C ALA A 615 -2.26 -25.30 36.08
N LYS A 616 -2.28 -23.96 36.02
CA LYS A 616 -1.23 -23.12 35.44
C LYS A 616 0.13 -23.40 36.09
N GLN A 617 0.18 -23.50 37.42
CA GLN A 617 1.42 -23.84 38.13
C GLN A 617 1.97 -25.20 37.72
N ILE A 618 1.12 -26.24 37.66
CA ILE A 618 1.52 -27.59 37.23
C ILE A 618 2.00 -27.60 35.78
N ASP A 619 1.26 -26.94 34.89
CA ASP A 619 1.59 -26.89 33.48
C ASP A 619 2.88 -26.09 33.23
N SER A 620 3.21 -25.10 34.06
CA SER A 620 4.50 -24.39 34.03
C SER A 620 5.70 -25.24 34.47
N ASP A 621 5.50 -26.17 35.42
CA ASP A 621 6.55 -27.08 35.94
C ASP A 621 6.83 -28.27 34.99
N ILE A 622 5.95 -28.50 34.00
CA ILE A 622 6.04 -29.59 33.03
C ILE A 622 6.43 -29.00 31.67
N SER A 623 7.56 -29.44 31.11
CA SER A 623 8.08 -28.92 29.84
C SER A 623 7.16 -29.22 28.64
N PHE A 624 6.21 -28.32 28.40
CA PHE A 624 5.52 -28.15 27.13
C PHE A 624 6.49 -27.49 26.12
N SER A 625 6.42 -27.87 24.85
CA SER A 625 7.32 -27.35 23.81
C SER A 625 6.54 -26.54 22.78
N THR A 626 6.33 -25.25 23.06
CA THR A 626 5.81 -24.31 22.05
C THR A 626 6.84 -24.15 20.93
N VAL A 627 6.41 -24.42 19.70
CA VAL A 627 7.10 -23.97 18.48
C VAL A 627 6.21 -22.90 17.89
N SER A 628 6.73 -21.69 17.75
CA SER A 628 6.01 -20.56 17.18
C SER A 628 5.60 -20.86 15.73
N VAL A 629 4.29 -20.78 15.48
CA VAL A 629 3.70 -20.75 14.14
C VAL A 629 3.16 -19.34 13.98
N GLU A 630 3.73 -18.57 13.04
CA GLU A 630 3.27 -17.20 12.78
C GLU A 630 2.00 -17.25 11.93
N SER A 631 0.92 -16.67 12.46
CA SER A 631 -0.35 -16.45 11.77
C SER A 631 -0.57 -14.94 11.57
N ASN A 632 -0.92 -14.53 10.35
CA ASN A 632 -1.32 -13.15 10.06
C ASN A 632 -2.71 -12.83 10.66
N GLN A 633 -2.94 -11.55 10.97
CA GLN A 633 -4.26 -11.00 11.29
C GLN A 633 -4.55 -9.77 10.41
N ASP A 634 -5.82 -9.67 10.00
CA ASP A 634 -6.51 -8.54 9.38
C ASP A 634 -7.90 -8.47 10.05
N SER A 635 -8.58 -7.32 10.11
CA SER A 635 -9.66 -7.11 11.10
C SER A 635 -10.91 -6.34 10.60
N GLY A 636 -12.00 -7.07 10.33
CA GLY A 636 -13.29 -6.57 9.83
C GLY A 636 -14.31 -6.25 10.93
N ILE A 637 -15.62 -6.21 10.64
CA ILE A 637 -16.62 -5.80 11.66
C ILE A 637 -16.87 -6.96 12.62
N GLU A 638 -16.74 -6.71 13.94
CA GLU A 638 -17.06 -7.69 14.96
C GLU A 638 -18.58 -7.96 15.05
N VAL A 639 -18.98 -9.24 14.92
CA VAL A 639 -20.35 -9.75 15.00
C VAL A 639 -20.45 -10.76 16.14
N LYS A 640 -21.22 -10.44 17.18
CA LYS A 640 -21.37 -11.31 18.34
C LYS A 640 -22.57 -12.24 18.13
N LEU A 641 -22.37 -13.55 18.18
CA LEU A 641 -23.42 -14.55 18.01
C LEU A 641 -24.02 -14.94 19.36
N TYR A 642 -25.35 -15.01 19.43
CA TYR A 642 -26.11 -15.30 20.66
C TYR A 642 -27.02 -16.50 20.47
N ASN A 643 -27.09 -17.34 21.49
CA ASN A 643 -28.14 -18.35 21.63
C ASN A 643 -29.12 -17.89 22.72
N ASN A 644 -30.36 -17.58 22.32
CA ASN A 644 -31.38 -16.91 23.13
C ASN A 644 -30.96 -15.51 23.62
N GLN A 645 -30.19 -15.43 24.71
CA GLN A 645 -29.69 -14.17 25.30
C GLN A 645 -28.23 -14.26 25.78
N GLU A 646 -27.59 -15.42 25.68
CA GLU A 646 -26.20 -15.60 26.07
C GLU A 646 -25.29 -15.50 24.84
N GLN A 647 -24.22 -14.70 24.93
CA GLN A 647 -23.24 -14.58 23.85
C GLN A 647 -22.43 -15.87 23.81
N ILE A 648 -22.49 -16.56 22.68
CA ILE A 648 -21.81 -17.84 22.47
C ILE A 648 -20.52 -17.69 21.69
N ASP A 649 -20.46 -16.77 20.71
CA ASP A 649 -19.22 -16.52 19.95
C ASP A 649 -19.10 -15.07 19.47
N THR A 650 -17.95 -14.78 18.84
CA THR A 650 -17.63 -13.54 18.13
C THR A 650 -17.00 -13.87 16.78
N LEU A 651 -17.52 -13.26 15.72
CA LEU A 651 -17.26 -13.54 14.30
C LEU A 651 -16.90 -12.26 13.56
N ASP A 652 -16.40 -12.39 12.32
CA ASP A 652 -16.30 -11.26 11.40
C ASP A 652 -17.60 -11.12 10.57
N PHE A 653 -18.03 -9.89 10.29
CA PHE A 653 -19.18 -9.65 9.42
C PHE A 653 -18.96 -10.12 8.00
N ASN A 654 -17.72 -10.27 7.53
CA ASN A 654 -17.47 -10.90 6.24
C ASN A 654 -17.85 -12.39 6.26
N ASP A 655 -17.76 -13.08 7.41
CA ASP A 655 -18.29 -14.45 7.54
C ASP A 655 -19.82 -14.44 7.49
N LEU A 656 -20.46 -13.44 8.11
CA LEU A 656 -21.91 -13.22 8.08
C LEU A 656 -22.45 -12.84 6.68
N PHE A 657 -21.75 -11.95 5.98
CA PHE A 657 -22.08 -11.46 4.64
C PHE A 657 -21.95 -12.57 3.59
N ASN A 658 -21.00 -13.49 3.79
CA ASN A 658 -20.83 -14.67 2.94
C ASN A 658 -21.74 -15.86 3.36
N HIS A 659 -22.32 -15.85 4.56
CA HIS A 659 -23.10 -16.99 5.09
C HIS A 659 -24.18 -16.52 6.10
N THR A 660 -25.38 -16.17 5.63
CA THR A 660 -26.36 -15.44 6.47
C THR A 660 -27.14 -16.28 7.50
N ASP A 661 -27.13 -17.61 7.44
CA ASP A 661 -27.90 -18.50 8.36
C ASP A 661 -27.22 -18.66 9.74
N LEU A 662 -27.82 -18.05 10.76
CA LEU A 662 -27.26 -17.95 12.12
C LEU A 662 -27.27 -19.27 12.90
N GLU A 663 -28.28 -20.12 12.72
CA GLU A 663 -28.34 -21.42 13.42
C GLU A 663 -27.26 -22.35 12.89
N MET A 664 -27.05 -22.37 11.56
CA MET A 664 -26.00 -23.17 10.94
C MET A 664 -24.61 -22.73 11.42
N MET A 665 -24.38 -21.42 11.51
CA MET A 665 -23.13 -20.83 11.99
C MET A 665 -22.83 -21.19 13.46
N ALA A 666 -23.82 -21.15 14.36
CA ALA A 666 -23.67 -21.58 15.76
C ALA A 666 -23.27 -23.06 15.90
N ASN A 667 -23.81 -23.93 15.05
CA ASN A 667 -23.47 -25.36 15.03
C ASN A 667 -22.01 -25.59 14.58
N GLU A 668 -21.53 -24.85 13.57
CA GLU A 668 -20.17 -25.02 13.03
C GLU A 668 -19.07 -24.52 13.98
N LEU A 669 -19.40 -23.54 14.82
CA LEU A 669 -18.55 -23.02 15.90
C LEU A 669 -18.60 -23.87 17.19
N GLY A 670 -19.53 -24.83 17.27
CA GLY A 670 -19.63 -25.80 18.36
C GLY A 670 -20.52 -25.41 19.55
N HIS A 671 -21.40 -24.41 19.39
CA HIS A 671 -22.17 -23.79 20.48
C HIS A 671 -23.60 -24.32 20.67
N THR A 672 -23.87 -25.54 20.22
CA THR A 672 -25.21 -26.14 20.25
C THR A 672 -25.24 -27.40 21.12
N ASP A 673 -25.99 -27.36 22.22
CA ASP A 673 -26.18 -28.53 23.10
C ASP A 673 -27.19 -29.51 22.49
N PHE A 674 -26.75 -30.75 22.23
CA PHE A 674 -27.51 -31.80 21.56
C PHE A 674 -28.79 -32.29 22.28
N ASN A 675 -29.09 -31.78 23.48
CA ASN A 675 -30.28 -32.18 24.26
C ASN A 675 -31.28 -31.07 24.61
N GLU A 676 -31.02 -29.80 24.23
CA GLU A 676 -31.97 -28.71 24.49
C GLU A 676 -32.88 -28.40 23.28
N ILE A 677 -33.95 -27.65 23.52
CA ILE A 677 -34.94 -27.25 22.50
C ILE A 677 -34.25 -26.24 21.57
N PRO A 678 -34.46 -26.28 20.23
CA PRO A 678 -33.80 -25.35 19.30
C PRO A 678 -33.98 -23.91 19.77
N GLY A 679 -32.86 -23.29 20.13
CA GLY A 679 -32.78 -21.92 20.63
C GLY A 679 -33.05 -20.91 19.53
N THR A 680 -33.45 -19.70 19.92
CA THR A 680 -33.54 -18.58 18.97
C THR A 680 -32.18 -17.91 18.85
N TYR A 681 -31.52 -18.11 17.72
CA TYR A 681 -30.24 -17.48 17.42
C TYR A 681 -30.43 -16.04 16.92
N SER A 682 -29.50 -15.18 17.31
CA SER A 682 -29.44 -13.77 16.89
C SER A 682 -27.98 -13.30 16.87
N VAL A 683 -27.69 -12.23 16.14
CA VAL A 683 -26.37 -11.60 16.16
C VAL A 683 -26.46 -10.17 16.65
N SER A 684 -25.47 -9.70 17.41
CA SER A 684 -25.29 -8.29 17.71
C SER A 684 -24.21 -7.72 16.83
N ILE A 685 -24.56 -6.67 16.08
CA ILE A 685 -23.68 -5.95 15.16
C ILE A 685 -23.67 -4.50 15.65
N ALA A 686 -22.50 -3.97 16.01
CA ALA A 686 -22.35 -2.68 16.70
C ALA A 686 -23.30 -2.50 17.91
N GLY A 687 -23.55 -3.58 18.66
CA GLY A 687 -24.42 -3.56 19.85
C GLY A 687 -25.92 -3.73 19.57
N ILE A 688 -26.36 -3.67 18.30
CA ILE A 688 -27.77 -3.86 17.92
C ILE A 688 -28.02 -5.34 17.61
N GLN A 689 -28.93 -5.96 18.37
CA GLN A 689 -29.26 -7.38 18.26
C GLN A 689 -30.30 -7.63 17.15
N LEU A 690 -29.86 -8.25 16.06
CA LEU A 690 -30.63 -8.55 14.85
C LEU A 690 -31.12 -10.00 14.84
N SER A 691 -32.36 -10.18 14.39
CA SER A 691 -32.87 -11.48 13.97
C SER A 691 -32.44 -11.85 12.55
N GLN A 692 -32.49 -13.13 12.21
CA GLN A 692 -32.20 -13.67 10.86
C GLN A 692 -32.80 -12.82 9.72
N GLU A 693 -34.09 -12.48 9.81
CA GLU A 693 -34.83 -11.76 8.77
C GLU A 693 -34.35 -10.30 8.59
N GLN A 694 -33.74 -9.71 9.63
CA GLN A 694 -33.15 -8.36 9.57
C GLN A 694 -31.70 -8.37 9.07
N VAL A 695 -30.94 -9.44 9.33
CA VAL A 695 -29.62 -9.64 8.72
C VAL A 695 -29.77 -9.76 7.20
N ASP A 696 -30.69 -10.60 6.73
CA ASP A 696 -30.93 -10.75 5.28
C ASP A 696 -31.34 -9.42 4.61
N GLY A 697 -32.22 -8.63 5.26
CA GLY A 697 -32.63 -7.31 4.79
C GLY A 697 -31.52 -6.25 4.75
N LEU A 698 -30.55 -6.34 5.67
CA LEU A 698 -29.35 -5.49 5.69
C LEU A 698 -28.46 -5.76 4.47
N ILE A 699 -28.18 -7.03 4.20
CA ILE A 699 -27.31 -7.47 3.10
C ILE A 699 -27.90 -7.09 1.73
N ASP A 700 -29.19 -7.38 1.51
CA ASP A 700 -29.89 -7.03 0.26
C ASP A 700 -29.85 -5.51 0.00
N ARG A 701 -29.92 -4.69 1.06
CA ARG A 701 -29.90 -3.24 0.93
C ARG A 701 -28.50 -2.69 0.69
N MET A 702 -27.50 -3.18 1.42
CA MET A 702 -26.09 -2.90 1.18
C MET A 702 -25.72 -3.13 -0.29
N ILE A 703 -26.17 -4.26 -0.87
CA ILE A 703 -25.93 -4.59 -2.28
C ILE A 703 -26.63 -3.61 -3.24
N ASN A 704 -27.85 -3.13 -2.91
CA ASN A 704 -28.58 -2.20 -3.78
C ASN A 704 -28.09 -0.74 -3.68
N GLU A 705 -27.45 -0.35 -2.58
CA GLU A 705 -26.86 0.98 -2.39
C GLU A 705 -25.34 1.01 -2.64
N GLU A 706 -24.75 -0.12 -3.07
CA GLU A 706 -23.31 -0.34 -3.27
C GLU A 706 -22.46 0.02 -2.03
N VAL A 707 -22.95 -0.41 -0.85
CA VAL A 707 -22.30 -0.30 0.47
C VAL A 707 -21.64 -1.64 0.80
N ASP A 708 -20.31 -1.67 0.87
CA ASP A 708 -19.54 -2.85 1.30
C ASP A 708 -19.38 -2.95 2.83
N SER A 709 -18.73 -4.01 3.33
CA SER A 709 -18.47 -4.21 4.77
C SER A 709 -17.69 -3.05 5.42
N SER A 710 -16.82 -2.36 4.69
CA SER A 710 -16.05 -1.22 5.21
C SER A 710 -16.92 0.02 5.30
N GLN A 711 -17.79 0.23 4.31
CA GLN A 711 -18.78 1.31 4.30
C GLN A 711 -19.89 1.06 5.32
N LEU A 712 -20.35 -0.19 5.52
CA LEU A 712 -21.23 -0.52 6.64
C LEU A 712 -20.50 -0.32 7.98
N LYS A 713 -19.21 -0.67 8.13
CA LYS A 713 -18.43 -0.35 9.35
C LYS A 713 -18.41 1.15 9.60
N GLN A 714 -18.27 1.97 8.56
CA GLN A 714 -18.27 3.43 8.63
C GLN A 714 -19.67 4.02 8.89
N LEU A 715 -20.73 3.40 8.38
CA LEU A 715 -22.13 3.74 8.68
C LEU A 715 -22.50 3.36 10.12
N LEU A 716 -22.21 2.13 10.57
CA LEU A 716 -22.37 1.68 11.95
C LEU A 716 -21.58 2.52 12.96
N SER A 717 -20.45 3.11 12.54
CA SER A 717 -19.65 4.06 13.33
C SER A 717 -20.19 5.50 13.29
N SER A 718 -21.29 5.77 12.58
CA SER A 718 -21.92 7.09 12.51
C SER A 718 -23.09 7.18 13.50
N ASP A 719 -23.00 8.10 14.47
CA ASP A 719 -24.07 8.32 15.47
C ASP A 719 -25.39 8.84 14.88
N LYS A 720 -25.43 9.11 13.56
CA LYS A 720 -26.61 9.53 12.81
C LYS A 720 -27.23 8.41 11.99
N PHE A 721 -26.60 7.23 11.96
CA PHE A 721 -27.05 6.05 11.26
C PHE A 721 -27.63 5.06 12.28
N ASP A 722 -28.95 4.86 12.22
CA ASP A 722 -29.58 3.76 12.93
C ASP A 722 -29.67 2.55 12.00
N LEU A 723 -29.02 1.46 12.37
CA LEU A 723 -28.99 0.21 11.58
C LEU A 723 -30.39 -0.34 11.32
N ILE A 724 -31.32 -0.20 12.27
CA ILE A 724 -32.69 -0.70 12.12
C ILE A 724 -33.46 0.17 11.11
N SER A 725 -33.42 1.49 11.27
CA SER A 725 -34.04 2.42 10.31
C SER A 725 -33.41 2.32 8.91
N TYR A 726 -32.11 2.01 8.83
CA TYR A 726 -31.43 1.71 7.58
C TYR A 726 -31.94 0.43 6.92
N ILE A 727 -32.24 -0.62 7.67
CA ILE A 727 -32.87 -1.82 7.10
C ILE A 727 -34.29 -1.51 6.58
N ASP A 728 -35.00 -0.52 7.16
CA ASP A 728 -36.45 -0.31 6.93
C ASP A 728 -36.89 0.76 5.89
N HIS A 729 -36.15 1.85 5.56
CA HIS A 729 -36.72 3.04 4.85
C HIS A 729 -36.30 3.30 3.38
N GLN A 730 -37.23 3.38 2.41
CA GLN A 730 -36.96 3.68 0.97
C GLN A 730 -37.31 5.15 0.56
N ASP A 731 -36.73 5.65 -0.56
CA ASP A 731 -36.91 6.96 -1.26
C ASP A 731 -36.05 8.19 -0.78
N ALA A 732 -35.77 9.16 -1.68
CA ALA A 732 -34.65 10.13 -1.59
C ALA A 732 -35.02 11.63 -1.81
N ASP A 733 -34.42 12.55 -1.02
CA ASP A 733 -33.86 13.87 -1.44
C ASP A 733 -33.21 14.69 -0.27
N SER A 734 -32.13 15.43 -0.56
CA SER A 734 -31.51 16.55 0.22
C SER A 734 -30.94 16.36 1.66
N LEU A 735 -29.63 16.59 1.85
CA LEU A 735 -29.10 17.83 2.47
C LEU A 735 -27.55 17.90 2.45
N SER A 736 -27.03 19.04 1.99
CA SER A 736 -25.60 19.40 2.06
C SER A 736 -25.39 20.66 2.91
N SER A 737 -24.22 20.73 3.59
CA SER A 737 -23.67 21.92 4.29
C SER A 737 -24.43 22.39 5.56
N VAL A 738 -23.83 23.09 6.53
CA VAL A 738 -22.62 23.96 6.51
C VAL A 738 -21.81 23.86 7.83
N ASP A 739 -20.48 23.93 7.68
CA ASP A 739 -19.35 24.40 8.53
C ASP A 739 -19.55 25.03 9.92
N LEU A 740 -18.43 25.31 10.61
CA LEU A 740 -18.02 26.68 11.02
C LEU A 740 -16.55 26.72 11.53
N GLU A 741 -15.78 27.71 11.08
CA GLU A 741 -15.00 28.58 11.98
C GLU A 741 -15.87 29.82 12.24
N GLN A 742 -16.12 30.18 13.50
CA GLN A 742 -17.06 31.25 13.83
C GLN A 742 -16.46 32.65 13.87
N LYS A 743 -17.24 33.58 13.28
CA LYS A 743 -18.01 34.60 14.03
C LYS A 743 -19.13 35.17 13.15
N GLU A 744 -20.34 35.48 13.63
CA GLU A 744 -20.93 35.37 14.96
C GLU A 744 -22.48 35.45 14.83
N LYS A 745 -23.20 34.67 15.64
CA LYS A 745 -24.58 34.86 16.18
C LYS A 745 -25.85 34.64 15.34
N SER A 746 -26.55 33.57 15.75
CA SER A 746 -27.80 33.59 16.55
C SER A 746 -29.16 33.22 15.92
N LEU A 747 -29.54 31.96 16.21
CA LEU A 747 -30.78 31.52 16.91
C LEU A 747 -32.10 31.18 16.18
N ASP A 748 -32.70 30.11 16.74
CA ASP A 748 -34.12 29.75 16.91
C ASP A 748 -34.91 28.94 15.85
N ASN A 749 -34.88 27.60 16.09
CA ASN A 749 -36.01 26.75 16.53
C ASN A 749 -37.13 26.24 15.56
N VAL A 750 -37.13 24.90 15.42
CA VAL A 750 -38.24 23.95 15.79
C VAL A 750 -39.28 23.46 14.75
N GLN A 751 -39.63 22.17 14.92
CA GLN A 751 -40.79 21.38 14.43
C GLN A 751 -40.78 20.91 12.96
N GLU A 752 -41.20 19.71 12.56
CA GLU A 752 -41.48 18.38 13.17
C GLU A 752 -42.23 17.56 12.08
N THR A 753 -42.00 16.24 12.01
CA THR A 753 -42.95 15.20 11.54
C THR A 753 -43.41 15.08 10.06
N ASP A 754 -43.01 13.95 9.46
CA ASP A 754 -43.88 12.86 8.95
C ASP A 754 -44.49 12.86 7.51
N SER A 755 -43.77 12.13 6.63
CA SER A 755 -44.16 10.79 6.13
C SER A 755 -45.05 10.57 4.87
N ILE A 756 -44.40 9.99 3.84
CA ILE A 756 -44.78 8.73 3.11
C ILE A 756 -45.96 8.78 2.10
N PHE A 757 -45.90 8.29 0.83
CA PHE A 757 -44.87 7.64 -0.04
C PHE A 757 -45.34 7.76 -1.53
N GLY A 758 -44.44 7.58 -2.51
CA GLY A 758 -44.84 6.96 -3.80
C GLY A 758 -44.38 7.56 -5.14
N GLN A 759 -43.29 6.99 -5.66
CA GLN A 759 -42.98 6.72 -7.09
C GLN A 759 -42.33 7.79 -8.01
N GLN A 760 -41.18 7.34 -8.52
CA GLN A 760 -40.59 7.55 -9.86
C GLN A 760 -39.65 8.73 -10.14
N LYS A 761 -38.36 8.36 -10.09
CA LYS A 761 -37.26 8.70 -11.01
C LYS A 761 -36.71 10.15 -11.03
N ASN A 762 -35.53 10.22 -10.41
CA ASN A 762 -34.26 10.75 -10.94
C ASN A 762 -34.11 12.25 -11.23
N ALA A 763 -32.94 12.73 -10.78
CA ALA A 763 -32.16 13.85 -11.32
C ALA A 763 -32.68 15.26 -11.06
N GLU A 764 -32.35 15.73 -9.85
CA GLU A 764 -31.57 16.96 -9.60
C GLU A 764 -32.05 18.26 -10.27
N GLY A 765 -32.48 19.19 -9.41
CA GLY A 765 -32.66 20.58 -9.79
C GLY A 765 -31.33 21.29 -10.06
N THR A 766 -31.24 21.94 -11.22
CA THR A 766 -31.34 23.42 -11.31
C THR A 766 -31.21 24.14 -9.95
N ILE A 767 -30.29 25.10 -9.78
CA ILE A 767 -30.48 26.49 -10.23
C ILE A 767 -29.13 27.23 -10.24
N GLY A 768 -28.92 28.08 -11.25
CA GLY A 768 -27.84 29.07 -11.29
C GLY A 768 -28.29 30.47 -10.87
N ASP A 769 -27.28 31.34 -10.69
CA ASP A 769 -27.34 32.81 -10.62
C ASP A 769 -28.04 33.41 -9.37
N PHE A 770 -27.50 34.46 -8.73
CA PHE A 770 -27.31 35.81 -9.30
C PHE A 770 -26.37 36.70 -8.42
N PRO A 771 -26.08 37.99 -8.74
CA PRO A 771 -24.68 38.43 -8.80
C PRO A 771 -24.37 39.76 -8.04
N GLU A 772 -23.25 40.36 -8.42
CA GLU A 772 -22.95 41.81 -8.47
C GLU A 772 -22.46 42.56 -7.21
N ASN A 773 -21.23 43.10 -7.36
CA ASN A 773 -20.79 44.44 -6.95
C ASN A 773 -20.54 44.69 -5.42
N GLN A 774 -19.52 45.44 -4.98
CA GLN A 774 -18.75 46.47 -5.69
C GLN A 774 -17.44 46.88 -4.96
N GLU A 775 -16.47 47.38 -5.77
CA GLU A 775 -15.49 48.46 -5.49
C GLU A 775 -14.49 48.41 -4.32
N ALA A 776 -13.20 48.46 -4.69
CA ALA A 776 -12.04 48.85 -3.87
C ALA A 776 -11.31 50.07 -4.48
N ALA A 777 -10.58 50.84 -3.67
CA ALA A 777 -9.69 51.92 -4.13
C ALA A 777 -8.72 52.39 -3.00
N PRO A 778 -7.56 53.03 -3.29
CA PRO A 778 -6.83 53.11 -4.57
C PRO A 778 -5.31 52.78 -4.48
N LEU A 779 -4.67 52.68 -5.66
CA LEU A 779 -3.22 52.57 -5.91
C LEU A 779 -2.42 53.86 -5.60
N PRO A 780 -1.08 53.77 -5.58
CA PRO A 780 -0.21 54.69 -6.31
C PRO A 780 0.67 53.91 -7.31
N GLU A 781 0.40 53.98 -8.61
CA GLU A 781 0.78 55.05 -9.56
C GLU A 781 2.14 54.81 -10.26
N ALA A 782 2.01 54.20 -11.44
CA ALA A 782 3.01 53.94 -12.46
C ALA A 782 3.64 55.19 -13.09
N ASN A 783 4.74 54.99 -13.83
CA ASN A 783 5.25 55.82 -14.93
C ASN A 783 6.44 55.06 -15.59
N VAL A 784 6.60 54.89 -16.91
CA VAL A 784 5.93 55.46 -18.10
C VAL A 784 5.82 54.39 -19.21
N SER A 785 4.82 54.52 -20.09
CA SER A 785 4.37 53.50 -21.05
C SER A 785 4.76 53.75 -22.53
N GLN A 786 4.72 52.66 -23.33
CA GLN A 786 4.13 52.57 -24.69
C GLN A 786 4.89 53.17 -25.91
N PRO A 787 4.68 52.63 -27.15
CA PRO A 787 3.38 52.54 -27.82
C PRO A 787 2.88 51.16 -28.28
N LEU A 788 1.56 50.96 -28.09
CA LEU A 788 0.73 50.12 -28.94
C LEU A 788 0.53 50.78 -30.31
N ASN A 789 0.54 50.00 -31.40
CA ASN A 789 -0.56 49.89 -32.38
C ASN A 789 -0.07 49.28 -33.70
N ASP A 790 -0.71 48.18 -34.11
CA ASP A 790 -1.62 48.26 -35.25
C ASP A 790 -2.77 47.25 -35.10
N LEU A 791 -3.83 47.66 -34.39
CA LEU A 791 -5.15 47.06 -34.57
C LEU A 791 -5.78 47.67 -35.83
N SER A 792 -6.19 46.84 -36.79
CA SER A 792 -7.04 47.28 -37.89
C SER A 792 -8.06 46.21 -38.31
N PRO A 793 -9.25 46.62 -38.78
CA PRO A 793 -10.43 46.14 -38.08
C PRO A 793 -11.52 45.57 -39.01
N SER A 794 -11.83 44.28 -38.86
CA SER A 794 -13.06 43.68 -39.39
C SER A 794 -13.90 43.07 -38.28
N GLN A 795 -14.58 43.98 -37.58
CA GLN A 795 -16.01 43.90 -37.30
C GLN A 795 -16.65 42.51 -37.13
N THR A 796 -17.01 42.26 -35.88
CA THR A 796 -18.35 41.76 -35.50
C THR A 796 -18.79 40.44 -36.13
N GLN A 797 -18.20 39.35 -35.64
CA GLN A 797 -18.97 38.62 -34.63
C GLN A 797 -18.22 38.70 -33.31
N PRO A 798 -18.89 38.76 -32.14
CA PRO A 798 -18.22 38.40 -30.91
C PRO A 798 -17.74 36.96 -31.12
N GLN A 799 -16.43 36.71 -31.02
CA GLN A 799 -15.99 35.31 -30.97
C GLN A 799 -16.71 34.68 -29.77
N PRO A 800 -17.32 33.49 -29.93
CA PRO A 800 -17.95 32.82 -28.82
C PRO A 800 -16.93 32.71 -27.68
N LEU A 801 -17.37 32.99 -26.46
CA LEU A 801 -16.58 32.64 -25.30
C LEU A 801 -16.53 31.13 -25.27
N LEU A 802 -15.31 30.58 -25.23
CA LEU A 802 -15.11 29.13 -25.20
C LEU A 802 -15.97 28.53 -24.08
N HIS A 803 -16.87 27.63 -24.44
CA HIS A 803 -17.74 26.94 -23.49
C HIS A 803 -17.93 25.49 -23.92
N PHE A 804 -17.52 24.59 -23.05
CA PHE A 804 -17.48 23.15 -23.22
C PHE A 804 -18.84 22.49 -22.96
N SER A 805 -19.25 21.55 -23.83
CA SER A 805 -20.44 20.70 -23.65
C SER A 805 -20.25 19.32 -24.30
N ILE A 806 -20.95 18.29 -23.80
CA ILE A 806 -20.91 16.89 -24.28
C ILE A 806 -22.31 16.35 -24.62
N ASN A 807 -22.40 15.21 -25.31
CA ASN A 807 -23.66 14.59 -25.75
C ASN A 807 -24.01 13.32 -24.92
N GLU A 808 -25.27 13.15 -24.51
CA GLU A 808 -25.70 12.13 -23.52
C GLU A 808 -25.58 10.66 -23.96
N ASP A 809 -25.56 10.35 -25.26
CA ASP A 809 -25.41 8.98 -25.79
C ASP A 809 -23.93 8.48 -25.77
N GLY A 810 -23.07 9.16 -25.00
CA GLY A 810 -21.62 8.94 -24.97
C GLY A 810 -21.21 7.56 -24.45
N GLN A 811 -20.57 6.76 -25.32
CA GLN A 811 -19.95 5.50 -24.91
C GLN A 811 -18.74 5.78 -24.00
N SER A 812 -18.51 4.92 -22.99
CA SER A 812 -17.35 5.04 -22.11
C SER A 812 -16.06 4.71 -22.88
N ILE A 813 -15.32 5.76 -23.25
CA ILE A 813 -13.99 5.63 -23.87
C ILE A 813 -12.96 5.52 -22.75
N ASN A 814 -12.45 4.30 -22.53
CA ASN A 814 -11.50 4.04 -21.46
C ASN A 814 -10.07 4.34 -21.92
N LYS A 815 -9.46 5.37 -21.33
CA LYS A 815 -8.16 5.91 -21.71
C LYS A 815 -7.19 5.83 -20.53
N ARG A 816 -6.05 5.13 -20.67
CA ARG A 816 -5.01 5.14 -19.61
C ARG A 816 -4.57 6.58 -19.31
N HIS A 817 -4.42 6.90 -18.02
CA HIS A 817 -3.99 8.21 -17.51
C HIS A 817 -4.94 9.40 -17.81
N TYR A 818 -6.15 9.17 -18.33
CA TYR A 818 -7.18 10.20 -18.55
C TYR A 818 -8.56 9.63 -18.21
N HIS A 819 -9.57 10.49 -18.11
CA HIS A 819 -10.95 10.09 -17.82
C HIS A 819 -11.88 10.83 -18.76
N ALA A 820 -12.97 10.16 -19.15
CA ALA A 820 -14.10 10.83 -19.76
C ALA A 820 -14.62 11.90 -18.79
N ILE A 821 -14.86 13.08 -19.31
CA ILE A 821 -15.25 14.24 -18.51
C ILE A 821 -16.60 13.94 -17.83
N SER A 822 -16.61 13.90 -16.50
CA SER A 822 -17.87 13.80 -15.78
C SER A 822 -18.65 15.12 -15.93
N SER A 823 -19.96 15.10 -15.62
CA SER A 823 -20.76 16.33 -15.54
C SER A 823 -20.15 17.36 -14.57
N LYS A 824 -19.46 16.89 -13.51
CA LYS A 824 -18.76 17.73 -12.52
C LYS A 824 -17.48 18.35 -13.10
N ASP A 825 -16.72 17.59 -13.88
CA ASP A 825 -15.48 18.07 -14.52
C ASP A 825 -15.75 19.02 -15.67
N LEU A 826 -16.86 18.84 -16.40
CA LEU A 826 -17.29 19.72 -17.49
C LEU A 826 -17.59 21.14 -16.98
N VAL A 827 -18.21 21.23 -15.80
CA VAL A 827 -18.42 22.51 -15.10
C VAL A 827 -17.09 23.12 -14.62
N LYS A 828 -16.11 22.30 -14.16
CA LYS A 828 -14.78 22.78 -13.75
C LYS A 828 -13.98 23.30 -14.96
N LEU A 829 -14.04 22.63 -16.10
CA LEU A 829 -13.35 23.02 -17.34
C LEU A 829 -13.84 24.35 -17.91
N ASN A 830 -15.15 24.58 -17.90
CA ASN A 830 -15.75 25.83 -18.33
C ASN A 830 -15.25 27.08 -17.58
N ARG A 831 -14.78 26.93 -16.33
CA ARG A 831 -14.21 28.04 -15.54
C ARG A 831 -12.84 28.52 -16.04
N TYR A 832 -12.08 27.64 -16.69
CA TYR A 832 -10.75 27.96 -17.24
C TYR A 832 -10.77 28.36 -18.72
N ALA A 833 -11.91 28.19 -19.38
CA ALA A 833 -12.06 28.40 -20.81
C ALA A 833 -11.63 29.79 -21.33
N PRO A 834 -11.86 30.93 -20.63
CA PRO A 834 -11.39 32.24 -21.09
C PRO A 834 -9.85 32.35 -21.12
N THR A 835 -9.16 31.85 -20.09
CA THR A 835 -7.69 31.88 -19.99
C THR A 835 -7.06 30.94 -21.01
N LEU A 836 -7.67 29.76 -21.20
CA LEU A 836 -7.29 28.80 -22.23
C LEU A 836 -7.42 29.40 -23.64
N GLN A 837 -8.54 30.08 -23.94
CA GLN A 837 -8.76 30.78 -25.21
C GLN A 837 -7.74 31.91 -25.43
N GLN A 838 -7.35 32.65 -24.38
CA GLN A 838 -6.33 33.70 -24.49
C GLN A 838 -4.94 33.11 -24.82
N ALA A 839 -4.50 32.08 -24.11
CA ALA A 839 -3.18 31.47 -24.34
C ALA A 839 -3.13 30.70 -25.67
N ALA A 840 -4.24 30.08 -26.09
CA ALA A 840 -4.40 29.50 -27.42
C ALA A 840 -4.17 30.55 -28.51
N ASN A 841 -4.80 31.71 -28.39
CA ASN A 841 -4.57 32.83 -29.31
C ASN A 841 -3.13 33.34 -29.30
N TRP A 842 -2.44 33.40 -28.15
CA TRP A 842 -1.03 33.82 -28.12
C TRP A 842 -0.11 32.79 -28.78
N TYR A 843 -0.23 31.51 -28.41
CA TYR A 843 0.61 30.44 -28.95
C TYR A 843 0.46 30.31 -30.47
N LEU A 844 -0.78 30.37 -30.98
CA LEU A 844 -1.11 30.31 -32.41
C LEU A 844 -0.50 31.45 -33.23
N ASN A 845 -0.33 32.65 -32.64
CA ASN A 845 0.23 33.81 -33.34
C ASN A 845 1.76 33.89 -33.20
N GLU A 846 2.32 33.65 -32.01
CA GLU A 846 3.74 33.91 -31.74
C GLU A 846 4.65 32.70 -31.91
N LEU A 847 4.22 31.49 -31.53
CA LEU A 847 5.08 30.28 -31.52
C LEU A 847 4.72 29.23 -32.58
N ALA A 848 3.43 29.00 -32.85
CA ALA A 848 2.97 27.94 -33.75
C ALA A 848 3.63 27.99 -35.14
N ASP A 849 3.84 26.83 -35.74
CA ASP A 849 4.44 26.62 -37.06
C ASP A 849 5.80 27.35 -37.22
N SER A 850 6.65 27.35 -36.17
CA SER A 850 7.98 27.98 -36.23
C SER A 850 9.07 27.24 -35.46
N LYS A 851 10.31 27.42 -35.91
CA LYS A 851 11.51 26.91 -35.24
C LYS A 851 12.10 28.00 -34.35
N ILE A 852 12.42 27.66 -33.11
CA ILE A 852 13.11 28.52 -32.16
C ILE A 852 14.52 27.97 -31.93
N TYR A 853 15.54 28.79 -32.19
CA TYR A 853 16.95 28.48 -32.01
C TYR A 853 17.45 29.14 -30.72
N TYR A 854 17.96 28.32 -29.80
CA TYR A 854 18.59 28.74 -28.55
C TYR A 854 20.09 28.48 -28.63
N PHE A 855 20.89 29.53 -28.67
CA PHE A 855 22.34 29.41 -28.58
C PHE A 855 22.76 29.37 -27.11
N TYR A 856 23.64 28.44 -26.74
CA TYR A 856 24.10 28.26 -25.37
C TYR A 856 25.61 27.96 -25.31
N GLN A 857 26.21 28.17 -24.13
CA GLN A 857 27.64 27.88 -23.90
C GLN A 857 27.81 26.58 -23.10
N GLN A 858 28.63 25.65 -23.63
CA GLN A 858 29.04 24.44 -22.94
C GLN A 858 30.56 24.23 -23.13
N ASN A 859 31.31 24.01 -22.05
CA ASN A 859 32.76 23.78 -22.07
C ASN A 859 33.57 24.77 -22.95
N ASP A 860 33.36 26.08 -22.72
CA ASP A 860 33.95 27.20 -23.49
C ASP A 860 33.69 27.19 -25.01
N SER A 861 32.72 26.39 -25.47
CA SER A 861 32.28 26.29 -26.86
C SER A 861 30.82 26.74 -26.98
N ILE A 862 30.49 27.46 -28.06
CA ILE A 862 29.09 27.84 -28.35
C ILE A 862 28.43 26.70 -29.11
N GLN A 863 27.23 26.30 -28.67
CA GLN A 863 26.40 25.25 -29.25
C GLN A 863 24.98 25.79 -29.48
N THR A 864 24.16 25.05 -30.23
CA THR A 864 22.80 25.48 -30.61
C THR A 864 21.80 24.37 -30.35
N LEU A 865 20.65 24.71 -29.77
CA LEU A 865 19.46 23.86 -29.70
C LEU A 865 18.41 24.42 -30.67
N GLN A 866 17.83 23.57 -31.52
CA GLN A 866 16.66 23.90 -32.34
C GLN A 866 15.41 23.26 -31.70
N VAL A 867 14.35 24.04 -31.49
CA VAL A 867 13.06 23.55 -30.97
C VAL A 867 11.93 23.95 -31.93
N LEU A 868 11.12 22.99 -32.36
CA LEU A 868 9.96 23.20 -33.24
C LEU A 868 8.69 23.37 -32.37
N PHE A 869 7.89 24.39 -32.66
CA PHE A 869 6.65 24.69 -31.93
C PHE A 869 5.45 24.60 -32.88
N ASP A 870 4.82 23.43 -32.97
CA ASP A 870 3.66 23.20 -33.84
C ASP A 870 2.32 23.30 -33.09
N LYS A 871 1.23 23.46 -33.85
CA LYS A 871 -0.14 23.64 -33.30
C LYS A 871 -0.63 22.49 -32.44
N ASP A 872 -0.44 21.27 -32.92
CA ASP A 872 -0.82 20.00 -32.28
C ASP A 872 -0.14 19.77 -30.91
N LYS A 873 1.01 20.40 -30.67
CA LYS A 873 1.70 20.37 -29.37
C LYS A 873 0.93 21.13 -28.29
N PHE A 874 0.11 22.12 -28.65
CA PHE A 874 -0.53 23.01 -27.68
C PHE A 874 -1.42 22.25 -26.69
N GLN A 875 -2.21 21.27 -27.13
CA GLN A 875 -3.06 20.51 -26.20
C GLN A 875 -2.26 19.70 -25.16
N HIS A 876 -1.02 19.31 -25.46
CA HIS A 876 -0.14 18.66 -24.49
C HIS A 876 0.34 19.66 -23.43
N LEU A 877 0.44 20.94 -23.77
CA LEU A 877 0.72 22.03 -22.82
C LEU A 877 -0.49 22.43 -21.96
N THR A 878 -1.71 22.00 -22.31
CA THR A 878 -2.94 22.30 -21.55
C THR A 878 -3.55 21.10 -20.84
N GLY A 879 -3.32 19.88 -21.34
CA GLY A 879 -3.83 18.63 -20.76
C GLY A 879 -5.32 18.34 -21.04
N VAL A 880 -5.97 19.11 -21.93
CA VAL A 880 -7.40 19.01 -22.27
C VAL A 880 -7.55 18.44 -23.68
N PHE A 881 -8.22 17.28 -23.82
CA PHE A 881 -8.32 16.54 -25.07
C PHE A 881 -9.80 16.31 -25.46
N PRO A 882 -10.41 17.23 -26.20
CA PRO A 882 -11.80 17.07 -26.65
C PRO A 882 -11.91 15.97 -27.70
N TYR A 883 -13.00 15.20 -27.66
CA TYR A 883 -13.27 14.12 -28.59
C TYR A 883 -14.62 14.32 -29.29
N LYS A 884 -14.59 14.27 -30.62
CA LYS A 884 -15.76 14.36 -31.49
C LYS A 884 -15.44 13.67 -32.80
N GLU A 885 -16.44 13.16 -33.52
CA GLU A 885 -16.21 12.57 -34.85
C GLU A 885 -15.52 13.57 -35.80
N GLY A 886 -14.25 13.33 -36.11
CA GLY A 886 -13.41 14.20 -36.95
C GLY A 886 -12.56 15.26 -36.22
N GLN A 887 -12.49 15.26 -34.89
CA GLN A 887 -11.64 16.17 -34.12
C GLN A 887 -10.15 15.78 -34.22
N SER A 888 -9.33 16.62 -34.86
CA SER A 888 -7.89 16.69 -34.57
C SER A 888 -7.64 17.77 -33.52
N ALA A 889 -6.39 17.96 -33.10
CA ALA A 889 -6.02 18.94 -32.10
C ALA A 889 -5.08 20.09 -32.54
N GLU A 890 -4.54 20.04 -33.76
CA GLU A 890 -4.33 21.26 -34.55
C GLU A 890 -5.65 22.04 -34.60
N GLN A 891 -6.76 21.33 -34.90
CA GLN A 891 -8.11 21.86 -34.90
C GLN A 891 -8.60 22.22 -33.49
N THR A 892 -8.16 21.54 -32.43
CA THR A 892 -8.45 21.89 -31.03
C THR A 892 -7.81 23.21 -30.61
N LEU A 893 -6.57 23.50 -31.00
CA LEU A 893 -5.96 24.82 -30.78
C LEU A 893 -6.80 25.91 -31.47
N GLU A 894 -7.18 25.69 -32.73
CA GLU A 894 -8.01 26.64 -33.48
C GLU A 894 -9.43 26.76 -32.91
N ASP A 895 -10.04 25.66 -32.44
CA ASP A 895 -11.35 25.65 -31.78
C ASP A 895 -11.32 26.38 -30.44
N PHE A 896 -10.29 26.16 -29.62
CA PHE A 896 -10.12 26.86 -28.34
C PHE A 896 -9.88 28.35 -28.55
N ALA A 897 -9.05 28.73 -29.52
CA ALA A 897 -8.81 30.13 -29.89
C ALA A 897 -10.10 30.81 -30.39
N ASN A 898 -10.90 30.12 -31.22
CA ASN A 898 -12.13 30.66 -31.81
C ASN A 898 -13.38 30.54 -30.92
N GLY A 899 -13.36 29.74 -29.86
CA GLY A 899 -14.44 29.60 -28.87
C GLY A 899 -15.38 28.39 -29.02
N ASN A 900 -14.99 27.38 -29.80
CA ASN A 900 -15.78 26.17 -30.05
C ASN A 900 -15.51 25.13 -28.95
N GLY A 901 -16.50 24.82 -28.11
CA GLY A 901 -16.38 23.82 -27.03
C GLY A 901 -17.36 22.64 -27.09
N ALA A 902 -18.19 22.53 -28.12
CA ALA A 902 -19.21 21.49 -28.22
C ALA A 902 -18.67 20.20 -28.86
N PHE A 903 -18.40 19.20 -28.03
CA PHE A 903 -17.79 17.92 -28.38
C PHE A 903 -18.71 16.73 -28.03
N ASP A 904 -18.34 15.50 -28.38
CA ASP A 904 -19.13 14.31 -28.02
C ASP A 904 -18.75 13.81 -26.63
N THR A 905 -17.46 13.80 -26.32
CA THR A 905 -16.92 13.73 -24.95
C THR A 905 -15.65 14.59 -24.86
N ILE A 906 -15.08 14.74 -23.67
CA ILE A 906 -13.75 15.36 -23.47
C ILE A 906 -12.97 14.44 -22.56
N LEU A 907 -11.68 14.27 -22.82
CA LEU A 907 -10.77 13.52 -21.98
C LEU A 907 -9.85 14.50 -21.23
N LEU A 908 -9.85 14.42 -19.90
CA LEU A 908 -8.98 15.26 -19.06
C LEU A 908 -7.83 14.43 -18.49
N ALA A 909 -6.62 14.99 -18.51
CA ALA A 909 -5.45 14.35 -17.91
C ALA A 909 -5.74 14.01 -16.45
N ASN A 910 -5.68 12.71 -16.11
CA ASN A 910 -6.22 12.19 -14.86
C ASN A 910 -5.55 12.84 -13.67
N LYS A 911 -6.38 12.98 -12.63
CA LYS A 911 -6.09 13.67 -11.37
C LYS A 911 -5.42 15.02 -11.65
N GLY A 912 -6.20 16.10 -11.70
CA GLY A 912 -5.74 17.50 -11.66
C GLY A 912 -4.85 18.05 -12.79
N ALA A 913 -4.12 17.21 -13.55
CA ALA A 913 -2.96 17.61 -14.34
C ALA A 913 -3.30 18.57 -15.48
N ALA A 914 -4.48 18.43 -16.08
CA ALA A 914 -5.01 19.39 -17.05
C ALA A 914 -5.15 20.78 -16.42
N PHE A 915 -5.75 20.86 -15.24
CA PHE A 915 -5.97 22.14 -14.55
C PHE A 915 -4.68 22.76 -14.03
N ASP A 916 -3.69 21.97 -13.64
CA ASP A 916 -2.38 22.52 -13.24
C ASP A 916 -1.58 23.07 -14.42
N LYS A 917 -1.71 22.46 -15.60
CA LYS A 917 -1.17 22.97 -16.86
C LYS A 917 -1.85 24.29 -17.26
N LEU A 918 -3.18 24.33 -17.24
CA LEU A 918 -3.98 25.53 -17.50
C LEU A 918 -3.67 26.71 -16.54
N LYS A 919 -3.23 26.46 -15.30
CA LYS A 919 -2.88 27.50 -14.32
C LYS A 919 -1.60 28.28 -14.67
N VAL A 920 -0.60 27.66 -15.30
CA VAL A 920 0.68 28.32 -15.68
C VAL A 920 0.77 28.68 -17.15
N LEU A 921 -0.19 28.25 -17.95
CA LEU A 921 -0.30 28.57 -19.36
C LEU A 921 -0.19 30.08 -19.71
N PRO A 922 -0.64 31.04 -18.87
CA PRO A 922 -0.43 32.48 -19.10
C PRO A 922 1.05 32.92 -19.13
N GLU A 923 1.94 32.22 -18.42
CA GLU A 923 3.36 32.58 -18.29
C GLU A 923 4.24 31.98 -19.40
N LEU A 924 3.63 31.21 -20.33
CA LEU A 924 4.31 30.61 -21.48
C LEU A 924 5.12 31.60 -22.38
N PRO A 925 4.89 32.94 -22.39
CA PRO A 925 5.81 33.85 -23.09
C PRO A 925 7.25 33.88 -22.55
N ALA A 926 7.51 33.57 -21.28
CA ALA A 926 8.82 33.78 -20.66
C ALA A 926 9.95 32.86 -21.20
N ILE A 927 9.60 31.72 -21.79
CA ILE A 927 10.57 30.70 -22.25
C ILE A 927 11.33 31.06 -23.54
N VAL A 928 11.00 32.17 -24.21
CA VAL A 928 11.77 32.68 -25.36
C VAL A 928 12.67 33.87 -24.99
N GLU A 929 12.80 34.20 -23.71
CA GLU A 929 13.70 35.23 -23.21
C GLU A 929 15.11 34.67 -22.93
N SER A 930 16.17 35.43 -23.23
CA SER A 930 17.56 34.95 -23.18
C SER A 930 18.21 34.93 -21.79
N ASP A 931 17.50 35.37 -20.76
CA ASP A 931 17.85 35.12 -19.37
C ASP A 931 17.37 33.73 -18.89
N SER A 932 16.64 33.00 -19.74
CA SER A 932 16.36 31.57 -19.57
C SER A 932 17.63 30.71 -19.62
N PHE A 933 17.55 29.50 -19.07
CA PHE A 933 18.65 28.55 -18.98
C PHE A 933 18.30 27.22 -19.63
N TYR A 934 19.28 26.61 -20.30
CA TYR A 934 19.13 25.34 -21.01
C TYR A 934 19.79 24.18 -20.27
N PHE A 935 19.07 23.07 -20.18
CA PHE A 935 19.56 21.80 -19.65
C PHE A 935 19.49 20.74 -20.75
N GLY A 936 20.65 20.22 -21.16
CA GLY A 936 20.80 19.39 -22.36
C GLY A 936 20.87 17.89 -22.14
N ASP A 937 21.22 17.48 -20.92
CA ASP A 937 21.13 16.10 -20.45
C ASP A 937 20.34 16.13 -19.13
N LEU A 938 19.18 15.48 -19.15
CA LEU A 938 18.28 15.34 -18.01
C LEU A 938 18.18 13.90 -17.48
N SER A 939 19.05 13.00 -17.94
CA SER A 939 19.01 11.58 -17.56
C SER A 939 19.09 11.37 -16.05
N GLU A 940 19.95 12.14 -15.38
CA GLU A 940 20.12 12.15 -13.93
C GLU A 940 19.11 13.06 -13.19
N VAL A 941 18.16 13.72 -13.89
CA VAL A 941 17.07 14.53 -13.32
C VAL A 941 15.82 13.65 -13.27
N PRO A 942 15.58 12.87 -12.20
CA PRO A 942 14.74 11.67 -12.28
C PRO A 942 13.27 12.00 -12.55
N LYS A 943 12.87 13.23 -12.23
CA LYS A 943 11.53 13.81 -12.43
C LYS A 943 11.23 14.17 -13.89
N LEU A 944 12.24 14.47 -14.71
CA LEU A 944 12.07 14.75 -16.14
C LEU A 944 12.36 13.50 -16.97
N HIS A 945 13.41 12.74 -16.64
CA HIS A 945 13.67 11.44 -17.25
C HIS A 945 12.48 10.46 -17.10
N SER A 946 11.84 10.36 -15.93
CA SER A 946 10.65 9.49 -15.75
C SER A 946 9.36 9.98 -16.42
N LEU A 947 9.41 11.16 -17.06
CA LEU A 947 8.37 11.65 -17.97
C LEU A 947 8.79 11.55 -19.44
N ASP A 948 9.96 10.96 -19.72
CA ASP A 948 10.58 10.91 -21.05
C ASP A 948 10.71 12.33 -21.62
N LEU A 949 11.42 13.18 -20.88
CA LEU A 949 11.71 14.58 -21.19
C LEU A 949 13.22 14.77 -21.00
N ASP A 950 13.94 14.84 -22.11
CA ASP A 950 15.39 14.75 -22.17
C ASP A 950 16.08 16.12 -22.13
N LYS A 951 15.34 17.19 -22.45
CA LYS A 951 15.79 18.59 -22.44
C LYS A 951 14.82 19.52 -21.74
N ALA A 952 15.30 20.64 -21.22
CA ALA A 952 14.44 21.66 -20.61
C ALA A 952 14.97 23.07 -20.82
N ILE A 953 14.03 24.01 -20.91
CA ILE A 953 14.28 25.45 -20.84
C ILE A 953 13.57 25.99 -19.60
N LYS A 954 14.37 26.55 -18.70
CA LYS A 954 13.95 27.22 -17.45
C LYS A 954 13.88 28.71 -17.70
N SER A 955 12.75 29.36 -17.40
CA SER A 955 12.64 30.83 -17.47
C SER A 955 13.62 31.53 -16.53
N GLY A 956 14.07 32.74 -16.87
CA GLY A 956 15.04 33.50 -16.07
C GLY A 956 14.54 33.93 -14.68
N ASP A 957 13.22 34.09 -14.53
CA ASP A 957 12.53 34.28 -13.24
C ASP A 957 12.39 32.99 -12.40
N GLU A 958 12.73 31.84 -13.01
CA GLU A 958 12.69 30.50 -12.43
C GLU A 958 11.30 30.03 -11.96
N ASP A 959 10.22 30.59 -12.52
CA ASP A 959 8.83 30.25 -12.18
C ASP A 959 8.23 29.15 -13.08
N ILE A 960 8.70 28.98 -14.32
CA ILE A 960 8.25 27.90 -15.22
C ILE A 960 9.40 27.13 -15.88
N ILE A 961 9.09 25.90 -16.28
CA ILE A 961 9.91 25.11 -17.18
C ILE A 961 9.05 24.67 -18.36
N LEU A 962 9.56 24.92 -19.56
CA LEU A 962 9.18 24.15 -20.71
C LEU A 962 10.07 22.91 -20.77
N ALA A 963 9.48 21.76 -20.48
CA ALA A 963 10.14 20.49 -20.68
C ALA A 963 9.94 20.07 -22.14
N LEU A 964 11.06 19.78 -22.78
CA LEU A 964 11.17 19.42 -24.17
C LEU A 964 11.31 17.90 -24.29
N ARG A 965 10.94 17.39 -25.46
CA ARG A 965 11.32 16.06 -25.88
C ARG A 965 12.00 16.15 -27.24
N THR A 966 13.19 15.57 -27.36
CA THR A 966 13.80 15.28 -28.65
C THR A 966 13.24 13.97 -29.17
N VAL A 967 12.64 13.99 -30.36
CA VAL A 967 12.33 12.80 -31.15
C VAL A 967 12.99 13.03 -32.51
N ASP A 968 13.78 12.07 -32.99
CA ASP A 968 14.31 12.07 -34.36
C ASP A 968 15.36 13.15 -34.65
N ASN A 969 16.09 13.58 -33.61
CA ASN A 969 16.96 14.76 -33.62
C ASN A 969 16.23 16.09 -33.90
N THR A 970 14.89 16.07 -33.96
CA THR A 970 14.07 17.28 -33.86
C THR A 970 13.57 17.36 -32.40
N THR A 971 13.05 18.50 -31.93
CA THR A 971 12.79 18.71 -30.49
C THR A 971 11.62 19.66 -30.32
N PHE A 972 10.68 19.33 -29.44
CA PHE A 972 9.40 20.03 -29.32
C PHE A 972 8.97 20.26 -27.86
N PRO A 973 8.10 21.25 -27.62
CA PRO A 973 7.44 21.43 -26.33
C PRO A 973 6.53 20.23 -26.01
N ALA A 974 6.93 19.40 -25.04
CA ALA A 974 6.17 18.20 -24.65
C ALA A 974 5.37 18.41 -23.36
N SER A 975 5.85 19.25 -22.43
CA SER A 975 5.03 19.71 -21.30
C SER A 975 5.47 21.07 -20.77
N LEU A 976 4.51 21.99 -20.64
CA LEU A 976 4.67 23.16 -19.78
C LEU A 976 4.47 22.72 -18.32
N MET A 977 5.34 23.19 -17.43
CA MET A 977 5.30 22.86 -16.01
C MET A 977 5.61 24.11 -15.17
N LYS A 978 4.96 24.25 -14.01
CA LYS A 978 5.47 25.21 -13.03
C LYS A 978 6.82 24.70 -12.49
N LEU A 979 7.84 25.54 -12.51
CA LEU A 979 9.09 25.24 -11.84
C LEU A 979 8.90 25.46 -10.34
N ARG A 980 9.20 24.41 -9.57
CA ARG A 980 9.04 24.40 -8.13
C ARG A 980 10.30 23.85 -7.49
N THR A 981 10.46 24.16 -6.21
CA THR A 981 11.74 24.25 -5.49
C THR A 981 12.72 23.12 -5.78
N GLY A 982 12.26 21.88 -5.88
CA GLY A 982 13.16 20.74 -6.08
C GLY A 982 13.38 20.26 -7.51
N LEU A 983 12.64 20.71 -8.53
CA LEU A 983 13.02 20.46 -9.92
C LEU A 983 14.14 21.43 -10.23
N LYS A 984 13.98 22.66 -9.75
CA LYS A 984 15.04 23.65 -9.63
C LYS A 984 16.27 23.08 -8.90
N ASN A 985 16.11 22.43 -7.75
CA ASN A 985 17.25 21.80 -7.06
C ASN A 985 17.79 20.54 -7.74
N GLN A 986 16.95 19.68 -8.34
CA GLN A 986 17.41 18.50 -9.08
C GLN A 986 18.20 18.94 -10.32
N LEU A 987 17.67 19.85 -11.13
CA LEU A 987 18.37 20.45 -12.27
C LEU A 987 19.71 21.07 -11.84
N ALA A 988 19.73 21.84 -10.75
CA ALA A 988 20.97 22.44 -10.23
C ALA A 988 21.97 21.43 -9.64
N GLN A 989 21.60 20.16 -9.45
CA GLN A 989 22.44 19.11 -8.86
C GLN A 989 22.85 18.01 -9.86
N SER A 990 22.06 17.78 -10.91
CA SER A 990 22.23 16.64 -11.80
C SER A 990 22.12 16.94 -13.30
N ALA A 991 21.97 18.20 -13.70
CA ALA A 991 22.10 18.63 -15.09
C ALA A 991 22.97 19.89 -15.19
N ASP A 992 23.91 19.93 -16.14
CA ASP A 992 24.72 21.13 -16.35
C ASP A 992 23.83 22.28 -16.87
N GLU A 993 23.71 23.34 -16.07
CA GLU A 993 22.96 24.56 -16.44
C GLU A 993 23.77 25.37 -17.47
N ASN A 994 23.29 25.40 -18.71
CA ASN A 994 23.94 26.13 -19.79
C ASN A 994 23.26 27.50 -19.97
N ILE A 995 24.07 28.56 -19.92
CA ILE A 995 23.59 29.94 -20.10
C ILE A 995 23.18 30.13 -21.57
N ILE A 996 21.94 30.60 -21.78
CA ILE A 996 21.47 30.97 -23.12
C ILE A 996 22.05 32.34 -23.48
N LEU A 997 22.62 32.40 -24.68
CA LEU A 997 23.32 33.56 -25.23
C LEU A 997 22.42 34.40 -26.13
N GLY A 998 21.44 33.76 -26.79
CA GLY A 998 20.46 34.40 -27.66
C GLY A 998 19.38 33.43 -28.16
N VAL A 999 18.20 33.98 -28.45
CA VAL A 999 17.01 33.25 -28.89
C VAL A 999 16.48 33.87 -30.18
N TYR A 1000 16.30 33.04 -31.22
CA TYR A 1000 15.88 33.45 -32.55
C TYR A 1000 14.72 32.58 -33.05
N ARG A 1001 13.76 33.15 -33.78
CA ARG A 1001 12.64 32.44 -34.41
C ARG A 1001 12.81 32.41 -35.92
N GLU A 1002 12.70 31.26 -36.54
CA GLU A 1002 12.51 31.11 -37.97
C GLU A 1002 11.07 30.68 -38.28
N ARG A 1003 10.34 31.52 -39.02
CA ARG A 1003 9.02 31.21 -39.61
C ARG A 1003 9.03 31.62 -41.08
N ASP A 1004 8.54 30.75 -41.97
CA ASP A 1004 8.52 30.96 -43.43
C ASP A 1004 9.87 31.39 -44.05
N GLY A 1005 10.99 30.98 -43.44
CA GLY A 1005 12.34 31.36 -43.87
C GLY A 1005 12.75 32.81 -43.55
N GLN A 1006 12.04 33.50 -42.66
CA GLN A 1006 12.49 34.74 -42.05
C GLN A 1006 12.95 34.48 -40.62
N ILE A 1007 14.13 35.00 -40.27
CA ILE A 1007 14.74 34.84 -38.94
C ILE A 1007 14.58 36.15 -38.16
N ASP A 1008 13.80 36.10 -37.09
CA ASP A 1008 13.61 37.18 -36.12
C ASP A 1008 14.48 36.94 -34.89
N GLN A 1009 15.17 37.97 -34.39
CA GLN A 1009 15.81 37.92 -33.07
C GLN A 1009 14.76 38.18 -31.99
N LEU A 1010 14.49 37.19 -31.14
CA LEU A 1010 13.53 37.33 -30.04
C LEU A 1010 14.19 37.91 -28.79
N SER A 1011 15.39 37.44 -28.42
CA SER A 1011 16.09 37.88 -27.20
C SER A 1011 17.61 37.68 -27.29
N ILE A 1012 18.41 38.44 -26.54
CA ILE A 1012 19.89 38.38 -26.57
C ILE A 1012 20.51 38.69 -25.20
N ASN A 1013 21.47 37.86 -24.77
CA ASN A 1013 22.13 38.00 -23.48
C ASN A 1013 23.32 38.97 -23.58
N GLU A 1014 23.05 40.26 -23.41
CA GLU A 1014 24.05 41.34 -23.51
C GLU A 1014 25.20 41.23 -22.48
N GLU A 1015 25.10 40.41 -21.43
CA GLU A 1015 26.18 40.23 -20.45
C GLU A 1015 27.37 39.48 -21.04
N PHE A 1016 27.11 38.48 -21.88
CA PHE A 1016 28.13 37.64 -22.52
C PHE A 1016 28.41 38.07 -23.97
N ILE A 1017 27.38 38.51 -24.70
CA ILE A 1017 27.48 38.85 -26.12
C ILE A 1017 27.59 40.37 -26.31
N LYS A 1018 28.67 40.83 -26.94
CA LYS A 1018 29.01 42.28 -27.06
C LYS A 1018 28.90 42.87 -28.46
N ASP A 1019 28.63 42.04 -29.47
CA ASP A 1019 28.35 42.46 -30.85
C ASP A 1019 26.84 42.62 -31.12
N GLY A 1020 25.99 42.27 -30.14
CA GLY A 1020 24.53 42.29 -30.25
C GLY A 1020 23.92 41.02 -30.86
N GLY A 1021 24.67 39.92 -31.00
CA GLY A 1021 24.21 38.66 -31.57
C GLY A 1021 24.38 38.54 -33.08
N GLN A 1022 25.10 39.47 -33.71
CA GLN A 1022 25.29 39.48 -35.17
C GLN A 1022 26.10 38.29 -35.67
N GLU A 1023 27.04 37.78 -34.88
CA GLU A 1023 27.79 36.54 -35.18
C GLU A 1023 26.88 35.30 -35.16
N MET A 1024 25.97 35.18 -34.17
CA MET A 1024 25.01 34.07 -34.12
C MET A 1024 23.95 34.15 -35.22
N LEU A 1025 23.44 35.35 -35.51
CA LEU A 1025 22.55 35.58 -36.66
C LEU A 1025 23.25 35.20 -37.98
N SER A 1026 24.54 35.54 -38.13
CA SER A 1026 25.34 35.14 -39.30
C SER A 1026 25.51 33.62 -39.40
N ILE A 1027 25.66 32.91 -38.27
CA ILE A 1027 25.72 31.44 -38.25
C ILE A 1027 24.40 30.84 -38.73
N LEU A 1028 23.25 31.39 -38.30
CA LEU A 1028 21.92 30.95 -38.79
C LEU A 1028 21.71 31.25 -40.27
N GLU A 1029 21.93 32.50 -40.71
CA GLU A 1029 21.73 32.93 -42.10
C GLU A 1029 22.60 32.15 -43.11
N ASN A 1030 23.83 31.80 -42.72
CA ASN A 1030 24.75 31.02 -43.54
C ASN A 1030 24.65 29.50 -43.32
N LYS A 1031 23.74 29.03 -42.45
CA LYS A 1031 23.55 27.61 -42.06
C LYS A 1031 24.81 26.92 -41.52
N GLN A 1032 25.75 27.68 -40.96
CA GLN A 1032 27.05 27.16 -40.51
C GLN A 1032 26.99 26.36 -39.19
N TYR A 1033 25.80 26.30 -38.58
CA TYR A 1033 25.51 25.38 -37.48
C TYR A 1033 25.36 23.93 -37.95
N GLU A 1034 25.12 23.70 -39.25
CA GLU A 1034 25.09 22.34 -39.82
C GLU A 1034 26.53 21.76 -39.77
N GLU A 1035 27.54 22.37 -40.40
CA GLU A 1035 28.93 21.82 -40.49
C GLU A 1035 29.61 21.47 -39.14
N ALA A 1036 29.29 22.18 -38.04
CA ALA A 1036 29.88 21.93 -36.72
C ALA A 1036 29.48 20.57 -36.13
N LEU A 1037 28.56 19.90 -36.80
CA LEU A 1037 27.92 18.71 -36.35
C LEU A 1037 28.26 17.50 -37.25
N GLU A 1038 29.11 17.58 -38.30
CA GLU A 1038 29.65 16.37 -38.99
C GLU A 1038 30.26 15.36 -37.98
N GLN A 1039 30.69 15.87 -36.82
CA GLN A 1039 31.29 15.09 -35.73
C GLN A 1039 30.49 15.14 -34.41
N SER A 1040 29.23 15.59 -34.49
CA SER A 1040 28.12 15.36 -33.55
C SER A 1040 26.75 15.76 -34.20
N GLN A 1041 26.26 14.97 -35.19
CA GLN A 1041 25.10 15.16 -36.13
C GLN A 1041 25.23 16.07 -37.41
N GLU A 1042 25.66 15.60 -38.61
CA GLU A 1042 25.15 16.24 -39.85
C GLU A 1042 24.11 15.37 -40.55
N ILE A 1043 23.15 16.10 -41.13
CA ILE A 1043 21.86 15.64 -41.59
C ILE A 1043 21.91 15.48 -43.11
N VAL A 1044 21.29 14.42 -43.62
CA VAL A 1044 20.68 14.48 -44.96
C VAL A 1044 19.23 14.03 -44.83
N GLN A 1045 18.30 14.98 -44.90
CA GLN A 1045 16.87 14.70 -45.04
C GLN A 1045 16.59 14.06 -46.41
N SER A 1046 15.77 13.01 -46.43
CA SER A 1046 14.67 12.86 -47.39
C SER A 1046 13.80 11.65 -47.06
N ASP A 1047 12.52 11.86 -46.75
CA ASP A 1047 11.38 10.94 -46.91
C ASP A 1047 11.46 9.50 -46.35
N THR A 1048 12.53 9.13 -45.65
CA THR A 1048 12.71 7.82 -45.01
C THR A 1048 12.68 7.97 -43.50
N ILE A 1049 11.65 7.38 -42.90
CA ILE A 1049 11.55 7.11 -41.47
C ILE A 1049 12.87 6.47 -40.99
N SER A 1050 13.44 6.97 -39.88
CA SER A 1050 14.67 6.40 -39.32
C SER A 1050 14.36 5.31 -38.29
N ALA A 1051 15.34 4.45 -38.01
CA ALA A 1051 15.20 3.35 -37.09
C ALA A 1051 15.02 3.82 -35.62
N GLU A 1052 15.82 4.78 -35.17
CA GLU A 1052 15.72 5.39 -33.83
C GLU A 1052 14.34 6.02 -33.61
N LEU A 1053 13.88 6.80 -34.60
CA LEU A 1053 12.57 7.44 -34.63
C LEU A 1053 11.44 6.46 -34.37
N PHE A 1054 11.29 5.51 -35.29
CA PHE A 1054 10.15 4.61 -35.26
C PHE A 1054 10.21 3.72 -34.02
N THR A 1055 11.37 3.58 -33.38
CA THR A 1055 11.52 2.89 -32.10
C THR A 1055 11.03 3.71 -30.89
N GLN A 1056 11.20 5.03 -30.89
CA GLN A 1056 10.62 5.91 -29.86
C GLN A 1056 9.09 5.99 -29.96
N VAL A 1057 8.54 5.91 -31.18
CA VAL A 1057 7.11 5.72 -31.44
C VAL A 1057 6.57 4.45 -30.77
N LEU A 1058 7.30 3.35 -30.92
CA LEU A 1058 6.95 2.07 -30.31
C LEU A 1058 7.04 2.10 -28.78
N ASP A 1059 8.03 2.79 -28.20
CA ASP A 1059 8.15 3.01 -26.74
C ASP A 1059 6.92 3.74 -26.18
N ALA A 1060 6.60 4.90 -26.74
CA ALA A 1060 5.45 5.69 -26.31
C ALA A 1060 4.13 4.90 -26.44
N ALA A 1061 3.97 4.10 -27.50
CA ALA A 1061 2.82 3.21 -27.65
C ALA A 1061 2.73 2.14 -26.55
N TYR A 1062 3.87 1.64 -26.06
CA TYR A 1062 3.95 0.60 -25.02
C TYR A 1062 3.74 1.16 -23.60
N ASN A 1063 4.50 2.18 -23.22
CA ASN A 1063 4.53 2.72 -21.86
C ASN A 1063 3.39 3.70 -21.55
N VAL A 1064 2.87 4.41 -22.57
CA VAL A 1064 1.83 5.44 -22.41
C VAL A 1064 0.49 5.02 -23.03
N GLY A 1065 0.52 4.38 -24.22
CA GLY A 1065 -0.63 3.82 -24.95
C GLY A 1065 -0.85 4.45 -26.34
N ASP A 1066 -1.61 3.79 -27.23
CA ASP A 1066 -1.90 4.28 -28.60
C ASP A 1066 -2.53 5.69 -28.57
N PRO A 1067 -1.86 6.73 -29.08
CA PRO A 1067 -2.35 8.10 -29.09
C PRO A 1067 -3.78 8.27 -29.65
N ARG A 1068 -4.23 7.43 -30.60
CA ARG A 1068 -5.60 7.45 -31.15
C ARG A 1068 -6.64 7.02 -30.13
N GLN A 1069 -6.39 5.92 -29.41
CA GLN A 1069 -7.25 5.46 -28.31
C GLN A 1069 -7.17 6.43 -27.12
N LEU A 1070 -6.01 7.08 -27.00
CA LEU A 1070 -5.78 8.18 -26.10
C LEU A 1070 -6.41 9.51 -26.60
N GLY A 1071 -6.95 9.64 -27.81
CA GLY A 1071 -7.43 10.96 -28.32
C GLY A 1071 -6.40 12.09 -28.19
N THR A 1072 -5.11 11.75 -28.22
CA THR A 1072 -3.94 12.65 -28.14
C THR A 1072 -3.28 12.72 -29.50
N GLU A 1073 -2.83 13.90 -29.92
CA GLU A 1073 -2.09 14.04 -31.17
C GLU A 1073 -0.64 13.61 -31.08
N LEU A 1074 -0.17 13.24 -32.26
CA LEU A 1074 1.14 12.72 -32.56
C LEU A 1074 2.16 13.86 -32.58
N PRO A 1075 3.41 13.61 -32.17
CA PRO A 1075 4.47 14.56 -32.47
C PRO A 1075 4.71 14.63 -33.99
N GLU A 1076 4.80 15.85 -34.54
CA GLU A 1076 4.91 16.17 -35.99
C GLU A 1076 6.13 15.50 -36.61
N GLU A 1077 7.24 15.60 -35.87
CA GLU A 1077 8.54 15.00 -36.13
C GLU A 1077 8.41 13.49 -36.36
N SER A 1078 7.64 12.85 -35.46
CA SER A 1078 7.32 11.43 -35.54
C SER A 1078 6.03 11.10 -36.31
N LYS A 1079 5.36 12.06 -36.94
CA LYS A 1079 4.01 11.89 -37.50
C LYS A 1079 4.02 10.91 -38.66
N ALA A 1080 5.02 10.98 -39.54
CA ALA A 1080 5.24 10.00 -40.59
C ALA A 1080 5.51 8.59 -40.04
N ALA A 1081 6.22 8.47 -38.91
CA ALA A 1081 6.49 7.19 -38.27
C ALA A 1081 5.26 6.63 -37.52
N TRP A 1082 4.46 7.48 -36.88
CA TRP A 1082 3.16 7.10 -36.31
C TRP A 1082 2.15 6.73 -37.38
N GLU A 1083 2.06 7.48 -38.49
CA GLU A 1083 1.21 7.16 -39.64
C GLU A 1083 1.62 5.83 -40.28
N HIS A 1084 2.93 5.56 -40.43
CA HIS A 1084 3.43 4.28 -40.90
C HIS A 1084 3.24 3.15 -39.87
N TYR A 1085 3.36 3.45 -38.58
CA TYR A 1085 3.00 2.54 -37.49
C TYR A 1085 1.50 2.23 -37.54
N TYR A 1086 0.64 3.17 -37.93
CA TYR A 1086 -0.78 2.95 -38.15
C TYR A 1086 -1.08 2.20 -39.45
N GLU A 1087 -0.38 2.46 -40.57
CA GLU A 1087 -0.53 1.62 -41.78
C GLU A 1087 -0.14 0.17 -41.49
N LEU A 1088 0.94 -0.05 -40.73
CA LEU A 1088 1.35 -1.37 -40.27
C LEU A 1088 0.35 -1.96 -39.25
N SER A 1089 -0.13 -1.17 -38.29
CA SER A 1089 -1.07 -1.61 -37.25
C SER A 1089 -2.42 -1.98 -37.84
N ASP A 1090 -2.99 -1.12 -38.68
CA ASP A 1090 -4.27 -1.32 -39.34
C ASP A 1090 -4.16 -2.43 -40.42
N GLY A 1091 -2.99 -2.59 -41.05
CA GLY A 1091 -2.65 -3.72 -41.93
C GLY A 1091 -2.43 -5.07 -41.22
N HIS A 1092 -2.29 -5.05 -39.88
CA HIS A 1092 -2.09 -6.21 -39.01
C HIS A 1092 -3.12 -6.31 -37.86
N ASP A 1093 -4.31 -5.71 -38.04
CA ASP A 1093 -5.43 -5.74 -37.07
C ASP A 1093 -5.06 -5.34 -35.62
N GLY A 1094 -4.13 -4.41 -35.45
CA GLY A 1094 -3.67 -3.91 -34.14
C GLY A 1094 -2.63 -4.78 -33.43
N ASN A 1095 -2.09 -5.81 -34.08
CA ASN A 1095 -1.08 -6.68 -33.49
C ASN A 1095 0.30 -5.99 -33.44
N PHE A 1096 0.60 -5.36 -32.30
CA PHE A 1096 1.84 -4.61 -32.04
C PHE A 1096 3.13 -5.36 -32.42
N THR A 1097 3.16 -6.66 -32.20
CA THR A 1097 4.29 -7.52 -32.56
C THR A 1097 4.47 -7.69 -34.06
N ALA A 1098 3.38 -7.88 -34.79
CA ALA A 1098 3.42 -7.96 -36.24
C ALA A 1098 3.86 -6.62 -36.84
N VAL A 1099 3.45 -5.50 -36.22
CA VAL A 1099 3.91 -4.15 -36.58
C VAL A 1099 5.42 -4.02 -36.43
N ILE A 1100 6.00 -4.39 -35.29
CA ILE A 1100 7.45 -4.25 -35.10
C ILE A 1100 8.23 -5.22 -35.99
N ALA A 1101 7.73 -6.44 -36.23
CA ALA A 1101 8.35 -7.37 -37.17
C ALA A 1101 8.31 -6.87 -38.64
N ALA A 1102 7.24 -6.16 -39.03
CA ALA A 1102 7.10 -5.56 -40.35
C ALA A 1102 7.90 -4.26 -40.50
N ALA A 1103 8.11 -3.51 -39.41
CA ALA A 1103 9.01 -2.37 -39.34
C ALA A 1103 10.48 -2.81 -39.40
N ASP A 1104 10.85 -3.90 -38.72
CA ASP A 1104 12.22 -4.45 -38.73
C ASP A 1104 12.62 -4.97 -40.13
N GLN A 1105 11.69 -5.57 -40.88
CA GLN A 1105 11.89 -5.92 -42.30
C GLN A 1105 12.05 -4.72 -43.24
N GLN A 1106 11.71 -3.51 -42.77
CA GLN A 1106 11.91 -2.24 -43.47
C GLN A 1106 13.11 -1.46 -42.91
N GLU A 1107 13.91 -2.07 -42.02
CA GLU A 1107 15.06 -1.47 -41.33
C GLU A 1107 14.68 -0.26 -40.46
N LEU A 1108 13.44 -0.21 -39.97
CA LEU A 1108 12.86 0.89 -39.17
C LEU A 1108 12.90 0.63 -37.66
N VAL A 1109 13.80 -0.20 -37.13
CA VAL A 1109 13.86 -0.45 -35.68
C VAL A 1109 15.31 -0.43 -35.17
N ASP A 1110 15.60 0.54 -34.30
CA ASP A 1110 16.88 0.67 -33.62
C ASP A 1110 16.97 -0.36 -32.50
N LYS A 1111 17.81 -1.36 -32.76
CA LYS A 1111 18.02 -2.49 -31.86
C LYS A 1111 18.84 -2.15 -30.62
N SER A 1112 19.35 -0.91 -30.52
CA SER A 1112 20.21 -0.45 -29.43
C SER A 1112 19.51 0.42 -28.39
N SER A 1113 18.33 0.98 -28.68
CA SER A 1113 17.51 1.75 -27.71
C SER A 1113 17.14 0.96 -26.45
N HIS A 1114 16.92 1.66 -25.33
CA HIS A 1114 16.48 1.04 -24.07
C HIS A 1114 15.12 0.35 -24.24
N PHE A 1115 14.16 1.00 -24.89
CA PHE A 1115 12.88 0.38 -25.21
C PHE A 1115 13.03 -0.85 -26.11
N TYR A 1116 13.79 -0.82 -27.21
CA TYR A 1116 13.92 -2.05 -27.99
C TYR A 1116 14.64 -3.11 -27.18
N GLN A 1117 15.63 -2.78 -26.36
CA GLN A 1117 16.24 -3.79 -25.48
C GLN A 1117 15.20 -4.38 -24.50
N GLU A 1118 14.36 -3.57 -23.85
CA GLU A 1118 13.31 -4.06 -22.93
C GLU A 1118 12.18 -4.80 -23.66
N TRP A 1119 11.65 -4.25 -24.75
CA TRP A 1119 10.59 -4.86 -25.56
C TRP A 1119 11.08 -6.08 -26.34
N HIS A 1120 12.28 -6.08 -26.89
CA HIS A 1120 12.87 -7.24 -27.56
C HIS A 1120 13.23 -8.29 -26.52
N GLN A 1121 13.62 -7.92 -25.30
CA GLN A 1121 13.76 -8.86 -24.20
C GLN A 1121 12.38 -9.46 -23.82
N ASP A 1122 11.35 -8.62 -23.65
CA ASP A 1122 9.97 -9.03 -23.41
C ASP A 1122 9.42 -9.87 -24.58
N ARG A 1123 9.87 -9.66 -25.82
CA ARG A 1123 9.44 -10.39 -27.01
C ARG A 1123 10.19 -11.69 -27.23
N ILE A 1124 11.51 -11.70 -27.06
CA ILE A 1124 12.31 -12.91 -26.96
C ILE A 1124 11.61 -13.80 -25.93
N TYR A 1125 11.36 -13.25 -24.75
CA TYR A 1125 10.66 -13.91 -23.67
C TYR A 1125 9.27 -14.39 -24.11
N ASN A 1126 8.38 -13.51 -24.61
CA ASN A 1126 6.97 -13.84 -24.81
C ASN A 1126 6.59 -14.55 -26.13
N GLU A 1127 7.41 -14.51 -27.19
CA GLU A 1127 6.91 -14.78 -28.55
C GLU A 1127 7.76 -15.66 -29.46
N THR A 1128 9.07 -15.79 -29.21
CA THR A 1128 9.96 -16.59 -30.06
C THR A 1128 10.67 -17.68 -29.26
N TYR A 1129 11.03 -18.75 -29.97
CA TYR A 1129 11.96 -19.72 -29.40
C TYR A 1129 13.34 -19.08 -29.25
N HIS A 1130 13.93 -19.24 -28.08
CA HIS A 1130 15.14 -18.49 -27.74
C HIS A 1130 16.14 -19.30 -26.93
N VAL A 1131 17.39 -18.87 -27.01
CA VAL A 1131 18.57 -19.52 -26.48
C VAL A 1131 19.23 -18.62 -25.46
N ARG A 1132 19.54 -19.16 -24.28
CA ARG A 1132 20.41 -18.50 -23.30
C ARG A 1132 21.77 -19.17 -23.32
N LEU A 1133 22.81 -18.45 -23.70
CA LEU A 1133 24.17 -19.00 -23.66
C LEU A 1133 24.60 -19.12 -22.20
N GLN A 1134 24.83 -20.36 -21.77
CA GLN A 1134 25.27 -20.67 -20.41
C GLN A 1134 26.79 -20.62 -20.31
N TRP A 1135 27.51 -21.11 -21.33
CA TRP A 1135 28.97 -21.17 -21.36
C TRP A 1135 29.52 -21.53 -22.75
N SER A 1136 30.71 -21.03 -23.08
CA SER A 1136 31.47 -21.41 -24.29
C SER A 1136 32.97 -21.61 -24.00
N GLU A 1137 33.60 -22.62 -24.61
CA GLU A 1137 35.01 -22.97 -24.39
C GLU A 1137 35.96 -22.05 -25.16
N ILE A 1138 36.66 -21.14 -24.45
CA ILE A 1138 37.63 -20.21 -25.05
C ILE A 1138 39.04 -20.81 -25.05
N TRP A 1139 39.64 -20.95 -26.23
CA TRP A 1139 41.04 -21.37 -26.42
C TRP A 1139 41.68 -20.67 -27.64
N PRO A 1140 43.03 -20.58 -27.72
CA PRO A 1140 43.70 -19.84 -28.79
C PRO A 1140 43.46 -20.45 -30.17
N ASP A 1141 43.08 -19.62 -31.15
CA ASP A 1141 42.71 -20.00 -32.52
C ASP A 1141 41.38 -20.81 -32.63
N GLY A 1142 40.62 -20.95 -31.54
CA GLY A 1142 39.28 -21.55 -31.56
C GLY A 1142 38.16 -20.62 -32.02
N PRO A 1143 37.04 -21.15 -32.57
CA PRO A 1143 35.90 -20.36 -33.01
C PRO A 1143 35.31 -19.53 -31.87
N GLN A 1144 35.03 -18.26 -32.15
CA GLN A 1144 34.46 -17.31 -31.20
C GLN A 1144 32.97 -17.14 -31.51
N ILE A 1145 32.11 -17.47 -30.54
CA ILE A 1145 30.68 -17.15 -30.62
C ILE A 1145 30.47 -15.69 -30.19
N PRO A 1146 29.74 -14.86 -30.96
CA PRO A 1146 29.57 -13.43 -30.69
C PRO A 1146 28.47 -13.11 -29.67
N PHE A 1147 28.08 -14.06 -28.82
CA PHE A 1147 27.05 -13.93 -27.79
C PHE A 1147 27.69 -14.02 -26.40
N LYS A 1148 27.17 -13.26 -25.43
CA LYS A 1148 27.66 -13.24 -24.05
C LYS A 1148 27.00 -14.33 -23.20
N GLU A 1149 27.69 -14.78 -22.16
CA GLU A 1149 27.06 -15.59 -21.11
C GLU A 1149 25.92 -14.77 -20.46
N THR A 1150 24.82 -15.44 -20.14
CA THR A 1150 23.53 -14.88 -19.65
C THR A 1150 22.68 -14.05 -20.63
N GLU A 1151 23.20 -13.75 -21.83
CA GLU A 1151 22.42 -13.11 -22.91
C GLU A 1151 21.32 -14.03 -23.45
N LEU A 1152 20.18 -13.44 -23.79
CA LEU A 1152 19.01 -14.11 -24.37
C LEU A 1152 18.97 -13.79 -25.87
N VAL A 1153 19.11 -14.82 -26.69
CA VAL A 1153 19.33 -14.73 -28.15
C VAL A 1153 18.23 -15.51 -28.87
N GLU A 1154 17.71 -15.02 -29.99
CA GLU A 1154 16.75 -15.78 -30.79
C GLU A 1154 17.33 -17.12 -31.27
N TYR A 1155 16.55 -18.22 -31.22
CA TYR A 1155 17.01 -19.56 -31.60
C TYR A 1155 17.53 -19.62 -33.04
N GLN A 1156 16.87 -18.97 -34.00
CA GLN A 1156 17.32 -18.98 -35.41
C GLN A 1156 18.70 -18.32 -35.53
N THR A 1157 18.85 -17.10 -35.00
CA THR A 1157 20.10 -16.35 -34.98
C THR A 1157 21.25 -17.12 -34.30
N PHE A 1158 20.97 -17.78 -33.16
CA PHE A 1158 21.96 -18.61 -32.47
C PHE A 1158 22.37 -19.84 -33.30
N ALA A 1159 21.40 -20.55 -33.90
CA ALA A 1159 21.62 -21.74 -34.71
C ALA A 1159 22.41 -21.44 -36.00
N GLU A 1160 22.13 -20.31 -36.67
CA GLU A 1160 22.84 -19.87 -37.88
C GLU A 1160 24.34 -19.69 -37.64
N GLU A 1161 24.73 -18.95 -36.59
CA GLU A 1161 26.13 -18.74 -36.28
C GLU A 1161 26.78 -20.04 -35.75
N LEU A 1162 26.07 -20.84 -34.95
CA LEU A 1162 26.58 -22.11 -34.45
C LEU A 1162 26.90 -23.09 -35.59
N TYR A 1163 26.01 -23.27 -36.57
CA TYR A 1163 26.25 -24.16 -37.71
C TYR A 1163 27.34 -23.64 -38.65
N LYS A 1164 27.44 -22.32 -38.83
CA LYS A 1164 28.49 -21.67 -39.61
C LYS A 1164 29.88 -21.86 -38.97
N GLN A 1165 30.01 -21.65 -37.66
CA GLN A 1165 31.27 -21.90 -36.93
C GLN A 1165 31.59 -23.40 -36.89
N ASN A 1166 30.58 -24.25 -36.70
CA ASN A 1166 30.72 -25.71 -36.75
C ASN A 1166 31.33 -26.13 -38.09
N ARG A 1167 30.73 -25.69 -39.20
CA ARG A 1167 31.20 -25.98 -40.54
C ARG A 1167 32.62 -25.49 -40.81
N ALA A 1168 32.94 -24.26 -40.41
CA ALA A 1168 34.26 -23.67 -40.62
C ALA A 1168 35.38 -24.46 -39.90
N LEU A 1169 35.09 -25.03 -38.72
CA LEU A 1169 36.04 -25.85 -37.98
C LEU A 1169 36.00 -27.33 -38.38
N TYR A 1170 34.86 -27.85 -38.85
CA TYR A 1170 34.61 -29.28 -39.09
C TYR A 1170 35.66 -29.91 -40.00
N ASP A 1171 35.87 -29.37 -41.21
CA ASP A 1171 36.84 -29.95 -42.15
C ASP A 1171 38.28 -29.90 -41.59
N SER A 1172 38.64 -28.81 -40.93
CA SER A 1172 39.95 -28.67 -40.26
C SER A 1172 40.13 -29.67 -39.11
N HIS A 1173 39.08 -29.92 -38.33
CA HIS A 1173 39.06 -30.91 -37.26
C HIS A 1173 39.24 -32.32 -37.84
N GLN A 1174 38.44 -32.69 -38.86
CA GLN A 1174 38.50 -34.00 -39.52
C GLN A 1174 39.84 -34.24 -40.24
N GLU A 1175 40.46 -33.23 -40.86
CA GLU A 1175 41.81 -33.34 -41.43
C GLU A 1175 42.89 -33.51 -40.35
N SER A 1176 42.76 -32.84 -39.20
CA SER A 1176 43.68 -33.01 -38.07
C SER A 1176 43.59 -34.42 -37.45
N LEU A 1177 42.38 -35.00 -37.39
CA LEU A 1177 42.15 -36.39 -36.99
C LEU A 1177 42.71 -37.38 -38.03
N ALA A 1178 42.58 -37.09 -39.32
CA ALA A 1178 43.06 -37.95 -40.41
C ALA A 1178 44.59 -37.97 -40.55
N THR A 1179 45.28 -36.87 -40.25
CA THR A 1179 46.75 -36.79 -40.26
C THR A 1179 47.39 -37.47 -39.04
N GLY A 1180 46.67 -37.55 -37.91
CA GLY A 1180 47.08 -38.28 -36.71
C GLY A 1180 48.31 -37.70 -35.99
N ASN A 1181 48.68 -36.45 -36.30
CA ASN A 1181 49.87 -35.80 -35.76
C ASN A 1181 49.48 -34.85 -34.62
N GLN A 1182 49.89 -35.17 -33.40
CA GLN A 1182 49.42 -34.50 -32.17
C GLN A 1182 49.86 -33.02 -32.04
N ALA A 1183 50.76 -32.55 -32.91
CA ALA A 1183 51.20 -31.15 -32.99
C ALA A 1183 50.31 -30.27 -33.87
N ASP A 1184 49.51 -30.88 -34.77
CA ASP A 1184 48.64 -30.20 -35.73
C ASP A 1184 47.15 -30.42 -35.38
N TYR A 1185 46.85 -30.94 -34.18
CA TYR A 1185 45.50 -31.24 -33.71
C TYR A 1185 44.73 -29.96 -33.39
N VAL A 1186 43.62 -29.75 -34.09
CA VAL A 1186 42.66 -28.68 -33.82
C VAL A 1186 41.56 -29.26 -32.93
N PRO A 1187 41.39 -28.85 -31.65
CA PRO A 1187 40.29 -29.33 -30.82
C PRO A 1187 38.94 -28.77 -31.29
N PHE A 1188 37.85 -29.46 -30.95
CA PHE A 1188 36.49 -28.93 -31.04
C PHE A 1188 36.21 -27.95 -29.88
N THR A 1189 35.33 -26.98 -30.10
CA THR A 1189 34.87 -26.02 -29.06
C THR A 1189 33.56 -26.48 -28.46
N LYS A 1190 33.51 -26.73 -27.15
CA LYS A 1190 32.26 -27.06 -26.46
C LYS A 1190 31.46 -25.81 -26.18
N VAL A 1191 30.15 -25.87 -26.43
CA VAL A 1191 29.18 -24.82 -26.10
C VAL A 1191 28.03 -25.43 -25.31
N LYS A 1192 27.54 -24.68 -24.31
CA LYS A 1192 26.43 -25.07 -23.47
C LYS A 1192 25.38 -23.97 -23.44
N PHE A 1193 24.12 -24.31 -23.68
CA PHE A 1193 23.01 -23.36 -23.72
C PHE A 1193 21.67 -23.98 -23.34
N ASP A 1194 20.71 -23.12 -23.04
CA ASP A 1194 19.34 -23.50 -22.70
C ASP A 1194 18.39 -22.99 -23.79
N VAL A 1195 17.37 -23.77 -24.17
CA VAL A 1195 16.33 -23.40 -25.14
C VAL A 1195 14.99 -23.22 -24.43
N TYR A 1196 14.30 -22.14 -24.76
CA TYR A 1196 13.02 -21.71 -24.22
C TYR A 1196 11.99 -21.50 -25.33
N ALA A 1197 10.72 -21.53 -24.94
CA ALA A 1197 9.55 -21.26 -25.75
C ALA A 1197 9.12 -19.79 -25.64
N PRO A 1198 8.27 -19.32 -26.57
CA PRO A 1198 7.39 -18.18 -26.34
C PRO A 1198 6.71 -18.26 -24.95
N GLY A 1199 6.79 -17.18 -24.17
CA GLY A 1199 6.29 -17.06 -22.79
C GLY A 1199 7.33 -17.27 -21.69
N GLY A 1200 8.62 -17.41 -22.05
CA GLY A 1200 9.73 -17.64 -21.11
C GLY A 1200 9.83 -19.06 -20.58
N ILE A 1201 8.99 -19.97 -21.09
CA ILE A 1201 8.90 -21.37 -20.63
C ILE A 1201 10.13 -22.14 -21.11
N LEU A 1202 10.88 -22.73 -20.18
CA LEU A 1202 12.07 -23.53 -20.50
C LEU A 1202 11.68 -24.85 -21.18
N ILE A 1203 12.11 -25.06 -22.43
CA ILE A 1203 11.89 -26.32 -23.18
C ILE A 1203 12.95 -27.37 -22.81
N LYS A 1204 14.20 -26.91 -22.71
CA LYS A 1204 15.36 -27.79 -22.57
C LYS A 1204 16.57 -26.99 -22.10
N ASP A 1205 17.00 -27.19 -20.86
CA ASP A 1205 18.27 -26.64 -20.40
C ASP A 1205 19.46 -27.57 -20.70
N ASN A 1206 20.66 -27.05 -20.46
CA ASN A 1206 21.92 -27.78 -20.48
C ASN A 1206 22.25 -28.51 -21.79
N ILE A 1207 21.73 -28.04 -22.93
CA ILE A 1207 22.07 -28.57 -24.26
C ILE A 1207 23.56 -28.34 -24.47
N ARG A 1208 24.23 -29.35 -25.04
CA ARG A 1208 25.65 -29.30 -25.39
C ARG A 1208 25.81 -29.45 -26.88
N TYR A 1209 26.72 -28.68 -27.45
CA TYR A 1209 27.05 -28.71 -28.86
C TYR A 1209 28.56 -28.56 -29.03
N ASP A 1210 29.17 -29.51 -29.73
CA ASP A 1210 30.63 -29.61 -29.88
C ASP A 1210 31.02 -29.14 -31.29
N ILE A 1211 31.36 -27.85 -31.39
CA ILE A 1211 31.69 -27.16 -32.64
C ILE A 1211 32.97 -27.76 -33.24
N GLY A 1212 32.84 -28.33 -34.44
CA GLY A 1212 33.89 -29.03 -35.17
C GLY A 1212 33.68 -30.54 -35.28
N ASP A 1213 32.76 -31.13 -34.50
CA ASP A 1213 32.47 -32.57 -34.51
C ASP A 1213 30.96 -32.89 -34.66
N GLU A 1214 30.08 -31.98 -34.22
CA GLU A 1214 28.63 -32.21 -34.31
C GLU A 1214 28.11 -32.21 -35.76
N THR A 1215 27.20 -33.13 -36.06
CA THR A 1215 26.62 -33.38 -37.40
C THR A 1215 25.09 -33.29 -37.44
N GLU A 1216 24.44 -33.25 -36.28
CA GLU A 1216 22.98 -33.11 -36.17
C GLU A 1216 22.57 -31.67 -35.79
N PRO A 1217 21.43 -31.18 -36.30
CA PRO A 1217 20.89 -29.87 -35.89
C PRO A 1217 20.35 -29.90 -34.45
N ILE A 1218 20.33 -28.73 -33.82
CA ILE A 1218 19.92 -28.51 -32.41
C ILE A 1218 18.55 -29.15 -32.14
N SER A 1219 17.56 -29.00 -33.02
CA SER A 1219 16.21 -29.60 -32.86
C SER A 1219 16.18 -31.13 -32.76
N ARG A 1220 17.20 -31.83 -33.25
CA ARG A 1220 17.37 -33.28 -33.04
C ARG A 1220 18.01 -33.60 -31.69
N LEU A 1221 18.91 -32.74 -31.19
CA LEU A 1221 19.48 -32.85 -29.84
C LEU A 1221 18.44 -32.63 -28.74
N LEU A 1222 17.36 -31.88 -29.02
CA LEU A 1222 16.23 -31.72 -28.11
C LEU A 1222 15.47 -33.04 -27.85
N GLY A 1223 15.30 -33.88 -28.89
CA GLY A 1223 14.39 -35.03 -28.89
C GLY A 1223 14.87 -36.28 -28.16
N LEU A 1224 14.17 -36.68 -27.10
CA LEU A 1224 14.37 -37.97 -26.43
C LEU A 1224 13.54 -39.09 -27.09
N GLY A 1225 13.95 -39.49 -28.29
CA GLY A 1225 13.37 -40.64 -29.01
C GLY A 1225 11.94 -40.40 -29.53
N TYR A 1226 11.01 -41.30 -29.20
CA TYR A 1226 9.65 -41.30 -29.79
C TYR A 1226 8.70 -40.20 -29.27
N ARG A 1227 9.07 -39.43 -28.24
CA ARG A 1227 8.30 -38.26 -27.79
C ARG A 1227 8.86 -37.02 -28.47
N ARG A 1228 8.02 -36.35 -29.26
CA ARG A 1228 8.29 -34.98 -29.71
C ARG A 1228 8.07 -34.06 -28.52
N LEU A 1229 9.04 -33.21 -28.23
CA LEU A 1229 8.81 -32.09 -27.31
C LEU A 1229 7.89 -31.07 -27.99
N GLU A 1230 7.16 -30.31 -27.18
CA GLU A 1230 6.39 -29.17 -27.65
C GLU A 1230 7.35 -28.17 -28.33
N GLY A 1231 6.93 -27.60 -29.47
CA GLY A 1231 7.78 -26.77 -30.34
C GLY A 1231 8.84 -27.49 -31.20
N GLN A 1232 9.17 -28.75 -30.93
CA GLN A 1232 10.23 -29.47 -31.66
C GLN A 1232 10.03 -29.55 -33.20
N PRO A 1233 8.80 -29.70 -33.74
CA PRO A 1233 8.57 -29.66 -35.19
C PRO A 1233 8.83 -28.29 -35.83
N GLU A 1234 8.57 -27.19 -35.10
CA GLU A 1234 8.84 -25.84 -35.58
C GLU A 1234 10.35 -25.56 -35.59
N LEU A 1235 11.06 -25.92 -34.51
CA LEU A 1235 12.52 -25.81 -34.41
C LEU A 1235 13.23 -26.62 -35.50
N ALA A 1236 12.71 -27.81 -35.83
CA ALA A 1236 13.25 -28.63 -36.93
C ALA A 1236 13.05 -28.00 -38.32
N ALA A 1237 11.95 -27.29 -38.54
CA ALA A 1237 11.72 -26.56 -39.79
C ALA A 1237 12.62 -25.31 -39.93
N ILE A 1238 12.94 -24.65 -38.81
CA ILE A 1238 13.92 -23.57 -38.75
C ILE A 1238 15.32 -24.11 -39.12
N ASP A 1239 15.76 -25.21 -38.48
CA ASP A 1239 17.06 -25.83 -38.76
C ASP A 1239 17.22 -26.28 -40.22
N GLU A 1240 16.21 -26.93 -40.81
CA GLU A 1240 16.24 -27.37 -42.22
C GLU A 1240 16.36 -26.18 -43.19
N LYS A 1241 15.68 -25.06 -42.88
CA LYS A 1241 15.73 -23.82 -43.66
C LYS A 1241 17.13 -23.18 -43.62
N ILE A 1242 17.76 -23.11 -42.44
CA ILE A 1242 19.11 -22.55 -42.26
C ILE A 1242 20.13 -23.35 -43.07
N LEU A 1243 20.18 -24.67 -42.88
CA LEU A 1243 21.17 -25.54 -43.52
C LEU A 1243 21.07 -25.46 -45.06
N SER A 1244 19.84 -25.43 -45.61
CA SER A 1244 19.62 -25.29 -47.04
C SER A 1244 20.01 -23.91 -47.62
N GLN A 1245 20.16 -22.86 -46.79
CA GLN A 1245 20.69 -21.57 -47.25
C GLN A 1245 22.22 -21.57 -47.30
N LEU A 1246 22.87 -22.14 -46.28
CA LEU A 1246 24.34 -22.26 -46.22
C LEU A 1246 24.91 -23.10 -47.37
N GLU A 1247 24.25 -24.20 -47.75
CA GLU A 1247 24.60 -24.99 -48.94
C GLU A 1247 24.55 -24.15 -50.24
N LYS A 1248 23.55 -23.29 -50.40
CA LYS A 1248 23.38 -22.48 -51.62
C LYS A 1248 24.40 -21.36 -51.74
N GLN A 1249 24.82 -20.76 -50.62
CA GLN A 1249 25.84 -19.71 -50.62
C GLN A 1249 27.20 -20.25 -51.06
N GLU A 1250 27.57 -21.42 -50.57
CA GLU A 1250 28.82 -22.11 -50.92
C GLU A 1250 28.89 -22.46 -52.41
N VAL A 1251 27.83 -23.07 -52.98
CA VAL A 1251 27.77 -23.36 -54.43
C VAL A 1251 27.96 -22.09 -55.26
N ASN A 1252 27.42 -20.95 -54.81
CA ASN A 1252 27.64 -19.67 -55.49
C ASN A 1252 29.07 -19.13 -55.33
N GLN A 1253 29.71 -19.36 -54.18
CA GLN A 1253 31.12 -19.01 -53.96
C GLN A 1253 32.08 -19.89 -54.77
N GLU A 1254 31.83 -21.20 -54.87
CA GLU A 1254 32.58 -22.10 -55.74
C GLU A 1254 32.49 -21.64 -57.21
N ILE A 1255 31.28 -21.34 -57.70
CA ILE A 1255 31.06 -20.82 -59.06
C ILE A 1255 31.80 -19.48 -59.28
N ALA A 1256 31.79 -18.58 -58.30
CA ALA A 1256 32.52 -17.31 -58.38
C ALA A 1256 34.05 -17.51 -58.36
N THR A 1257 34.53 -18.49 -57.60
CA THR A 1257 35.96 -18.82 -57.50
C THR A 1257 36.46 -19.52 -58.77
N GLU A 1258 35.69 -20.47 -59.33
CA GLU A 1258 35.96 -21.03 -60.65
C GLU A 1258 35.97 -19.97 -61.75
N ALA A 1259 35.05 -19.00 -61.71
CA ALA A 1259 35.01 -17.89 -62.67
C ALA A 1259 36.26 -16.99 -62.57
N ASN A 1260 36.74 -16.71 -61.35
CA ASN A 1260 37.99 -15.97 -61.14
C ASN A 1260 39.23 -16.78 -61.55
N GLU A 1261 39.28 -18.07 -61.26
CA GLU A 1261 40.35 -18.96 -61.75
C GLU A 1261 40.36 -19.06 -63.28
N GLN A 1262 39.20 -19.09 -63.93
CA GLN A 1262 39.10 -19.07 -65.39
C GLN A 1262 39.60 -17.74 -65.97
N ASN A 1263 39.32 -16.60 -65.33
CA ASN A 1263 39.89 -15.30 -65.71
C ASN A 1263 41.42 -15.23 -65.50
N LEU A 1264 41.94 -15.80 -64.42
CA LEU A 1264 43.39 -15.91 -64.16
C LEU A 1264 44.07 -16.81 -65.20
N LYS A 1265 43.53 -18.00 -65.46
CA LYS A 1265 44.02 -18.91 -66.52
C LYS A 1265 43.94 -18.25 -67.91
N MET A 1266 42.92 -17.45 -68.20
CA MET A 1266 42.79 -16.73 -69.47
C MET A 1266 43.79 -15.56 -69.60
N SER A 1267 44.22 -14.95 -68.49
CA SER A 1267 45.27 -13.93 -68.49
C SER A 1267 46.68 -14.54 -68.54
N ASP A 1268 46.92 -15.71 -67.95
CA ASP A 1268 48.15 -16.49 -68.16
C ASP A 1268 48.29 -16.99 -69.60
N ILE A 1269 47.20 -17.43 -70.25
CA ILE A 1269 47.20 -17.81 -71.68
C ILE A 1269 47.55 -16.60 -72.58
N LEU A 1270 47.06 -15.40 -72.24
CA LEU A 1270 47.42 -14.17 -72.95
C LEU A 1270 48.87 -13.72 -72.72
N LEU A 1271 49.50 -14.13 -71.60
CA LEU A 1271 50.91 -13.90 -71.35
C LEU A 1271 51.81 -14.90 -72.09
N ASP A 1272 51.40 -16.17 -72.20
CA ASP A 1272 52.19 -17.21 -72.90
C ASP A 1272 52.21 -17.02 -74.43
N GLU A 1273 51.12 -16.47 -75.02
CA GLU A 1273 51.13 -16.05 -76.44
C GLU A 1273 52.12 -14.90 -76.73
N THR A 1274 52.55 -14.13 -75.73
CA THR A 1274 53.56 -13.06 -75.92
C THR A 1274 55.02 -13.52 -75.79
N ASN A 1275 55.27 -14.76 -75.35
CA ASN A 1275 56.61 -15.26 -75.01
C ASN A 1275 57.11 -16.45 -75.87
N ASN A 1276 56.45 -16.76 -76.99
CA ASN A 1276 56.87 -17.83 -77.90
C ASN A 1276 57.37 -17.29 -79.26
N PRO A 1277 58.69 -17.22 -79.51
CA PRO A 1277 59.23 -16.69 -80.75
C PRO A 1277 59.29 -17.76 -81.86
N ARG A 1278 58.29 -17.78 -82.77
CA ARG A 1278 58.41 -18.45 -84.08
C ARG A 1278 57.51 -17.91 -85.18
#